data_AF-A0A8C1FNM6-F1
#
_entry.id   AF-A0A8C1FNM6-F1
#
_cell.length_a   1.000
_cell.length_b   1.000
_cell.length_c   1.000
_cell.angle_alpha   90.00
_cell.angle_beta   90.00
_cell.angle_gamma   90.00
#
_symmetry.space_group_name_H-M   'P 1'
#
loop_
_entity.id
_entity.type
_entity.pdbx_description
1 polymer ?
#
loop_
_entity_poly.entity_id
_entity_poly.type
_entity_poly.pdbx_seq_one_letter_code
_entity_poly.pdbx_strand_id
1 'polypeptide(L)'
;MSSVAVLTQESFNEHRSGLQPEQVKGPSGAEDEDSLPTYKDAFPPLPEKPLPEGVQETGNAWTSKIKPLKSSLITQVFHVPLEERKYKDINQFGEGDQAKVCLDIMHKTGAHLELSMAKDQGLSIMVSGKHDAVMKARKEIVSRLQTQASATVAIPKEHHRFVIGKSGEKLQELELKTATKIQIPRPEDPSNLIKISGTKEGLEKAKHEILLISAEQDKRAVERMNIEKVYHPFITGAYNKLVGELMQETGARINVPPPSVNKTEIVITGEKEQVALAIAKIKKIYEEKKKNATTIAVEVKKSQHKYVIGPKGNTLQEILDRTGVSVEIPPLDSSSETVILRGEPDRLGQALTEVYAKANSYTVSSVSAPSWLHRFIIGKKGQNLAKITQQMPKVHIEFTEGEDKITLEGPTKDVQIVHGQIEVIVTDLISRMDYTEISVDPKFHRHLIGKGGANINRIKELHKVSVRIPPDNEKSNLIRIEGDPQGVQEAKKELLELASRMENERTKDMIIEQRFHRAIIGQKGEKIKEVRDKFPEVIINFPDPTQKSDIVQLRGPRNEVEKCTKFMQKIVAEMVENSFSVSVPIFKQFHKNIIGKGGANIKKIREETNTKIDLPAENSNSEMIVITGKKANCEAAKNRILAIQKELANITELEVSIPSKLHNSLIGSKGRFVRSIMEECGGVHIHFPTEGSGIDAVTIRGPVEEVEKAKKQLLSLAEEKQTKSHTVELRAKPEYHKFLIGKGGGNIRKVRDSTGARIIFPTAEDKDQELITVIGTEEAVAEAQKELEALIKSLDNVVEDFMIVDPKHHRFFVLRRGQVLREIADEYGGVMVSFPRTGTQSDKVTLKGAKDCVEAAKKRILELIEDLDAQVTMECVIPQKFHRSIMGPKGSRIQQITKDHNVQIKFPDREDQQAPSADAPVQENGEANGEVKEPADPLVPKKCDVIVLSGRKERCEAAVEALKALVPVTIAVEVPFELHRYIIGQKGSGIRKMMDEFEVNIQVPAHELQSDIISISGLASHLDRAKEGLLERVKELQAEQEDRALRSFKLIITVDPKYHPKIIGRKGAIITQIRNQHEVNIQFPEKNDENQDQITITGYEQNALAARDAIQTIVGDLEEMISEDITLDSRVHARIIGARGKGIRKIMDEFKVDVRFPPSGAADPNLVTVTGRPEQVDEAIDHLLNLEEEYLSDVVENEAKMAYMKPSGSTASSMEEPRGPSKGFVVREAPWASGNEKAPDMSSSEEFPSFGAPVTNARSSPWGPKRF
;
A
#
# COMPACT_ATOMS: atom_id res chain seq x y z
N MET A 1 -39.03 63.14 25.19
CA MET A 1 -39.20 64.17 24.14
C MET A 1 -37.98 64.14 23.24
N SER A 2 -38.04 64.73 22.05
CA SER A 2 -36.87 65.16 21.26
C SER A 2 -36.33 66.50 21.82
N SER A 3 -35.27 67.17 21.35
CA SER A 3 -34.45 67.13 20.11
C SER A 3 -33.03 67.73 20.37
N VAL A 4 -32.16 67.81 19.35
CA VAL A 4 -31.00 68.78 19.20
C VAL A 4 -29.76 68.50 20.10
N ALA A 5 -28.47 68.61 19.69
CA ALA A 5 -27.72 68.74 18.41
C ALA A 5 -26.18 68.76 18.76
N VAL A 6 -25.11 68.78 17.92
CA VAL A 6 -24.68 68.43 16.52
C VAL A 6 -23.12 68.55 16.49
N LEU A 7 -22.43 68.22 15.37
CA LEU A 7 -20.96 68.23 15.10
C LEU A 7 -20.21 66.98 15.63
N THR A 8 -19.38 66.23 14.89
CA THR A 8 -18.96 66.19 13.45
C THR A 8 -18.19 64.86 13.21
N GLN A 9 -18.07 64.23 12.02
CA GLN A 9 -18.69 64.47 10.71
C GLN A 9 -18.96 63.14 9.94
N GLU A 10 -18.19 62.78 8.89
CA GLU A 10 -18.58 61.80 7.83
C GLU A 10 -17.41 60.87 7.42
N SER A 11 -17.54 59.60 6.97
CA SER A 11 -18.64 58.75 6.40
C SER A 11 -18.65 58.63 4.87
N PHE A 12 -18.84 57.39 4.35
CA PHE A 12 -19.54 56.93 3.12
C PHE A 12 -18.98 55.55 2.64
N ASN A 13 -19.73 54.59 2.03
CA ASN A 13 -21.11 54.12 2.26
C ASN A 13 -21.34 52.74 1.55
N GLU A 14 -22.53 52.13 1.69
CA GLU A 14 -22.86 50.78 1.18
C GLU A 14 -23.84 50.72 -0.04
N HIS A 15 -24.00 49.50 -0.60
CA HIS A 15 -25.21 48.91 -1.24
C HIS A 15 -25.89 49.51 -2.50
N ARG A 16 -25.76 48.81 -3.65
CA ARG A 16 -26.81 48.36 -4.64
C ARG A 16 -26.15 47.80 -5.93
N SER A 17 -26.77 46.99 -6.81
CA SER A 17 -28.12 46.38 -6.93
C SER A 17 -28.04 44.95 -7.54
N GLY A 18 -29.16 44.36 -8.02
CA GLY A 18 -29.16 43.05 -8.73
C GLY A 18 -30.44 42.81 -9.57
N LEU A 19 -30.70 41.52 -9.90
CA LEU A 19 -31.86 40.89 -10.60
C LEU A 19 -31.75 40.59 -12.14
N GLN A 20 -31.59 39.28 -12.43
CA GLN A 20 -32.30 38.44 -13.45
C GLN A 20 -32.16 38.76 -14.98
N PRO A 21 -32.48 37.81 -15.91
CA PRO A 21 -33.36 36.61 -15.83
C PRO A 21 -32.70 35.23 -16.08
N GLU A 22 -33.54 34.18 -16.22
CA GLU A 22 -33.21 32.74 -16.27
C GLU A 22 -32.99 32.15 -17.67
N GLN A 23 -32.18 31.07 -17.75
CA GLN A 23 -32.41 29.77 -18.43
C GLN A 23 -31.09 28.94 -18.39
N VAL A 24 -30.99 27.60 -18.41
CA VAL A 24 -31.80 26.39 -18.11
C VAL A 24 -30.88 25.19 -18.47
N LYS A 25 -30.76 24.15 -17.61
CA LYS A 25 -30.00 22.86 -17.81
C LYS A 25 -28.47 22.97 -18.03
N GLY A 26 -27.62 22.10 -17.46
CA GLY A 26 -27.81 21.02 -16.48
C GLY A 26 -26.66 19.98 -16.53
N PRO A 27 -26.23 19.37 -15.40
CA PRO A 27 -25.22 18.29 -15.41
C PRO A 27 -25.75 16.92 -14.94
N SER A 28 -25.19 15.83 -15.50
CA SER A 28 -25.39 14.45 -15.05
C SER A 28 -24.28 13.55 -15.61
N GLY A 29 -23.62 12.72 -14.79
CA GLY A 29 -22.67 11.73 -15.33
C GLY A 29 -21.68 11.13 -14.32
N ALA A 30 -22.03 9.95 -13.81
CA ALA A 30 -21.17 8.85 -13.35
C ALA A 30 -20.18 9.01 -12.17
N GLU A 31 -20.09 7.92 -11.41
CA GLU A 31 -19.02 7.53 -10.49
C GLU A 31 -18.07 6.55 -11.22
N ASP A 32 -17.00 6.09 -10.55
CA ASP A 32 -16.28 4.79 -10.68
C ASP A 32 -14.86 4.97 -10.10
N GLU A 33 -14.54 4.39 -8.93
CA GLU A 33 -13.97 3.05 -8.72
C GLU A 33 -12.49 2.89 -9.12
N ASP A 34 -11.61 2.88 -8.11
CA ASP A 34 -10.17 2.59 -8.25
C ASP A 34 -9.93 1.12 -8.66
N SER A 35 -9.34 0.92 -9.84
CA SER A 35 -8.87 -0.38 -10.31
C SER A 35 -7.38 -0.37 -10.71
N LEU A 36 -6.80 -1.58 -10.79
CA LEU A 36 -5.34 -1.80 -10.68
C LEU A 36 -4.52 -1.35 -11.92
N PRO A 37 -3.24 -0.98 -11.74
CA PRO A 37 -2.44 -0.31 -12.76
C PRO A 37 -2.12 -1.19 -13.98
N THR A 38 -2.30 -0.63 -15.17
CA THR A 38 -2.12 -1.33 -16.45
C THR A 38 -0.98 -0.75 -17.29
N TYR A 39 0.04 -1.59 -17.54
CA TYR A 39 0.85 -1.65 -18.77
C TYR A 39 1.38 -0.30 -19.35
N LYS A 40 2.03 0.53 -18.52
CA LYS A 40 2.84 1.67 -19.00
C LYS A 40 4.28 1.76 -18.46
N ASP A 41 4.64 1.01 -17.42
CA ASP A 41 6.03 0.91 -16.92
C ASP A 41 6.86 -0.13 -17.69
N ALA A 42 6.62 -0.27 -19.00
CA ALA A 42 7.31 -1.22 -19.89
C ALA A 42 7.65 -0.57 -21.24
N PHE A 43 8.82 0.08 -21.27
CA PHE A 43 9.54 0.65 -22.42
C PHE A 43 9.04 1.98 -23.05
N PRO A 44 9.96 2.92 -23.34
CA PRO A 44 9.65 4.23 -23.93
C PRO A 44 9.70 4.23 -25.48
N PRO A 45 9.24 5.32 -26.12
CA PRO A 45 10.21 6.05 -26.95
C PRO A 45 10.19 7.58 -26.77
N LEU A 46 11.38 8.17 -26.93
CA LEU A 46 11.64 9.59 -27.23
C LEU A 46 11.97 9.70 -28.75
N PRO A 47 12.22 10.89 -29.30
CA PRO A 47 11.36 12.09 -29.28
C PRO A 47 11.22 12.73 -30.69
N GLU A 48 10.17 13.50 -30.98
CA GLU A 48 10.31 14.56 -32.00
C GLU A 48 9.34 15.76 -31.84
N LYS A 49 9.54 16.78 -32.67
CA LYS A 49 9.30 18.22 -32.40
C LYS A 49 8.21 18.81 -33.37
N PRO A 50 7.84 20.11 -33.35
CA PRO A 50 6.51 20.50 -32.85
C PRO A 50 5.73 21.52 -33.74
N LEU A 51 4.66 22.12 -33.16
CA LEU A 51 3.97 23.38 -33.56
C LEU A 51 3.12 23.32 -34.86
N PRO A 52 2.24 24.33 -35.14
CA PRO A 52 1.88 25.56 -34.40
C PRO A 52 0.37 25.57 -34.00
N GLU A 53 -0.38 26.65 -33.67
CA GLU A 53 -0.14 28.10 -33.56
C GLU A 53 -1.15 28.80 -32.60
N GLY A 54 -0.78 29.95 -32.02
CA GLY A 54 -1.70 31.10 -31.79
C GLY A 54 -2.60 31.17 -30.55
N VAL A 55 -3.04 32.36 -30.07
CA VAL A 55 -2.69 33.78 -30.35
C VAL A 55 -3.06 34.64 -29.10
N GLN A 56 -2.21 35.63 -28.75
CA GLN A 56 -2.39 36.93 -28.03
C GLN A 56 -3.56 37.15 -27.03
N GLU A 57 -3.47 37.93 -25.91
CA GLU A 57 -2.41 38.66 -25.17
C GLU A 57 -2.93 38.93 -23.71
N THR A 58 -2.61 39.90 -22.84
CA THR A 58 -1.92 41.23 -22.87
C THR A 58 -1.50 41.68 -21.45
N GLY A 59 -0.58 42.64 -21.31
CA GLY A 59 -0.74 43.77 -20.36
C GLY A 59 -0.35 43.66 -18.86
N ASN A 60 0.94 43.86 -18.55
CA ASN A 60 1.57 44.79 -17.56
C ASN A 60 0.74 45.42 -16.38
N ALA A 61 1.32 45.81 -15.23
CA ALA A 61 2.73 46.18 -14.95
C ALA A 61 3.15 46.10 -13.47
N TRP A 62 4.48 46.11 -13.25
CA TRP A 62 5.21 46.51 -12.01
C TRP A 62 5.11 45.56 -10.79
N THR A 63 6.04 45.51 -9.81
CA THR A 63 7.42 46.05 -9.65
C THR A 63 8.21 45.19 -8.64
N SER A 64 9.52 45.39 -8.35
CA SER A 64 10.74 45.29 -9.19
C SER A 64 11.93 45.97 -8.49
N LYS A 65 13.00 45.25 -8.07
CA LYS A 65 14.35 45.84 -7.85
C LYS A 65 15.54 44.84 -7.78
N ILE A 66 16.24 44.72 -8.92
CA ILE A 66 17.71 44.71 -9.13
C ILE A 66 18.61 43.60 -8.51
N LYS A 67 19.37 42.93 -9.39
CA LYS A 67 20.67 42.28 -9.20
C LYS A 67 21.56 42.52 -10.46
N PRO A 68 22.90 42.34 -10.41
CA PRO A 68 23.81 42.71 -11.51
C PRO A 68 23.83 41.71 -12.70
N LEU A 69 24.46 42.12 -13.80
CA LEU A 69 24.34 41.52 -15.14
C LEU A 69 25.71 41.21 -15.79
N LYS A 70 25.76 40.21 -16.67
CA LYS A 70 26.77 40.06 -17.75
C LYS A 70 26.05 39.70 -19.06
N SER A 71 26.56 40.16 -20.21
CA SER A 71 25.82 40.23 -21.48
C SER A 71 26.39 39.33 -22.58
N SER A 72 25.52 38.60 -23.28
CA SER A 72 25.84 37.75 -24.44
C SER A 72 25.61 38.48 -25.77
N LEU A 73 26.51 39.41 -26.08
CA LEU A 73 26.54 40.18 -27.33
C LEU A 73 27.87 39.92 -28.07
N ILE A 74 27.79 39.72 -29.38
CA ILE A 74 28.92 39.48 -30.29
C ILE A 74 28.95 40.60 -31.32
N THR A 75 30.16 41.08 -31.67
CA THR A 75 30.37 42.14 -32.65
C THR A 75 31.25 41.64 -33.80
N GLN A 76 30.84 41.92 -35.05
CA GLN A 76 31.61 41.60 -36.27
C GLN A 76 31.68 42.82 -37.19
N VAL A 77 32.82 43.05 -37.83
CA VAL A 77 33.01 44.16 -38.80
C VAL A 77 33.04 43.59 -40.22
N PHE A 78 32.27 44.19 -41.12
CA PHE A 78 32.24 43.86 -42.54
C PHE A 78 32.70 45.05 -43.37
N HIS A 79 33.69 44.83 -44.23
CA HIS A 79 34.19 45.84 -45.16
C HIS A 79 33.63 45.58 -46.57
N VAL A 80 33.18 46.63 -47.25
CA VAL A 80 32.65 46.59 -48.63
C VAL A 80 33.45 47.57 -49.50
N PRO A 81 34.26 47.06 -50.46
CA PRO A 81 35.04 47.87 -51.40
C PRO A 81 34.17 48.75 -52.31
N LEU A 82 34.77 49.79 -52.89
CA LEU A 82 34.08 50.78 -53.74
C LEU A 82 33.55 50.15 -55.05
N GLU A 83 34.26 49.15 -55.57
CA GLU A 83 33.97 48.44 -56.82
C GLU A 83 32.63 47.69 -56.76
N GLU A 84 32.29 47.13 -55.61
CA GLU A 84 31.14 46.23 -55.44
C GLU A 84 29.84 46.94 -55.05
N ARG A 85 29.94 48.18 -54.56
CA ARG A 85 28.79 48.99 -54.12
C ARG A 85 27.74 49.15 -55.21
N LYS A 86 26.49 48.93 -54.83
CA LYS A 86 25.30 49.11 -55.67
C LYS A 86 24.96 50.57 -55.97
N TYR A 87 25.45 51.52 -55.16
CA TYR A 87 25.28 52.97 -55.33
C TYR A 87 26.66 53.62 -55.40
N LYS A 88 26.95 54.38 -56.47
CA LYS A 88 28.31 54.88 -56.77
C LYS A 88 28.47 56.39 -56.90
N ASP A 89 27.37 57.16 -56.93
CA ASP A 89 27.44 58.61 -57.08
C ASP A 89 27.71 59.34 -55.76
N ILE A 90 28.72 60.21 -55.78
CA ILE A 90 29.10 61.12 -54.69
C ILE A 90 28.92 62.55 -55.21
N ASN A 91 27.82 63.24 -54.86
CA ASN A 91 27.71 64.72 -54.95
C ASN A 91 26.42 65.34 -54.36
N GLN A 92 26.02 64.99 -53.13
CA GLN A 92 25.33 65.95 -52.27
C GLN A 92 25.52 65.65 -50.78
N PHE A 93 25.60 66.70 -49.96
CA PHE A 93 25.98 66.62 -48.55
C PHE A 93 24.73 66.68 -47.65
N GLY A 94 24.26 65.51 -47.20
CA GLY A 94 23.11 65.37 -46.31
C GLY A 94 22.75 63.91 -46.07
N GLU A 95 22.29 63.58 -44.87
CA GLU A 95 22.00 62.19 -44.47
C GLU A 95 20.79 61.60 -45.23
N GLY A 96 20.86 60.30 -45.53
CA GLY A 96 19.87 59.66 -46.38
C GLY A 96 20.00 58.15 -46.47
N ASP A 97 20.07 57.63 -47.69
CA ASP A 97 19.46 56.34 -47.99
C ASP A 97 20.29 55.12 -47.58
N GLN A 98 21.63 55.22 -47.52
CA GLN A 98 22.46 54.13 -46.98
C GLN A 98 22.26 53.98 -45.46
N ALA A 99 22.13 55.10 -44.73
CA ALA A 99 21.80 55.09 -43.31
C ALA A 99 20.38 54.56 -43.06
N LYS A 100 19.38 54.99 -43.84
CA LYS A 100 18.01 54.44 -43.81
C LYS A 100 17.99 52.92 -44.07
N VAL A 101 18.77 52.43 -45.02
CA VAL A 101 18.87 50.98 -45.31
C VAL A 101 19.48 50.23 -44.12
N CYS A 102 20.51 50.75 -43.47
CA CYS A 102 21.05 50.10 -42.26
C CYS A 102 20.09 50.18 -41.07
N LEU A 103 19.37 51.29 -40.87
CA LEU A 103 18.32 51.42 -39.86
C LEU A 103 17.14 50.46 -40.11
N ASP A 104 16.74 50.26 -41.37
CA ASP A 104 15.72 49.28 -41.74
C ASP A 104 16.17 47.84 -41.43
N ILE A 105 17.46 47.53 -41.67
CA ILE A 105 18.06 46.24 -41.31
C ILE A 105 18.17 46.09 -39.78
N MET A 106 18.57 47.13 -39.04
CA MET A 106 18.59 47.12 -37.56
C MET A 106 17.20 46.80 -37.01
N HIS A 107 16.17 47.50 -37.48
CA HIS A 107 14.79 47.31 -37.04
C HIS A 107 14.22 45.94 -37.43
N LYS A 108 14.59 45.38 -38.59
CA LYS A 108 14.14 44.06 -39.04
C LYS A 108 14.87 42.88 -38.38
N THR A 109 16.15 43.04 -38.04
CA THR A 109 17.00 41.93 -37.56
C THR A 109 17.26 41.97 -36.06
N GLY A 110 17.07 43.11 -35.40
CA GLY A 110 17.35 43.29 -33.97
C GLY A 110 18.85 43.36 -33.63
N ALA A 111 19.72 43.52 -34.63
CA ALA A 111 21.13 43.83 -34.45
C ALA A 111 21.38 45.36 -34.49
N HIS A 112 22.40 45.83 -33.79
CA HIS A 112 22.86 47.21 -33.85
C HIS A 112 23.96 47.35 -34.90
N LEU A 113 23.75 48.22 -35.89
CA LEU A 113 24.68 48.46 -37.00
C LEU A 113 25.27 49.86 -36.87
N GLU A 114 26.60 49.96 -36.81
CA GLU A 114 27.32 51.23 -36.92
C GLU A 114 28.01 51.33 -38.28
N LEU A 115 27.81 52.46 -38.95
CA LEU A 115 28.40 52.78 -40.25
C LEU A 115 29.65 53.64 -40.04
N SER A 116 30.80 53.14 -40.46
CA SER A 116 32.03 53.93 -40.57
C SER A 116 32.52 53.95 -42.02
N MET A 117 32.97 55.12 -42.49
CA MET A 117 33.61 55.26 -43.79
C MET A 117 35.11 55.41 -43.58
N ALA A 118 35.89 54.53 -44.21
CA ALA A 118 37.35 54.56 -44.12
C ALA A 118 37.95 55.61 -45.07
N LYS A 119 39.22 55.97 -44.87
CA LYS A 119 39.92 57.04 -45.63
C LYS A 119 40.13 56.71 -47.11
N ASP A 120 39.99 55.44 -47.47
CA ASP A 120 39.98 54.85 -48.82
C ASP A 120 38.60 54.96 -49.51
N GLN A 121 37.63 55.65 -48.89
CA GLN A 121 36.21 55.70 -49.28
C GLN A 121 35.44 54.38 -49.15
N GLY A 122 36.03 53.30 -48.61
CA GLY A 122 35.37 52.01 -48.35
C GLY A 122 34.33 52.07 -47.22
N LEU A 123 33.35 51.16 -47.24
CA LEU A 123 32.32 51.09 -46.20
C LEU A 123 32.68 50.00 -45.18
N SER A 124 32.80 50.36 -43.91
CA SER A 124 33.07 49.44 -42.81
C SER A 124 31.88 49.45 -41.84
N ILE A 125 31.05 48.40 -41.91
CA ILE A 125 29.84 48.23 -41.09
C ILE A 125 30.17 47.34 -39.91
N MET A 126 30.07 47.88 -38.70
CA MET A 126 30.17 47.10 -37.46
C MET A 126 28.76 46.63 -37.05
N VAL A 127 28.58 45.32 -36.89
CA VAL A 127 27.30 44.68 -36.56
C VAL A 127 27.44 44.01 -35.20
N SER A 128 26.67 44.46 -34.20
CA SER A 128 26.68 43.90 -32.84
C SER A 128 25.30 43.38 -32.43
N GLY A 129 25.25 42.25 -31.74
CA GLY A 129 23.99 41.61 -31.35
C GLY A 129 24.16 40.16 -30.91
N LYS A 130 23.04 39.41 -30.87
CA LYS A 130 23.08 37.95 -30.75
C LYS A 130 23.51 37.31 -32.07
N HIS A 131 24.15 36.13 -32.01
CA HIS A 131 24.73 35.46 -33.19
C HIS A 131 23.77 35.39 -34.40
N ASP A 132 22.55 34.88 -34.19
CA ASP A 132 21.52 34.77 -35.25
C ASP A 132 21.10 36.12 -35.85
N ALA A 133 21.09 37.18 -35.03
CA ALA A 133 20.76 38.54 -35.47
C ALA A 133 21.90 39.13 -36.32
N VAL A 134 23.15 38.96 -35.89
CA VAL A 134 24.35 39.37 -36.65
C VAL A 134 24.42 38.63 -37.99
N MET A 135 24.13 37.32 -38.01
CA MET A 135 24.12 36.53 -39.24
C MET A 135 22.96 36.90 -40.20
N LYS A 136 21.77 37.21 -39.68
CA LYS A 136 20.65 37.74 -40.48
C LYS A 136 20.95 39.13 -41.04
N ALA A 137 21.49 40.04 -40.22
CA ALA A 137 21.95 41.36 -40.63
C ALA A 137 23.01 41.26 -41.74
N ARG A 138 24.02 40.39 -41.60
CA ARG A 138 25.02 40.11 -42.64
C ARG A 138 24.38 39.73 -43.98
N LYS A 139 23.36 38.85 -43.98
CA LYS A 139 22.66 38.44 -45.21
C LYS A 139 21.86 39.59 -45.84
N GLU A 140 21.21 40.45 -45.07
CA GLU A 140 20.53 41.65 -45.63
C GLU A 140 21.52 42.74 -46.10
N ILE A 141 22.62 42.98 -45.37
CA ILE A 141 23.71 43.91 -45.75
C ILE A 141 24.24 43.54 -47.14
N VAL A 142 24.68 42.29 -47.32
CA VAL A 142 25.17 41.75 -48.60
C VAL A 142 24.10 41.89 -49.68
N SER A 143 22.86 41.47 -49.40
CA SER A 143 21.76 41.50 -50.35
C SER A 143 21.41 42.92 -50.85
N ARG A 144 21.48 43.94 -49.99
CA ARG A 144 21.04 45.30 -50.34
C ARG A 144 22.16 46.22 -50.84
N LEU A 145 23.41 46.04 -50.38
CA LEU A 145 24.51 46.99 -50.62
C LEU A 145 25.51 46.53 -51.70
N GLN A 146 25.68 45.22 -51.93
CA GLN A 146 26.45 44.69 -53.06
C GLN A 146 25.57 44.53 -54.33
N THR A 147 26.24 44.43 -55.48
CA THR A 147 25.59 44.22 -56.78
C THR A 147 25.18 42.75 -56.98
N GLN A 148 23.91 42.49 -57.31
CA GLN A 148 23.40 41.14 -57.57
C GLN A 148 23.41 40.79 -59.06
N ALA A 149 23.66 39.52 -59.37
CA ALA A 149 23.54 38.91 -60.70
C ALA A 149 22.55 37.73 -60.66
N SER A 150 22.31 37.11 -61.83
CA SER A 150 21.55 35.85 -61.92
C SER A 150 22.04 34.97 -63.08
N ALA A 151 21.83 33.66 -62.95
CA ALA A 151 22.21 32.66 -63.95
C ALA A 151 21.19 31.51 -63.96
N THR A 152 21.21 30.68 -65.00
CA THR A 152 20.33 29.51 -65.13
C THR A 152 21.11 28.20 -65.24
N VAL A 153 20.47 27.13 -64.81
CA VAL A 153 20.99 25.74 -64.87
C VAL A 153 19.90 24.83 -65.38
N ALA A 154 20.19 24.04 -66.42
CA ALA A 154 19.26 23.06 -66.98
C ALA A 154 19.44 21.70 -66.29
N ILE A 155 18.37 21.12 -65.76
CA ILE A 155 18.39 19.83 -65.05
C ILE A 155 17.09 19.05 -65.35
N PRO A 156 17.12 17.72 -65.56
CA PRO A 156 15.92 16.89 -65.66
C PRO A 156 15.00 17.04 -64.44
N LYS A 157 13.68 17.12 -64.68
CA LYS A 157 12.66 17.30 -63.62
C LYS A 157 12.74 16.24 -62.51
N GLU A 158 13.13 15.01 -62.86
CA GLU A 158 13.25 13.89 -61.91
C GLU A 158 14.28 14.17 -60.82
N HIS A 159 15.34 14.93 -61.13
CA HIS A 159 16.39 15.29 -60.17
C HIS A 159 16.05 16.53 -59.33
N HIS A 160 15.06 17.35 -59.73
CA HIS A 160 14.67 18.57 -58.99
C HIS A 160 14.29 18.24 -57.53
N ARG A 161 13.61 17.11 -57.29
CA ARG A 161 13.24 16.65 -55.94
C ARG A 161 14.46 16.38 -55.03
N PHE A 162 15.60 16.00 -55.59
CA PHE A 162 16.83 15.73 -54.83
C PHE A 162 17.66 17.00 -54.57
N VAL A 163 17.52 18.02 -55.42
CA VAL A 163 18.01 19.38 -55.15
C VAL A 163 17.17 20.07 -54.07
N ILE A 164 15.85 19.82 -54.06
CA ILE A 164 14.94 20.29 -52.99
C ILE A 164 15.25 19.59 -51.65
N GLY A 165 15.39 18.27 -51.66
CA GLY A 165 15.54 17.45 -50.46
C GLY A 165 14.20 17.18 -49.75
N LYS A 166 14.25 16.49 -48.60
CA LYS A 166 13.06 16.33 -47.74
C LYS A 166 12.64 17.70 -47.21
N SER A 167 11.37 18.04 -47.31
CA SER A 167 10.78 19.31 -46.83
C SER A 167 11.47 20.61 -47.32
N GLY A 168 12.30 20.56 -48.37
CA GLY A 168 13.08 21.71 -48.84
C GLY A 168 14.37 22.00 -48.08
N GLU A 169 14.77 21.15 -47.13
CA GLU A 169 15.92 21.35 -46.25
C GLU A 169 17.23 21.53 -47.03
N LYS A 170 17.52 20.67 -48.01
CA LYS A 170 18.77 20.73 -48.79
C LYS A 170 18.84 21.97 -49.69
N LEU A 171 17.70 22.45 -50.19
CA LEU A 171 17.61 23.72 -50.93
C LEU A 171 17.88 24.91 -50.01
N GLN A 172 17.32 24.93 -48.81
CA GLN A 172 17.58 25.98 -47.82
C GLN A 172 19.06 25.98 -47.38
N GLU A 173 19.66 24.80 -47.23
CA GLU A 173 21.10 24.65 -46.94
C GLU A 173 21.97 25.21 -48.08
N LEU A 174 21.64 24.89 -49.34
CA LEU A 174 22.30 25.43 -50.54
C LEU A 174 22.17 26.96 -50.64
N GLU A 175 20.97 27.52 -50.45
CA GLU A 175 20.74 28.99 -50.41
C GLU A 175 21.47 29.68 -49.24
N LEU A 176 21.64 28.99 -48.12
CA LEU A 176 22.35 29.51 -46.95
C LEU A 176 23.86 29.51 -47.17
N LYS A 177 24.43 28.36 -47.59
CA LYS A 177 25.87 28.18 -47.85
C LYS A 177 26.41 29.09 -48.96
N THR A 178 25.66 29.22 -50.05
CA THR A 178 26.10 29.98 -51.24
C THR A 178 25.72 31.46 -51.18
N ALA A 179 24.90 31.86 -50.19
CA ALA A 179 24.25 33.16 -50.11
C ALA A 179 23.43 33.56 -51.37
N THR A 180 23.00 32.57 -52.16
CA THR A 180 22.13 32.77 -53.33
C THR A 180 20.66 32.47 -53.00
N LYS A 181 19.78 32.80 -53.95
CA LYS A 181 18.38 32.41 -53.99
C LYS A 181 18.14 31.57 -55.24
N ILE A 182 17.65 30.34 -55.06
CA ILE A 182 17.58 29.25 -56.05
C ILE A 182 16.11 28.94 -56.31
N GLN A 183 15.56 29.54 -57.37
CA GLN A 183 14.16 29.35 -57.77
C GLN A 183 14.03 28.18 -58.74
N ILE A 184 13.50 27.06 -58.22
CA ILE A 184 13.14 25.87 -58.98
C ILE A 184 11.70 26.04 -59.52
N PRO A 185 11.43 25.77 -60.81
CA PRO A 185 10.07 25.85 -61.38
C PRO A 185 9.16 24.77 -60.79
N ARG A 186 7.83 24.93 -60.89
CA ARG A 186 6.89 23.92 -60.40
C ARG A 186 6.87 22.71 -61.34
N PRO A 187 6.49 21.50 -60.87
CA PRO A 187 6.45 20.30 -61.72
C PRO A 187 5.58 20.46 -62.98
N GLU A 188 4.55 21.31 -62.87
CA GLU A 188 3.57 21.66 -63.89
C GLU A 188 4.13 22.60 -64.98
N ASP A 189 5.13 23.43 -64.68
CA ASP A 189 5.76 24.33 -65.65
C ASP A 189 6.58 23.53 -66.68
N PRO A 190 6.55 23.87 -67.99
CA PRO A 190 7.35 23.18 -69.01
C PRO A 190 8.87 23.48 -68.94
N SER A 191 9.32 24.30 -67.99
CA SER A 191 10.72 24.72 -67.86
C SER A 191 11.59 23.69 -67.11
N ASN A 192 12.68 23.26 -67.74
CA ASN A 192 13.75 22.48 -67.08
C ASN A 192 14.87 23.38 -66.50
N LEU A 193 14.66 24.70 -66.48
CA LEU A 193 15.65 25.70 -66.05
C LEU A 193 15.40 26.17 -64.62
N ILE A 194 16.33 25.85 -63.72
CA ILE A 194 16.43 26.45 -62.39
C ILE A 194 17.08 27.83 -62.53
N LYS A 195 16.51 28.86 -61.88
CA LYS A 195 17.04 30.22 -61.85
C LYS A 195 17.76 30.47 -60.52
N ILE A 196 19.04 30.81 -60.57
CA ILE A 196 19.84 31.19 -59.40
C ILE A 196 20.08 32.70 -59.45
N SER A 197 20.05 33.36 -58.30
CA SER A 197 20.28 34.81 -58.16
C SER A 197 21.08 35.12 -56.89
N GLY A 198 22.02 36.06 -56.94
CA GLY A 198 22.91 36.36 -55.81
C GLY A 198 24.20 37.06 -56.23
N THR A 199 25.24 36.98 -55.40
CA THR A 199 26.59 37.47 -55.74
C THR A 199 27.25 36.58 -56.80
N LYS A 200 28.20 37.13 -57.56
CA LYS A 200 28.85 36.41 -58.68
C LYS A 200 29.52 35.11 -58.24
N GLU A 201 30.24 35.11 -57.12
CA GLU A 201 30.86 33.88 -56.59
C GLU A 201 29.83 32.85 -56.11
N GLY A 202 28.78 33.30 -55.42
CA GLY A 202 27.73 32.43 -54.90
C GLY A 202 27.02 31.69 -56.03
N LEU A 203 26.79 32.38 -57.15
CA LEU A 203 26.19 31.82 -58.37
C LEU A 203 26.98 30.65 -58.96
N GLU A 204 28.30 30.79 -59.08
CA GLU A 204 29.15 29.73 -59.65
C GLU A 204 29.26 28.53 -58.71
N LYS A 205 29.39 28.76 -57.39
CA LYS A 205 29.39 27.72 -56.35
C LYS A 205 28.05 26.95 -56.31
N ALA A 206 26.92 27.66 -56.29
CA ALA A 206 25.59 27.07 -56.34
C ALA A 206 25.35 26.25 -57.62
N LYS A 207 25.74 26.78 -58.78
CA LYS A 207 25.64 26.07 -60.06
C LYS A 207 26.46 24.77 -60.07
N HIS A 208 27.63 24.76 -59.46
CA HIS A 208 28.50 23.58 -59.40
C HIS A 208 27.92 22.48 -58.50
N GLU A 209 27.56 22.78 -57.24
CA GLU A 209 26.98 21.78 -56.33
C GLU A 209 25.66 21.19 -56.86
N ILE A 210 24.81 22.02 -57.46
CA ILE A 210 23.53 21.60 -58.03
C ILE A 210 23.73 20.63 -59.22
N LEU A 211 24.74 20.84 -60.06
CA LEU A 211 25.10 19.92 -61.15
C LEU A 211 25.68 18.60 -60.62
N LEU A 212 26.51 18.67 -59.57
CA LEU A 212 27.09 17.49 -58.92
C LEU A 212 26.01 16.56 -58.35
N ILE A 213 24.97 17.12 -57.73
CA ILE A 213 23.82 16.37 -57.19
C ILE A 213 23.06 15.62 -58.31
N SER A 214 22.92 16.21 -59.51
CA SER A 214 22.31 15.51 -60.65
C SER A 214 23.16 14.29 -61.05
N ALA A 215 24.45 14.50 -61.32
CA ALA A 215 25.36 13.47 -61.82
C ALA A 215 25.60 12.31 -60.82
N GLU A 216 25.30 12.52 -59.53
CA GLU A 216 25.28 11.45 -58.53
C GLU A 216 24.02 10.58 -58.63
N GLN A 217 22.84 11.17 -58.92
CA GLN A 217 21.59 10.41 -59.02
C GLN A 217 21.46 9.65 -60.34
N ASP A 218 22.04 10.14 -61.44
CA ASP A 218 22.11 9.44 -62.75
C ASP A 218 22.67 8.00 -62.69
N LYS A 219 23.35 7.63 -61.58
CA LYS A 219 23.94 6.29 -61.35
C LYS A 219 22.97 5.28 -60.72
N ARG A 220 21.83 5.72 -60.17
CA ARG A 220 20.91 4.87 -59.39
C ARG A 220 19.65 4.54 -60.20
N ALA A 221 19.29 3.27 -60.23
CA ALA A 221 18.11 2.77 -60.94
C ALA A 221 17.00 2.31 -59.99
N VAL A 222 15.76 2.49 -60.43
CA VAL A 222 14.56 1.96 -59.78
C VAL A 222 13.68 1.35 -60.87
N GLU A 223 13.53 0.03 -60.85
CA GLU A 223 12.66 -0.69 -61.77
C GLU A 223 11.55 -1.44 -61.02
N ARG A 224 10.50 -1.79 -61.76
CA ARG A 224 9.36 -2.54 -61.24
C ARG A 224 9.02 -3.67 -62.19
N MET A 225 8.89 -4.87 -61.65
CA MET A 225 8.48 -6.05 -62.41
C MET A 225 7.12 -6.54 -61.93
N ASN A 226 6.18 -6.73 -62.87
CA ASN A 226 4.85 -7.22 -62.58
C ASN A 226 4.85 -8.76 -62.61
N ILE A 227 4.63 -9.40 -61.45
CA ILE A 227 4.58 -10.85 -61.32
C ILE A 227 3.29 -11.25 -60.60
N GLU A 228 2.62 -12.28 -61.11
CA GLU A 228 1.43 -12.89 -60.50
C GLU A 228 1.66 -13.25 -59.01
N LYS A 229 0.77 -12.79 -58.13
CA LYS A 229 0.85 -12.93 -56.67
C LYS A 229 1.10 -14.38 -56.21
N VAL A 230 0.55 -15.36 -56.92
CA VAL A 230 0.67 -16.80 -56.62
C VAL A 230 2.10 -17.34 -56.76
N TYR A 231 3.00 -16.61 -57.41
CA TYR A 231 4.42 -16.98 -57.53
C TYR A 231 5.34 -16.19 -56.59
N HIS A 232 4.83 -15.21 -55.85
CA HIS A 232 5.62 -14.43 -54.88
C HIS A 232 6.28 -15.31 -53.78
N PRO A 233 5.61 -16.34 -53.20
CA PRO A 233 6.24 -17.20 -52.20
C PRO A 233 7.48 -17.97 -52.69
N PHE A 234 7.51 -18.33 -53.97
CA PHE A 234 8.68 -18.99 -54.58
C PHE A 234 9.82 -18.03 -54.90
N ILE A 235 9.53 -16.73 -55.00
CA ILE A 235 10.54 -15.68 -55.21
C ILE A 235 11.12 -15.22 -53.88
N THR A 236 10.31 -15.08 -52.82
CA THR A 236 10.83 -14.83 -51.47
C THR A 236 11.59 -16.03 -50.91
N GLY A 237 11.14 -17.24 -51.24
CA GLY A 237 11.54 -18.46 -50.54
C GLY A 237 10.98 -18.51 -49.11
N ALA A 238 11.17 -19.65 -48.45
CA ALA A 238 10.80 -19.80 -47.05
C ALA A 238 11.58 -18.81 -46.16
N TYR A 239 10.91 -18.19 -45.21
CA TYR A 239 11.44 -17.17 -44.30
C TYR A 239 12.11 -15.96 -45.01
N ASN A 240 11.80 -15.73 -46.29
CA ASN A 240 12.47 -14.77 -47.18
C ASN A 240 13.96 -15.07 -47.50
N LYS A 241 14.45 -16.29 -47.24
CA LYS A 241 15.85 -16.69 -47.49
C LYS A 241 16.31 -16.36 -48.91
N LEU A 242 15.52 -16.74 -49.93
CA LEU A 242 15.89 -16.58 -51.34
C LEU A 242 15.97 -15.09 -51.76
N VAL A 243 15.08 -14.23 -51.25
CA VAL A 243 15.20 -12.77 -51.45
C VAL A 243 16.41 -12.21 -50.72
N GLY A 244 16.75 -12.73 -49.52
CA GLY A 244 17.97 -12.35 -48.80
C GLY A 244 19.23 -12.69 -49.59
N GLU A 245 19.34 -13.92 -50.10
CA GLU A 245 20.41 -14.41 -50.97
C GLU A 245 20.49 -13.57 -52.26
N LEU A 246 19.38 -13.34 -52.96
CA LEU A 246 19.35 -12.52 -54.17
C LEU A 246 19.77 -11.07 -53.91
N MET A 247 19.39 -10.47 -52.76
CA MET A 247 19.84 -9.14 -52.36
C MET A 247 21.35 -9.12 -52.05
N GLN A 248 21.88 -10.15 -51.38
CA GLN A 248 23.30 -10.27 -51.05
C GLN A 248 24.17 -10.52 -52.28
N GLU A 249 23.72 -11.36 -53.21
CA GLU A 249 24.44 -11.69 -54.45
C GLU A 249 24.41 -10.57 -55.50
N THR A 250 23.38 -9.72 -55.52
CA THR A 250 23.22 -8.68 -56.56
C THR A 250 23.51 -7.27 -56.07
N GLY A 251 23.52 -7.02 -54.75
CA GLY A 251 23.61 -5.68 -54.18
C GLY A 251 22.33 -4.84 -54.30
N ALA A 252 21.41 -5.21 -55.20
CA ALA A 252 20.15 -4.52 -55.39
C ALA A 252 19.16 -4.86 -54.26
N ARG A 253 18.51 -3.83 -53.71
CA ARG A 253 17.45 -3.99 -52.72
C ARG A 253 16.13 -4.33 -53.42
N ILE A 254 15.71 -5.58 -53.25
CA ILE A 254 14.46 -6.15 -53.76
C ILE A 254 13.36 -5.96 -52.70
N ASN A 255 12.17 -5.53 -53.12
CA ASN A 255 11.01 -5.33 -52.25
C ASN A 255 9.78 -6.01 -52.83
N VAL A 256 9.42 -7.17 -52.27
CA VAL A 256 8.22 -7.94 -52.61
C VAL A 256 7.05 -7.49 -51.72
N PRO A 257 5.85 -7.20 -52.27
CA PRO A 257 4.69 -6.86 -51.46
C PRO A 257 4.30 -8.01 -50.51
N PRO A 258 3.99 -7.74 -49.22
CA PRO A 258 3.50 -8.78 -48.32
C PRO A 258 2.12 -9.31 -48.78
N PRO A 259 1.79 -10.59 -48.55
CA PRO A 259 0.61 -11.25 -49.12
C PRO A 259 -0.73 -10.62 -48.74
N SER A 260 -0.78 -9.84 -47.65
CA SER A 260 -1.94 -9.03 -47.24
C SER A 260 -2.26 -7.86 -48.20
N VAL A 261 -1.33 -7.46 -49.07
CA VAL A 261 -1.48 -6.32 -49.98
C VAL A 261 -1.70 -6.82 -51.41
N ASN A 262 -2.77 -6.35 -52.06
CA ASN A 262 -3.10 -6.72 -53.44
C ASN A 262 -2.29 -5.88 -54.45
N LYS A 263 -0.98 -6.09 -54.48
CA LYS A 263 -0.04 -5.53 -55.47
C LYS A 263 0.81 -6.65 -56.08
N THR A 264 0.91 -6.67 -57.40
CA THR A 264 1.72 -7.63 -58.17
C THR A 264 3.09 -7.06 -58.59
N GLU A 265 3.32 -5.76 -58.36
CA GLU A 265 4.61 -5.09 -58.61
C GLU A 265 5.64 -5.43 -57.53
N ILE A 266 6.69 -6.15 -57.90
CA ILE A 266 7.95 -6.23 -57.12
C ILE A 266 8.82 -5.03 -57.54
N VAL A 267 9.34 -4.29 -56.57
CA VAL A 267 10.16 -3.09 -56.80
C VAL A 267 11.63 -3.39 -56.50
N ILE A 268 12.53 -3.05 -57.41
CA ILE A 268 13.97 -3.30 -57.26
C ILE A 268 14.71 -1.96 -57.37
N THR A 269 15.57 -1.69 -56.39
CA THR A 269 16.26 -0.40 -56.22
C THR A 269 17.75 -0.63 -55.96
N GLY A 270 18.63 0.06 -56.68
CA GLY A 270 20.08 -0.15 -56.55
C GLY A 270 20.88 0.60 -57.63
N GLU A 271 22.10 0.15 -57.89
CA GLU A 271 22.87 0.61 -59.06
C GLU A 271 22.33 -0.03 -60.34
N LYS A 272 22.49 0.66 -61.48
CA LYS A 272 21.85 0.25 -62.75
C LYS A 272 22.17 -1.19 -63.18
N GLU A 273 23.41 -1.63 -62.99
CA GLU A 273 23.87 -2.98 -63.35
C GLU A 273 23.36 -4.04 -62.35
N GLN A 274 23.38 -3.72 -61.06
CA GLN A 274 22.85 -4.55 -59.97
C GLN A 274 21.35 -4.84 -60.14
N VAL A 275 20.57 -3.80 -60.46
CA VAL A 275 19.12 -3.91 -60.70
C VAL A 275 18.82 -4.81 -61.89
N ALA A 276 19.56 -4.67 -63.00
CA ALA A 276 19.40 -5.52 -64.18
C ALA A 276 19.71 -7.01 -63.89
N LEU A 277 20.75 -7.28 -63.11
CA LEU A 277 21.10 -8.64 -62.67
C LEU A 277 20.01 -9.26 -61.77
N ALA A 278 19.45 -8.49 -60.84
CA ALA A 278 18.35 -8.94 -59.98
C ALA A 278 17.07 -9.26 -60.78
N ILE A 279 16.70 -8.39 -61.73
CA ILE A 279 15.56 -8.63 -62.65
C ILE A 279 15.76 -9.93 -63.43
N ALA A 280 16.96 -10.16 -63.99
CA ALA A 280 17.26 -11.36 -64.76
C ALA A 280 17.14 -12.63 -63.91
N LYS A 281 17.67 -12.65 -62.68
CA LYS A 281 17.55 -13.78 -61.76
C LYS A 281 16.10 -14.06 -61.37
N ILE A 282 15.35 -13.05 -60.92
CA ILE A 282 13.95 -13.21 -60.49
C ILE A 282 13.06 -13.66 -61.66
N LYS A 283 13.26 -13.09 -62.85
CA LYS A 283 12.52 -13.50 -64.06
C LYS A 283 12.79 -14.96 -64.44
N LYS A 284 14.05 -15.42 -64.35
CA LYS A 284 14.40 -16.84 -64.58
C LYS A 284 13.67 -17.76 -63.59
N ILE A 285 13.70 -17.45 -62.30
CA ILE A 285 13.03 -18.23 -61.23
C ILE A 285 11.52 -18.31 -61.47
N TYR A 286 10.90 -17.19 -61.87
CA TYR A 286 9.47 -17.14 -62.22
C TYR A 286 9.15 -18.01 -63.46
N GLU A 287 9.92 -17.90 -64.55
CA GLU A 287 9.68 -18.69 -65.76
C GLU A 287 9.92 -20.20 -65.55
N GLU A 288 10.83 -20.57 -64.66
CA GLU A 288 11.13 -21.95 -64.28
C GLU A 288 10.00 -22.54 -63.43
N LYS A 289 9.61 -21.88 -62.33
CA LYS A 289 8.51 -22.35 -61.47
C LYS A 289 7.14 -22.22 -62.13
N LYS A 290 6.95 -21.35 -63.12
CA LYS A 290 5.72 -21.31 -63.95
C LYS A 290 5.59 -22.48 -64.92
N LYS A 291 6.68 -23.14 -65.31
CA LYS A 291 6.66 -24.37 -66.13
C LYS A 291 6.47 -25.64 -65.29
N ASN A 292 7.05 -25.67 -64.10
CA ASN A 292 7.17 -26.91 -63.31
C ASN A 292 6.11 -27.08 -62.20
N ALA A 293 5.30 -26.07 -61.90
CA ALA A 293 4.32 -26.12 -60.81
C ALA A 293 2.95 -26.65 -61.26
N THR A 294 2.50 -27.74 -60.64
CA THR A 294 1.12 -28.25 -60.71
C THR A 294 0.33 -27.86 -59.45
N THR A 295 -0.99 -28.10 -59.45
CA THR A 295 -1.90 -27.72 -58.35
C THR A 295 -2.82 -28.86 -57.95
N ILE A 296 -3.00 -29.07 -56.64
CA ILE A 296 -3.97 -30.00 -56.04
C ILE A 296 -4.87 -29.21 -55.08
N ALA A 297 -6.17 -29.46 -55.12
CA ALA A 297 -7.12 -28.96 -54.12
C ALA A 297 -7.36 -30.04 -53.03
N VAL A 298 -7.47 -29.60 -51.78
CA VAL A 298 -7.59 -30.45 -50.60
C VAL A 298 -8.68 -29.88 -49.69
N GLU A 299 -9.65 -30.71 -49.30
CA GLU A 299 -10.71 -30.31 -48.38
C GLU A 299 -10.23 -30.44 -46.92
N VAL A 300 -10.32 -29.34 -46.18
CA VAL A 300 -9.95 -29.22 -44.75
C VAL A 300 -11.01 -28.36 -44.08
N LYS A 301 -11.50 -28.76 -42.89
CA LYS A 301 -12.56 -27.99 -42.22
C LYS A 301 -12.08 -26.58 -41.86
N LYS A 302 -12.95 -25.58 -42.01
CA LYS A 302 -12.63 -24.17 -41.78
C LYS A 302 -12.13 -23.88 -40.35
N SER A 303 -12.54 -24.67 -39.37
CA SER A 303 -12.01 -24.61 -37.99
C SER A 303 -10.55 -25.08 -37.87
N GLN A 304 -10.09 -25.96 -38.76
CA GLN A 304 -8.72 -26.48 -38.78
C GLN A 304 -7.74 -25.57 -39.54
N HIS A 305 -8.23 -24.69 -40.44
CA HIS A 305 -7.41 -23.72 -41.18
C HIS A 305 -6.48 -22.89 -40.26
N LYS A 306 -6.95 -22.53 -39.05
CA LYS A 306 -6.18 -21.86 -37.98
C LYS A 306 -4.82 -22.54 -37.72
N TYR A 307 -4.80 -23.87 -37.65
CA TYR A 307 -3.60 -24.66 -37.31
C TYR A 307 -2.71 -24.93 -38.53
N VAL A 308 -3.28 -25.03 -39.73
CA VAL A 308 -2.52 -25.14 -40.99
C VAL A 308 -1.78 -23.84 -41.31
N ILE A 309 -2.38 -22.68 -41.02
CA ILE A 309 -1.68 -21.38 -41.11
C ILE A 309 -0.61 -21.28 -40.00
N GLY A 310 -1.01 -21.56 -38.76
CA GLY A 310 -0.16 -21.40 -37.57
C GLY A 310 0.09 -19.93 -37.19
N PRO A 311 0.74 -19.69 -36.03
CA PRO A 311 1.03 -18.34 -35.56
C PRO A 311 1.91 -17.59 -36.59
N LYS A 312 1.45 -16.42 -37.02
CA LYS A 312 2.10 -15.56 -38.03
C LYS A 312 2.35 -16.24 -39.40
N GLY A 313 1.72 -17.37 -39.70
CA GLY A 313 1.96 -18.13 -40.94
C GLY A 313 3.19 -19.05 -40.88
N ASN A 314 3.79 -19.27 -39.70
CA ASN A 314 5.02 -20.07 -39.57
C ASN A 314 4.85 -21.51 -40.07
N THR A 315 3.68 -22.13 -39.93
CA THR A 315 3.45 -23.50 -40.42
C THR A 315 3.51 -23.57 -41.94
N LEU A 316 2.98 -22.55 -42.64
CA LEU A 316 3.07 -22.44 -44.11
C LEU A 316 4.51 -22.24 -44.58
N GLN A 317 5.30 -21.47 -43.82
CA GLN A 317 6.73 -21.28 -44.09
C GLN A 317 7.54 -22.55 -43.83
N GLU A 318 7.21 -23.32 -42.79
CA GLU A 318 7.83 -24.62 -42.49
C GLU A 318 7.54 -25.66 -43.60
N ILE A 319 6.28 -25.77 -44.05
CA ILE A 319 5.91 -26.65 -45.17
C ILE A 319 6.63 -26.22 -46.46
N LEU A 320 6.72 -24.91 -46.72
CA LEU A 320 7.44 -24.38 -47.89
C LEU A 320 8.96 -24.66 -47.83
N ASP A 321 9.58 -24.58 -46.65
CA ASP A 321 11.01 -24.85 -46.44
C ASP A 321 11.34 -26.35 -46.62
N ARG A 322 10.48 -27.24 -46.10
CA ARG A 322 10.65 -28.70 -46.18
C ARG A 322 10.31 -29.27 -47.55
N THR A 323 9.15 -28.89 -48.09
CA THR A 323 8.55 -29.55 -49.26
C THR A 323 8.71 -28.75 -50.55
N GLY A 324 9.03 -27.45 -50.48
CA GLY A 324 9.04 -26.58 -51.67
C GLY A 324 7.66 -26.38 -52.31
N VAL A 325 6.57 -26.67 -51.59
CA VAL A 325 5.18 -26.49 -52.02
C VAL A 325 4.58 -25.27 -51.33
N SER A 326 3.93 -24.39 -52.10
CA SER A 326 3.17 -23.26 -51.57
C SER A 326 1.75 -23.71 -51.24
N VAL A 327 1.33 -23.44 -50.00
CA VAL A 327 -0.01 -23.74 -49.48
C VAL A 327 -0.86 -22.47 -49.48
N GLU A 328 -1.86 -22.39 -50.36
CA GLU A 328 -2.79 -21.26 -50.47
C GLU A 328 -4.11 -21.62 -49.77
N ILE A 329 -4.48 -20.84 -48.75
CA ILE A 329 -5.68 -21.04 -47.93
C ILE A 329 -6.66 -19.89 -48.22
N PRO A 330 -7.94 -20.17 -48.47
CA PRO A 330 -8.92 -19.13 -48.77
C PRO A 330 -9.11 -18.16 -47.59
N PRO A 331 -9.43 -16.87 -47.85
CA PRO A 331 -9.70 -15.89 -46.81
C PRO A 331 -10.79 -16.35 -45.83
N LEU A 332 -10.69 -15.93 -44.56
CA LEU A 332 -11.64 -16.31 -43.50
C LEU A 332 -13.09 -15.89 -43.81
N ASP A 333 -13.29 -14.89 -44.65
CA ASP A 333 -14.61 -14.39 -45.08
C ASP A 333 -15.26 -15.28 -46.17
N SER A 334 -14.49 -16.17 -46.80
CA SER A 334 -14.98 -17.11 -47.82
C SER A 334 -15.67 -18.32 -47.20
N SER A 335 -16.66 -18.89 -47.90
CA SER A 335 -17.30 -20.17 -47.54
C SER A 335 -16.53 -21.40 -48.02
N SER A 336 -15.39 -21.22 -48.71
CA SER A 336 -14.57 -22.31 -49.24
C SER A 336 -13.77 -23.04 -48.14
N GLU A 337 -13.92 -24.36 -48.10
CA GLU A 337 -13.11 -25.30 -47.28
C GLU A 337 -11.98 -25.97 -48.11
N THR A 338 -11.68 -25.45 -49.31
CA THR A 338 -10.66 -26.01 -50.22
C THR A 338 -9.34 -25.25 -50.11
N VAL A 339 -8.35 -25.90 -49.52
CA VAL A 339 -6.94 -25.47 -49.51
C VAL A 339 -6.30 -25.89 -50.84
N ILE A 340 -5.49 -25.02 -51.44
CA ILE A 340 -4.80 -25.30 -52.71
C ILE A 340 -3.30 -25.46 -52.46
N LEU A 341 -2.77 -26.63 -52.81
CA LEU A 341 -1.34 -26.93 -52.81
C LEU A 341 -0.80 -26.68 -54.21
N ARG A 342 0.23 -25.83 -54.35
CA ARG A 342 0.92 -25.56 -55.62
C ARG A 342 2.41 -25.88 -55.49
N GLY A 343 2.96 -26.71 -56.37
CA GLY A 343 4.37 -27.12 -56.29
C GLY A 343 4.77 -28.15 -57.35
N GLU A 344 5.94 -28.77 -57.17
CA GLU A 344 6.40 -29.87 -58.03
C GLU A 344 5.61 -31.15 -57.74
N PRO A 345 5.25 -31.95 -58.77
CA PRO A 345 4.38 -33.14 -58.62
C PRO A 345 4.92 -34.14 -57.59
N ASP A 346 6.22 -34.40 -57.60
CA ASP A 346 6.87 -35.39 -56.73
C ASP A 346 6.84 -35.00 -55.24
N ARG A 347 6.68 -33.70 -54.94
CA ARG A 347 6.69 -33.15 -53.57
C ARG A 347 5.29 -32.84 -53.03
N LEU A 348 4.30 -32.69 -53.91
CA LEU A 348 2.91 -32.40 -53.54
C LEU A 348 2.30 -33.47 -52.62
N GLY A 349 2.67 -34.74 -52.79
CA GLY A 349 2.25 -35.82 -51.89
C GLY A 349 2.74 -35.64 -50.44
N GLN A 350 4.01 -35.25 -50.27
CA GLN A 350 4.60 -35.00 -48.95
C GLN A 350 3.96 -33.78 -48.27
N ALA A 351 3.73 -32.70 -49.02
CA ALA A 351 3.03 -31.52 -48.53
C ALA A 351 1.58 -31.81 -48.11
N LEU A 352 0.88 -32.67 -48.86
CA LEU A 352 -0.48 -33.12 -48.50
C LEU A 352 -0.49 -33.91 -47.18
N THR A 353 0.50 -34.79 -46.96
CA THR A 353 0.66 -35.49 -45.68
C THR A 353 0.96 -34.53 -44.53
N GLU A 354 1.89 -33.57 -44.69
CA GLU A 354 2.18 -32.58 -43.63
C GLU A 354 0.97 -31.68 -43.34
N VAL A 355 0.22 -31.23 -44.37
CA VAL A 355 -0.99 -30.40 -44.18
C VAL A 355 -2.06 -31.16 -43.39
N TYR A 356 -2.36 -32.42 -43.74
CA TYR A 356 -3.32 -33.22 -42.96
C TYR A 356 -2.83 -33.53 -41.55
N ALA A 357 -1.54 -33.81 -41.36
CA ALA A 357 -0.96 -34.04 -40.03
C ALA A 357 -1.04 -32.79 -39.14
N LYS A 358 -0.76 -31.60 -39.68
CA LYS A 358 -0.88 -30.32 -38.97
C LYS A 358 -2.35 -29.96 -38.71
N ALA A 359 -3.25 -30.15 -39.68
CA ALA A 359 -4.69 -29.90 -39.52
C ALA A 359 -5.35 -30.75 -38.42
N ASN A 360 -4.93 -32.02 -38.31
CA ASN A 360 -5.45 -32.97 -37.31
C ASN A 360 -4.63 -32.99 -36.01
N SER A 361 -3.62 -32.13 -35.85
CA SER A 361 -2.77 -32.10 -34.64
C SER A 361 -3.44 -31.48 -33.41
N TYR A 362 -4.48 -30.65 -33.62
CA TYR A 362 -5.27 -30.00 -32.57
C TYR A 362 -6.75 -30.35 -32.71
N THR A 363 -7.42 -30.56 -31.57
CA THR A 363 -8.87 -30.75 -31.47
C THR A 363 -9.46 -29.85 -30.40
N VAL A 364 -10.73 -29.49 -30.57
CA VAL A 364 -11.55 -28.88 -29.52
C VAL A 364 -12.55 -29.93 -29.02
N SER A 365 -12.67 -30.09 -27.70
CA SER A 365 -13.73 -30.87 -27.05
C SER A 365 -14.42 -30.05 -25.97
N SER A 366 -15.56 -30.54 -25.46
CA SER A 366 -16.35 -29.84 -24.45
C SER A 366 -16.88 -30.79 -23.39
N VAL A 367 -16.56 -30.54 -22.12
CA VAL A 367 -17.11 -31.28 -20.98
C VAL A 367 -18.39 -30.58 -20.50
N SER A 368 -19.46 -31.34 -20.28
CA SER A 368 -20.68 -30.82 -19.62
C SER A 368 -20.43 -30.66 -18.13
N ALA A 369 -20.56 -29.45 -17.60
CA ALA A 369 -20.22 -29.13 -16.22
C ALA A 369 -21.02 -27.90 -15.74
N PRO A 370 -21.89 -28.02 -14.71
CA PRO A 370 -22.65 -26.91 -14.19
C PRO A 370 -21.78 -25.69 -13.85
N SER A 371 -22.17 -24.53 -14.36
CA SER A 371 -21.52 -23.22 -14.20
C SER A 371 -21.15 -22.88 -12.75
N TRP A 372 -21.99 -23.23 -11.78
CA TRP A 372 -21.70 -23.02 -10.35
C TRP A 372 -20.55 -23.89 -9.80
N LEU A 373 -20.29 -25.06 -10.42
CA LEU A 373 -19.17 -25.95 -10.07
C LEU A 373 -17.84 -25.52 -10.71
N HIS A 374 -17.84 -24.65 -11.73
CA HIS A 374 -16.61 -24.19 -12.40
C HIS A 374 -15.59 -23.66 -11.39
N ARG A 375 -16.02 -22.89 -10.38
CA ARG A 375 -15.15 -22.38 -9.29
C ARG A 375 -14.46 -23.49 -8.47
N PHE A 376 -15.12 -24.63 -8.28
CA PHE A 376 -14.60 -25.77 -7.54
C PHE A 376 -13.68 -26.65 -8.40
N ILE A 377 -14.02 -26.81 -9.69
CA ILE A 377 -13.19 -27.48 -10.71
C ILE A 377 -11.86 -26.73 -10.91
N ILE A 378 -11.91 -25.39 -11.04
CA ILE A 378 -10.73 -24.50 -11.09
C ILE A 378 -9.94 -24.57 -9.77
N GLY A 379 -10.64 -24.55 -8.64
CA GLY A 379 -10.09 -24.64 -7.30
C GLY A 379 -9.58 -23.31 -6.73
N LYS A 380 -9.25 -23.29 -5.43
CA LYS A 380 -8.77 -22.09 -4.73
C LYS A 380 -7.50 -21.55 -5.41
N LYS A 381 -7.54 -20.28 -5.88
CA LYS A 381 -6.48 -19.64 -6.69
C LYS A 381 -6.08 -20.43 -7.96
N GLY A 382 -6.99 -21.22 -8.52
CA GLY A 382 -6.72 -22.03 -9.71
C GLY A 382 -5.90 -23.29 -9.45
N GLN A 383 -5.75 -23.76 -8.20
CA GLN A 383 -4.82 -24.84 -7.86
C GLN A 383 -5.11 -26.19 -8.56
N ASN A 384 -6.37 -26.51 -8.87
CA ASN A 384 -6.69 -27.76 -9.58
C ASN A 384 -6.43 -27.60 -11.09
N LEU A 385 -6.88 -26.48 -11.67
CA LEU A 385 -6.55 -26.11 -13.05
C LEU A 385 -5.02 -26.04 -13.28
N ALA A 386 -4.27 -25.53 -12.31
CA ALA A 386 -2.82 -25.45 -12.33
C ALA A 386 -2.15 -26.82 -12.31
N LYS A 387 -2.68 -27.83 -11.59
CA LYS A 387 -2.15 -29.21 -11.66
C LYS A 387 -2.34 -29.81 -13.05
N ILE A 388 -3.54 -29.66 -13.63
CA ILE A 388 -3.88 -30.21 -14.95
C ILE A 388 -3.04 -29.54 -16.04
N THR A 389 -2.92 -28.21 -16.03
CA THR A 389 -2.08 -27.46 -16.99
C THR A 389 -0.58 -27.58 -16.72
N GLN A 390 -0.14 -27.91 -15.50
CA GLN A 390 1.25 -28.27 -15.21
C GLN A 390 1.61 -29.67 -15.74
N GLN A 391 0.66 -30.60 -15.77
CA GLN A 391 0.84 -31.91 -16.43
C GLN A 391 0.79 -31.77 -17.96
N MET A 392 -0.17 -31.01 -18.49
CA MET A 392 -0.42 -30.86 -19.94
C MET A 392 -0.41 -29.38 -20.38
N PRO A 393 0.77 -28.73 -20.45
CA PRO A 393 0.88 -27.30 -20.77
C PRO A 393 0.53 -26.91 -22.21
N LYS A 394 0.18 -27.89 -23.06
CA LYS A 394 -0.30 -27.68 -24.45
C LYS A 394 -1.82 -27.64 -24.57
N VAL A 395 -2.56 -28.02 -23.52
CA VAL A 395 -4.02 -27.99 -23.50
C VAL A 395 -4.47 -26.67 -22.88
N HIS A 396 -5.16 -25.86 -23.68
CA HIS A 396 -5.90 -24.71 -23.20
C HIS A 396 -7.27 -25.17 -22.67
N ILE A 397 -7.68 -24.60 -21.54
CA ILE A 397 -8.90 -24.94 -20.83
C ILE A 397 -9.63 -23.63 -20.56
N GLU A 398 -10.77 -23.45 -21.20
CA GLU A 398 -11.57 -22.23 -21.20
C GLU A 398 -12.90 -22.47 -20.49
N PHE A 399 -13.30 -21.51 -19.66
CA PHE A 399 -14.51 -21.55 -18.84
C PHE A 399 -15.39 -20.36 -19.25
N THR A 400 -16.39 -20.61 -20.08
CA THR A 400 -17.38 -19.61 -20.50
C THR A 400 -18.36 -19.32 -19.36
N GLU A 401 -18.22 -18.17 -18.70
CA GLU A 401 -19.11 -17.76 -17.61
C GLU A 401 -20.58 -17.71 -18.09
N GLY A 402 -21.46 -18.44 -17.40
CA GLY A 402 -22.89 -18.53 -17.73
C GLY A 402 -23.29 -19.69 -18.63
N GLU A 403 -22.36 -20.49 -19.15
CA GLU A 403 -22.66 -21.73 -19.88
C GLU A 403 -22.26 -22.97 -19.05
N ASP A 404 -23.11 -24.00 -19.02
CA ASP A 404 -22.85 -25.26 -18.29
C ASP A 404 -21.88 -26.21 -19.05
N LYS A 405 -20.83 -25.66 -19.65
CA LYS A 405 -19.81 -26.37 -20.41
C LYS A 405 -18.40 -25.81 -20.16
N ILE A 406 -17.38 -26.64 -20.35
CA ILE A 406 -15.96 -26.26 -20.31
C ILE A 406 -15.32 -26.64 -21.65
N THR A 407 -14.65 -25.71 -22.33
CA THR A 407 -14.00 -25.93 -23.63
C THR A 407 -12.53 -26.29 -23.47
N LEU A 408 -12.07 -27.29 -24.24
CA LEU A 408 -10.71 -27.83 -24.20
C LEU A 408 -10.09 -27.76 -25.60
N GLU A 409 -9.13 -26.85 -25.84
CA GLU A 409 -8.40 -26.73 -27.11
C GLU A 409 -6.96 -27.21 -26.93
N GLY A 410 -6.52 -28.23 -27.68
CA GLY A 410 -5.16 -28.76 -27.53
C GLY A 410 -4.84 -29.97 -28.41
N PRO A 411 -3.67 -30.59 -28.20
CA PRO A 411 -3.28 -31.82 -28.87
C PRO A 411 -4.26 -32.97 -28.59
N THR A 412 -4.55 -33.78 -29.60
CA THR A 412 -5.66 -34.75 -29.56
C THR A 412 -5.57 -35.76 -28.42
N LYS A 413 -4.36 -36.28 -28.15
CA LYS A 413 -4.09 -37.21 -27.03
C LYS A 413 -4.27 -36.51 -25.67
N ASP A 414 -3.62 -35.36 -25.51
CA ASP A 414 -3.61 -34.58 -24.26
C ASP A 414 -5.03 -34.13 -23.88
N VAL A 415 -5.83 -33.67 -24.86
CA VAL A 415 -7.23 -33.25 -24.67
C VAL A 415 -8.13 -34.40 -24.21
N GLN A 416 -7.95 -35.62 -24.72
CA GLN A 416 -8.74 -36.78 -24.28
C GLN A 416 -8.45 -37.14 -22.81
N ILE A 417 -7.18 -37.07 -22.40
CA ILE A 417 -6.77 -37.33 -21.00
C ILE A 417 -7.35 -36.23 -20.09
N VAL A 418 -7.24 -34.96 -20.47
CA VAL A 418 -7.78 -33.83 -19.71
C VAL A 418 -9.31 -33.87 -19.62
N HIS A 419 -10.01 -34.26 -20.69
CA HIS A 419 -11.47 -34.46 -20.68
C HIS A 419 -11.88 -35.47 -19.62
N GLY A 420 -11.29 -36.68 -19.64
CA GLY A 420 -11.60 -37.72 -18.67
C GLY A 420 -11.26 -37.32 -17.23
N GLN A 421 -10.16 -36.60 -17.00
CA GLN A 421 -9.82 -36.07 -15.67
C GLN A 421 -10.87 -35.07 -15.16
N ILE A 422 -11.30 -34.12 -16.01
CA ILE A 422 -12.29 -33.11 -15.63
C ILE A 422 -13.67 -33.75 -15.43
N GLU A 423 -14.08 -34.71 -16.27
CA GLU A 423 -15.36 -35.43 -16.17
C GLU A 423 -15.48 -36.25 -14.87
N VAL A 424 -14.39 -36.90 -14.43
CA VAL A 424 -14.32 -37.58 -13.13
C VAL A 424 -14.39 -36.57 -11.97
N ILE A 425 -13.74 -35.40 -12.08
CA ILE A 425 -13.82 -34.34 -11.06
C ILE A 425 -15.24 -33.74 -11.01
N VAL A 426 -15.90 -33.55 -12.14
CA VAL A 426 -17.28 -33.05 -12.25
C VAL A 426 -18.26 -34.02 -11.59
N THR A 427 -18.17 -35.32 -11.90
CA THR A 427 -19.07 -36.33 -11.32
C THR A 427 -18.83 -36.53 -9.81
N ASP A 428 -17.58 -36.50 -9.34
CA ASP A 428 -17.27 -36.53 -7.91
C ASP A 428 -17.84 -35.31 -7.18
N LEU A 429 -17.65 -34.10 -7.71
CA LEU A 429 -18.17 -32.86 -7.13
C LEU A 429 -19.71 -32.83 -7.09
N ILE A 430 -20.39 -33.28 -8.16
CA ILE A 430 -21.87 -33.41 -8.20
C ILE A 430 -22.37 -34.39 -7.13
N SER A 431 -21.60 -35.45 -6.81
CA SER A 431 -21.99 -36.43 -5.78
C SER A 431 -21.78 -35.94 -4.34
N ARG A 432 -20.89 -34.96 -4.12
CA ARG A 432 -20.46 -34.50 -2.78
C ARG A 432 -20.95 -33.11 -2.38
N MET A 433 -21.28 -32.23 -3.34
CA MET A 433 -21.68 -30.86 -3.06
C MET A 433 -23.11 -30.60 -3.50
N ASP A 434 -23.88 -30.00 -2.60
CA ASP A 434 -25.21 -29.47 -2.87
C ASP A 434 -25.19 -27.93 -2.70
N TYR A 435 -26.20 -27.26 -3.25
CA TYR A 435 -26.45 -25.86 -2.95
C TYR A 435 -27.94 -25.61 -2.69
N THR A 436 -28.24 -24.69 -1.79
CA THR A 436 -29.61 -24.30 -1.49
C THR A 436 -29.71 -22.79 -1.32
N GLU A 437 -30.76 -22.22 -1.88
CA GLU A 437 -31.07 -20.80 -1.77
C GLU A 437 -32.13 -20.57 -0.67
N ILE A 438 -32.01 -19.45 0.04
CA ILE A 438 -32.97 -18.96 1.04
C ILE A 438 -33.34 -17.51 0.73
N SER A 439 -34.60 -17.15 0.92
CA SER A 439 -35.10 -15.78 0.70
C SER A 439 -35.16 -15.03 2.03
N VAL A 440 -34.41 -13.95 2.16
CA VAL A 440 -34.40 -13.05 3.34
C VAL A 440 -34.30 -11.60 2.87
N ASP A 441 -35.06 -10.69 3.48
CA ASP A 441 -35.04 -9.25 3.15
C ASP A 441 -33.63 -8.64 3.33
N PRO A 442 -33.09 -7.92 2.33
CA PRO A 442 -31.79 -7.25 2.37
C PRO A 442 -31.52 -6.41 3.63
N LYS A 443 -32.55 -5.86 4.28
CA LYS A 443 -32.41 -5.12 5.57
C LYS A 443 -31.73 -5.96 6.66
N PHE A 444 -31.86 -7.28 6.61
CA PHE A 444 -31.24 -8.20 7.57
C PHE A 444 -29.87 -8.71 7.11
N HIS A 445 -29.50 -8.61 5.83
CA HIS A 445 -28.24 -9.14 5.28
C HIS A 445 -27.02 -8.61 6.05
N ARG A 446 -26.95 -7.29 6.26
CA ARG A 446 -25.89 -6.63 7.02
C ARG A 446 -25.78 -7.08 8.49
N HIS A 447 -26.84 -7.68 9.04
CA HIS A 447 -26.87 -8.20 10.42
C HIS A 447 -26.63 -9.72 10.48
N LEU A 448 -27.10 -10.48 9.48
CA LEU A 448 -26.71 -11.88 9.26
C LEU A 448 -25.18 -12.00 9.14
N ILE A 449 -24.56 -11.15 8.31
CA ILE A 449 -23.10 -10.98 8.18
C ILE A 449 -22.47 -10.68 9.55
N GLY A 450 -23.03 -9.72 10.28
CA GLY A 450 -22.52 -9.25 11.57
C GLY A 450 -21.29 -8.34 11.43
N LYS A 451 -20.82 -7.80 12.55
CA LYS A 451 -19.65 -6.90 12.57
C LYS A 451 -18.42 -7.63 12.01
N GLY A 452 -17.89 -7.18 10.87
CA GLY A 452 -16.73 -7.80 10.21
C GLY A 452 -16.97 -9.20 9.66
N GLY A 453 -18.22 -9.61 9.40
CA GLY A 453 -18.54 -10.94 8.89
C GLY A 453 -18.49 -12.06 9.93
N ALA A 454 -18.27 -11.75 11.21
CA ALA A 454 -18.02 -12.74 12.26
C ALA A 454 -19.11 -13.81 12.42
N ASN A 455 -20.38 -13.46 12.20
CA ASN A 455 -21.48 -14.42 12.40
C ASN A 455 -21.62 -15.38 11.21
N ILE A 456 -21.49 -14.90 9.96
CA ILE A 456 -21.40 -15.79 8.79
C ILE A 456 -20.14 -16.63 8.83
N ASN A 457 -18.98 -16.06 9.22
CA ASN A 457 -17.74 -16.81 9.33
C ASN A 457 -17.87 -17.95 10.35
N ARG A 458 -18.52 -17.73 11.51
CA ARG A 458 -18.85 -18.79 12.48
C ARG A 458 -19.71 -19.89 11.85
N ILE A 459 -20.82 -19.56 11.17
CA ILE A 459 -21.72 -20.54 10.53
C ILE A 459 -20.98 -21.34 9.45
N LYS A 460 -20.16 -20.66 8.65
CA LYS A 460 -19.30 -21.22 7.59
C LYS A 460 -18.18 -22.11 8.11
N GLU A 461 -17.61 -21.81 9.27
CA GLU A 461 -16.56 -22.62 9.89
C GLU A 461 -17.13 -23.84 10.61
N LEU A 462 -18.27 -23.67 11.30
CA LEU A 462 -18.94 -24.71 12.07
C LEU A 462 -19.61 -25.77 11.18
N HIS A 463 -20.37 -25.35 10.16
CA HIS A 463 -21.02 -26.27 9.20
C HIS A 463 -20.21 -26.50 7.92
N LYS A 464 -19.00 -25.94 7.80
CA LYS A 464 -18.09 -26.02 6.64
C LYS A 464 -18.61 -25.45 5.30
N VAL A 465 -19.79 -24.82 5.28
CA VAL A 465 -20.44 -24.31 4.05
C VAL A 465 -20.01 -22.91 3.62
N SER A 466 -19.97 -22.68 2.31
CA SER A 466 -19.78 -21.38 1.68
C SER A 466 -21.12 -20.64 1.51
N VAL A 467 -21.51 -19.84 2.50
CA VAL A 467 -22.62 -18.87 2.35
C VAL A 467 -22.17 -17.69 1.48
N ARG A 468 -22.90 -17.41 0.40
CA ARG A 468 -22.84 -16.17 -0.39
C ARG A 468 -24.08 -15.33 -0.11
N ILE A 469 -23.89 -14.10 0.33
CA ILE A 469 -24.93 -13.07 0.38
C ILE A 469 -24.60 -12.04 -0.73
N PRO A 470 -25.55 -11.68 -1.60
CA PRO A 470 -25.34 -10.64 -2.60
C PRO A 470 -25.10 -9.28 -1.94
N PRO A 471 -24.28 -8.38 -2.52
CA PRO A 471 -24.09 -7.04 -1.98
C PRO A 471 -25.38 -6.21 -2.04
N ASP A 472 -25.55 -5.27 -1.10
CA ASP A 472 -26.75 -4.42 -0.94
C ASP A 472 -27.22 -3.71 -2.24
N ASN A 473 -26.33 -3.56 -3.24
CA ASN A 473 -26.59 -2.94 -4.53
C ASN A 473 -27.53 -3.77 -5.44
N GLU A 474 -27.46 -5.11 -5.39
CA GLU A 474 -28.18 -6.00 -6.32
C GLU A 474 -29.66 -6.20 -5.97
N LYS A 475 -30.11 -5.78 -4.77
CA LYS A 475 -31.50 -5.92 -4.27
C LYS A 475 -32.07 -7.35 -4.30
N SER A 476 -31.24 -8.37 -4.45
CA SER A 476 -31.67 -9.77 -4.42
C SER A 476 -31.94 -10.20 -2.97
N ASN A 477 -33.10 -10.81 -2.73
CA ASN A 477 -33.43 -11.43 -1.44
C ASN A 477 -32.74 -12.79 -1.26
N LEU A 478 -32.08 -13.33 -2.29
CA LEU A 478 -31.61 -14.71 -2.33
C LEU A 478 -30.18 -14.82 -1.77
N ILE A 479 -30.06 -15.53 -0.65
CA ILE A 479 -28.80 -15.96 -0.06
C ILE A 479 -28.54 -17.41 -0.53
N ARG A 480 -27.36 -17.67 -1.09
CA ARG A 480 -26.99 -19.00 -1.62
C ARG A 480 -26.00 -19.68 -0.69
N ILE A 481 -26.31 -20.92 -0.29
CA ILE A 481 -25.48 -21.74 0.61
C ILE A 481 -24.93 -22.90 -0.23
N GLU A 482 -23.62 -23.11 -0.24
CA GLU A 482 -22.92 -24.14 -1.02
C GLU A 482 -22.05 -25.03 -0.10
N GLY A 483 -22.11 -26.35 -0.22
CA GLY A 483 -21.22 -27.25 0.54
C GLY A 483 -21.73 -28.68 0.68
N ASP A 484 -21.31 -29.37 1.74
CA ASP A 484 -21.76 -30.73 2.06
C ASP A 484 -23.28 -30.73 2.32
N PRO A 485 -24.08 -31.67 1.75
CA PRO A 485 -25.55 -31.63 1.82
C PRO A 485 -26.14 -31.51 3.24
N GLN A 486 -25.50 -32.14 4.22
CA GLN A 486 -25.90 -32.05 5.64
C GLN A 486 -25.64 -30.63 6.20
N GLY A 487 -24.44 -30.09 6.00
CA GLY A 487 -24.07 -28.75 6.47
C GLY A 487 -24.89 -27.64 5.79
N VAL A 488 -25.29 -27.83 4.53
CA VAL A 488 -26.16 -26.89 3.80
C VAL A 488 -27.56 -26.84 4.44
N GLN A 489 -28.11 -27.97 4.86
CA GLN A 489 -29.41 -28.03 5.56
C GLN A 489 -29.35 -27.43 6.97
N GLU A 490 -28.28 -27.69 7.73
CA GLU A 490 -28.11 -27.13 9.08
C GLU A 490 -27.87 -25.61 9.05
N ALA A 491 -26.97 -25.13 8.19
CA ALA A 491 -26.74 -23.69 8.03
C ALA A 491 -27.97 -22.95 7.49
N LYS A 492 -28.76 -23.59 6.61
CA LYS A 492 -30.08 -23.07 6.17
C LYS A 492 -31.03 -22.89 7.34
N LYS A 493 -31.08 -23.87 8.26
CA LYS A 493 -31.91 -23.81 9.47
C LYS A 493 -31.44 -22.70 10.42
N GLU A 494 -30.13 -22.61 10.69
CA GLU A 494 -29.58 -21.58 11.59
C GLU A 494 -29.77 -20.16 11.04
N LEU A 495 -29.50 -19.92 9.75
CA LEU A 495 -29.70 -18.61 9.12
C LEU A 495 -31.17 -18.18 9.12
N LEU A 496 -32.10 -19.12 8.91
CA LEU A 496 -33.54 -18.84 8.91
C LEU A 496 -34.07 -18.57 10.32
N GLU A 497 -33.60 -19.30 11.33
CA GLU A 497 -33.91 -19.01 12.74
C GLU A 497 -33.37 -17.62 13.15
N LEU A 498 -32.14 -17.30 12.75
CA LEU A 498 -31.50 -16.03 13.09
C LEU A 498 -32.18 -14.84 12.38
N ALA A 499 -32.65 -15.01 11.14
CA ALA A 499 -33.50 -14.04 10.46
C ALA A 499 -34.85 -13.84 11.18
N SER A 500 -35.55 -14.93 11.53
CA SER A 500 -36.84 -14.87 12.25
C SER A 500 -36.71 -14.23 13.64
N ARG A 501 -35.58 -14.43 14.32
CA ARG A 501 -35.26 -13.75 15.58
C ARG A 501 -35.16 -12.23 15.41
N MET A 502 -34.62 -11.75 14.29
CA MET A 502 -34.51 -10.32 13.97
C MET A 502 -35.82 -9.68 13.49
N GLU A 503 -36.70 -10.44 12.86
CA GLU A 503 -38.04 -9.98 12.45
C GLU A 503 -38.93 -9.55 13.64
N ASN A 504 -38.55 -9.96 14.86
CA ASN A 504 -39.22 -9.59 16.11
C ASN A 504 -38.74 -8.24 16.73
N GLU A 505 -37.75 -7.56 16.13
CA GLU A 505 -37.42 -6.18 16.50
C GLU A 505 -38.51 -5.20 16.03
N ARG A 506 -38.90 -4.25 16.90
CA ARG A 506 -39.71 -3.10 16.49
C ARG A 506 -39.05 -1.79 16.84
N THR A 507 -39.21 -0.82 15.94
CA THR A 507 -38.98 0.60 16.24
C THR A 507 -40.28 1.20 16.77
N LYS A 508 -40.19 2.03 17.81
CA LYS A 508 -41.30 2.76 18.42
C LYS A 508 -40.85 4.19 18.72
N ASP A 509 -41.56 5.14 18.14
CA ASP A 509 -41.27 6.56 18.31
C ASP A 509 -41.94 7.12 19.58
N MET A 510 -41.27 8.06 20.24
CA MET A 510 -41.71 8.69 21.47
C MET A 510 -41.41 10.19 21.43
N ILE A 511 -42.43 11.01 21.71
CA ILE A 511 -42.30 12.47 21.70
C ILE A 511 -41.76 12.94 23.06
N ILE A 512 -40.65 13.66 23.04
CA ILE A 512 -40.00 14.33 24.17
C ILE A 512 -39.52 15.70 23.69
N GLU A 513 -39.95 16.77 24.36
CA GLU A 513 -39.51 18.13 24.00
C GLU A 513 -37.98 18.30 24.03
N GLN A 514 -37.42 18.97 23.01
CA GLN A 514 -35.98 19.20 22.83
C GLN A 514 -35.29 19.80 24.08
N ARG A 515 -36.01 20.62 24.86
CA ARG A 515 -35.52 21.21 26.12
C ARG A 515 -35.05 20.17 27.15
N PHE A 516 -35.62 18.95 27.11
CA PHE A 516 -35.27 17.87 28.03
C PHE A 516 -34.19 16.92 27.49
N HIS A 517 -33.91 16.90 26.17
CA HIS A 517 -32.95 15.96 25.57
C HIS A 517 -31.57 16.05 26.25
N ARG A 518 -31.04 17.26 26.45
CA ARG A 518 -29.74 17.48 27.11
C ARG A 518 -29.73 17.05 28.59
N ALA A 519 -30.88 17.06 29.26
CA ALA A 519 -31.03 16.64 30.66
C ALA A 519 -31.18 15.11 30.81
N ILE A 520 -31.79 14.45 29.81
CA ILE A 520 -31.95 12.99 29.74
C ILE A 520 -30.63 12.31 29.33
N ILE A 521 -29.87 12.92 28.42
CA ILE A 521 -28.51 12.46 28.06
C ILE A 521 -27.55 12.71 29.23
N GLY A 522 -27.55 13.92 29.80
CA GLY A 522 -26.64 14.32 30.87
C GLY A 522 -25.25 14.72 30.37
N GLN A 523 -24.45 15.37 31.23
CA GLN A 523 -23.25 16.13 30.82
C GLN A 523 -22.13 15.30 30.17
N LYS A 524 -22.12 13.98 30.35
CA LYS A 524 -21.22 13.02 29.66
C LYS A 524 -21.96 11.75 29.18
N GLY A 525 -23.25 11.85 28.89
CA GLY A 525 -24.09 10.69 28.56
C GLY A 525 -24.41 9.78 29.76
N GLU A 526 -24.27 10.29 30.98
CA GLU A 526 -24.32 9.53 32.23
C GLU A 526 -25.73 8.99 32.56
N LYS A 527 -26.78 9.82 32.39
CA LYS A 527 -28.16 9.37 32.61
C LYS A 527 -28.65 8.44 31.50
N ILE A 528 -28.22 8.63 30.25
CA ILE A 528 -28.56 7.71 29.17
C ILE A 528 -27.77 6.39 29.26
N LYS A 529 -26.57 6.37 29.87
CA LYS A 529 -25.90 5.13 30.29
C LYS A 529 -26.74 4.36 31.29
N GLU A 530 -27.22 4.97 32.37
CA GLU A 530 -28.10 4.27 33.33
C GLU A 530 -29.34 3.63 32.68
N VAL A 531 -29.93 4.25 31.65
CA VAL A 531 -31.06 3.66 30.91
C VAL A 531 -30.59 2.49 30.05
N ARG A 532 -29.47 2.65 29.34
CA ARG A 532 -28.87 1.63 28.45
C ARG A 532 -28.34 0.42 29.21
N ASP A 533 -27.79 0.61 30.40
CA ASP A 533 -27.28 -0.45 31.26
C ASP A 533 -28.45 -1.27 31.88
N LYS A 534 -29.65 -0.68 31.97
CA LYS A 534 -30.90 -1.32 32.41
C LYS A 534 -31.68 -1.99 31.26
N PHE A 535 -31.47 -1.55 30.01
CA PHE A 535 -32.11 -2.07 28.80
C PHE A 535 -31.08 -2.23 27.66
N PRO A 536 -30.13 -3.18 27.76
CA PRO A 536 -29.00 -3.29 26.82
C PRO A 536 -29.42 -3.66 25.39
N GLU A 537 -30.59 -4.28 25.23
CA GLU A 537 -31.18 -4.65 23.94
C GLU A 537 -31.98 -3.51 23.28
N VAL A 538 -32.11 -2.35 23.93
CA VAL A 538 -32.84 -1.19 23.40
C VAL A 538 -31.88 -0.09 22.96
N ILE A 539 -31.85 0.17 21.66
CA ILE A 539 -31.14 1.29 21.06
C ILE A 539 -32.05 2.53 21.11
N ILE A 540 -31.55 3.58 21.77
CA ILE A 540 -32.26 4.86 21.97
C ILE A 540 -31.58 5.89 21.07
N ASN A 541 -32.29 6.33 20.03
CA ASN A 541 -31.80 7.32 19.07
C ASN A 541 -32.42 8.70 19.36
N PHE A 542 -31.57 9.68 19.69
CA PHE A 542 -31.97 11.08 19.81
C PHE A 542 -31.62 11.81 18.50
N PRO A 543 -32.48 12.72 18.01
CA PRO A 543 -32.21 13.48 16.81
C PRO A 543 -31.12 14.54 17.04
N ASP A 544 -30.45 14.95 15.96
CA ASP A 544 -29.41 15.97 16.04
C ASP A 544 -29.98 17.33 16.50
N PRO A 545 -29.24 18.10 17.33
CA PRO A 545 -29.74 19.35 17.91
C PRO A 545 -30.03 20.44 16.88
N THR A 546 -29.47 20.32 15.66
CA THR A 546 -29.74 21.18 14.50
C THR A 546 -31.14 20.98 13.93
N GLN A 547 -31.74 19.79 14.09
CA GLN A 547 -32.94 19.38 13.34
C GLN A 547 -34.27 19.72 14.05
N LYS A 548 -34.22 20.19 15.31
CA LYS A 548 -35.38 20.65 16.12
C LYS A 548 -36.58 19.70 16.18
N SER A 549 -36.35 18.39 16.09
CA SER A 549 -37.39 17.37 16.18
C SER A 549 -37.52 16.85 17.61
N ASP A 550 -38.75 16.79 18.12
CA ASP A 550 -39.07 16.26 19.46
C ASP A 550 -39.21 14.73 19.48
N ILE A 551 -38.80 14.03 18.42
CA ILE A 551 -39.04 12.59 18.25
C ILE A 551 -37.78 11.79 18.60
N VAL A 552 -37.87 11.00 19.67
CA VAL A 552 -36.83 10.04 20.10
C VAL A 552 -37.27 8.65 19.70
N GLN A 553 -36.43 7.90 18.99
CA GLN A 553 -36.76 6.56 18.50
C GLN A 553 -36.19 5.47 19.41
N LEU A 554 -37.01 4.49 19.77
CA LEU A 554 -36.60 3.30 20.52
C LEU A 554 -36.66 2.08 19.59
N ARG A 555 -35.54 1.37 19.39
CA ARG A 555 -35.48 0.12 18.62
C ARG A 555 -34.99 -1.03 19.48
N GLY A 556 -35.65 -2.18 19.39
CA GLY A 556 -35.25 -3.41 20.06
C GLY A 556 -36.41 -4.42 20.12
N PRO A 557 -36.30 -5.48 20.94
CA PRO A 557 -37.38 -6.43 21.13
C PRO A 557 -38.56 -5.77 21.85
N ARG A 558 -39.78 -6.07 21.39
CA ARG A 558 -41.03 -5.40 21.82
C ARG A 558 -41.18 -5.27 23.34
N ASN A 559 -40.90 -6.35 24.07
CA ASN A 559 -41.07 -6.41 25.53
C ASN A 559 -40.09 -5.48 26.29
N GLU A 560 -38.91 -5.21 25.74
CA GLU A 560 -37.93 -4.28 26.32
C GLU A 560 -38.25 -2.83 25.91
N VAL A 561 -38.57 -2.61 24.63
CA VAL A 561 -38.95 -1.28 24.10
C VAL A 561 -40.16 -0.71 24.86
N GLU A 562 -41.17 -1.52 25.17
CA GLU A 562 -42.32 -1.07 25.96
C GLU A 562 -41.97 -0.74 27.43
N LYS A 563 -41.01 -1.45 28.06
CA LYS A 563 -40.49 -1.10 29.40
C LYS A 563 -39.67 0.19 29.36
N CYS A 564 -38.76 0.32 28.40
CA CYS A 564 -37.91 1.50 28.21
C CYS A 564 -38.76 2.74 27.91
N THR A 565 -39.82 2.62 27.10
CA THR A 565 -40.80 3.71 26.86
C THR A 565 -41.37 4.21 28.19
N LYS A 566 -41.89 3.30 29.03
CA LYS A 566 -42.49 3.64 30.34
C LYS A 566 -41.46 4.25 31.31
N PHE A 567 -40.22 3.77 31.30
CA PHE A 567 -39.15 4.29 32.14
C PHE A 567 -38.75 5.72 31.73
N MET A 568 -38.57 5.97 30.43
CA MET A 568 -38.26 7.31 29.92
C MET A 568 -39.43 8.29 30.11
N GLN A 569 -40.68 7.85 29.90
CA GLN A 569 -41.86 8.66 30.22
C GLN A 569 -41.91 9.09 31.70
N LYS A 570 -41.53 8.20 32.63
CA LYS A 570 -41.45 8.54 34.07
C LYS A 570 -40.37 9.59 34.35
N ILE A 571 -39.19 9.48 33.72
CA ILE A 571 -38.12 10.48 33.83
C ILE A 571 -38.55 11.84 33.25
N VAL A 572 -39.27 11.85 32.12
CA VAL A 572 -39.79 13.08 31.51
C VAL A 572 -40.83 13.74 32.41
N ALA A 573 -41.77 12.98 32.99
CA ALA A 573 -42.76 13.51 33.92
C ALA A 573 -42.09 14.15 35.15
N GLU A 574 -41.11 13.48 35.76
CA GLU A 574 -40.34 14.02 36.89
C GLU A 574 -39.57 15.30 36.49
N MET A 575 -39.00 15.36 35.28
CA MET A 575 -38.34 16.57 34.77
C MET A 575 -39.31 17.74 34.54
N VAL A 576 -40.55 17.48 34.17
CA VAL A 576 -41.61 18.50 34.05
C VAL A 576 -42.02 19.04 35.43
N GLU A 577 -42.25 18.16 36.42
CA GLU A 577 -42.59 18.58 37.79
C GLU A 577 -41.50 19.41 38.47
N ASN A 578 -40.23 19.14 38.14
CA ASN A 578 -39.07 19.93 38.60
C ASN A 578 -38.92 21.31 37.93
N SER A 579 -39.73 21.66 36.93
CA SER A 579 -39.56 22.86 36.09
C SER A 579 -40.46 24.05 36.44
N PHE A 580 -41.18 24.00 37.57
CA PHE A 580 -42.07 25.08 38.02
C PHE A 580 -41.30 26.38 38.34
N SER A 581 -41.89 27.55 38.05
CA SER A 581 -41.24 28.85 38.27
C SER A 581 -42.16 29.87 38.93
N VAL A 582 -41.61 30.69 39.84
CA VAL A 582 -42.31 31.71 40.62
C VAL A 582 -41.56 33.04 40.54
N SER A 583 -42.28 34.13 40.29
CA SER A 583 -41.73 35.50 40.35
C SER A 583 -41.92 36.12 41.74
N VAL A 584 -40.95 36.92 42.19
CA VAL A 584 -40.97 37.63 43.48
C VAL A 584 -40.57 39.10 43.27
N PRO A 585 -41.45 40.08 43.56
CA PRO A 585 -41.14 41.50 43.46
C PRO A 585 -40.42 42.01 44.71
N ILE A 586 -39.29 42.70 44.53
CA ILE A 586 -38.37 43.12 45.60
C ILE A 586 -37.77 44.48 45.22
N PHE A 587 -37.79 45.47 46.13
CA PHE A 587 -37.28 46.81 45.86
C PHE A 587 -35.76 46.83 45.59
N LYS A 588 -35.36 47.63 44.59
CA LYS A 588 -33.98 47.75 44.08
C LYS A 588 -32.90 48.01 45.13
N GLN A 589 -33.23 48.66 46.25
CA GLN A 589 -32.29 48.94 47.35
C GLN A 589 -31.81 47.66 48.07
N PHE A 590 -32.67 46.65 48.22
CA PHE A 590 -32.33 45.43 48.97
C PHE A 590 -31.66 44.34 48.10
N HIS A 591 -31.64 44.50 46.77
CA HIS A 591 -31.02 43.53 45.85
C HIS A 591 -29.57 43.21 46.24
N LYS A 592 -28.77 44.23 46.59
CA LYS A 592 -27.37 44.05 47.00
C LYS A 592 -27.21 43.24 48.29
N ASN A 593 -28.17 43.32 49.22
CA ASN A 593 -28.13 42.59 50.49
C ASN A 593 -28.64 41.14 50.32
N ILE A 594 -29.62 40.93 49.45
CA ILE A 594 -30.16 39.59 49.11
C ILE A 594 -29.16 38.78 48.29
N ILE A 595 -28.39 39.43 47.40
CA ILE A 595 -27.22 38.81 46.75
C ILE A 595 -26.13 38.52 47.79
N GLY A 596 -25.81 39.52 48.63
CA GLY A 596 -24.73 39.47 49.62
C GLY A 596 -23.34 39.65 49.00
N LYS A 597 -22.35 39.93 49.85
CA LYS A 597 -20.95 40.13 49.42
C LYS A 597 -20.45 38.87 48.67
N GLY A 598 -20.04 39.03 47.41
CA GLY A 598 -19.61 37.92 46.54
C GLY A 598 -20.70 36.93 46.12
N GLY A 599 -21.98 37.29 46.26
CA GLY A 599 -23.11 36.39 45.98
C GLY A 599 -23.31 35.29 47.01
N ALA A 600 -22.69 35.39 48.20
CA ALA A 600 -22.71 34.33 49.21
C ALA A 600 -24.11 34.04 49.78
N ASN A 601 -24.95 35.06 49.93
CA ASN A 601 -26.29 34.90 50.52
C ASN A 601 -27.23 34.20 49.53
N ILE A 602 -27.27 34.68 48.28
CA ILE A 602 -28.07 34.04 47.22
C ILE A 602 -27.54 32.64 46.84
N LYS A 603 -26.25 32.36 47.01
CA LYS A 603 -25.69 30.99 46.94
C LYS A 603 -26.25 30.10 48.04
N LYS A 604 -26.20 30.52 49.31
CA LYS A 604 -26.78 29.76 50.43
C LYS A 604 -28.26 29.46 50.20
N ILE A 605 -29.07 30.43 49.79
CA ILE A 605 -30.50 30.19 49.51
C ILE A 605 -30.65 29.18 48.36
N ARG A 606 -29.95 29.37 47.23
CA ARG A 606 -29.95 28.43 46.09
C ARG A 606 -29.54 27.00 46.47
N GLU A 607 -28.60 26.86 47.40
CA GLU A 607 -28.04 25.60 47.90
C GLU A 607 -28.97 24.90 48.90
N GLU A 608 -29.50 25.64 49.89
CA GLU A 608 -30.46 25.11 50.87
C GLU A 608 -31.79 24.73 50.22
N THR A 609 -32.38 25.59 49.38
CA THR A 609 -33.67 25.29 48.74
C THR A 609 -33.54 24.49 47.43
N ASN A 610 -32.33 24.28 46.91
CA ASN A 610 -32.11 23.59 45.62
C ASN A 610 -32.94 24.20 44.46
N THR A 611 -33.02 25.54 44.39
CA THR A 611 -33.76 26.27 43.34
C THR A 611 -32.86 27.22 42.57
N LYS A 612 -33.07 27.27 41.25
CA LYS A 612 -32.39 28.22 40.37
C LYS A 612 -33.06 29.60 40.49
N ILE A 613 -32.52 30.41 41.38
CA ILE A 613 -32.87 31.83 41.54
C ILE A 613 -32.08 32.64 40.51
N ASP A 614 -32.73 33.17 39.47
CA ASP A 614 -32.12 34.04 38.47
C ASP A 614 -32.49 35.50 38.73
N LEU A 615 -31.48 36.38 38.71
CA LEU A 615 -31.64 37.81 38.94
C LEU A 615 -31.46 38.59 37.63
N PRO A 616 -32.18 39.72 37.45
CA PRO A 616 -31.94 40.62 36.33
C PRO A 616 -30.59 41.34 36.44
N ALA A 617 -30.02 41.74 35.29
CA ALA A 617 -28.79 42.50 35.23
C ALA A 617 -28.96 43.93 35.81
N GLU A 618 -27.88 44.50 36.37
CA GLU A 618 -27.91 45.76 37.15
C GLU A 618 -28.42 47.00 36.38
N ASN A 619 -28.41 46.94 35.04
CA ASN A 619 -28.90 47.97 34.14
C ASN A 619 -30.40 47.82 33.74
N SER A 620 -31.08 46.75 34.16
CA SER A 620 -32.52 46.58 33.97
C SER A 620 -33.33 47.22 35.11
N ASN A 621 -34.50 47.78 34.79
CA ASN A 621 -35.44 48.31 35.79
C ASN A 621 -36.50 47.29 36.25
N SER A 622 -36.30 46.01 35.96
CA SER A 622 -37.15 44.92 36.42
C SER A 622 -36.92 44.61 37.91
N GLU A 623 -37.86 44.96 38.78
CA GLU A 623 -37.81 44.69 40.23
C GLU A 623 -38.19 43.23 40.62
N MET A 624 -38.17 42.30 39.67
CA MET A 624 -38.62 40.91 39.88
C MET A 624 -37.47 39.92 39.75
N ILE A 625 -37.36 39.03 40.75
CA ILE A 625 -36.48 37.86 40.74
C ILE A 625 -37.32 36.63 40.35
N VAL A 626 -36.77 35.75 39.50
CA VAL A 626 -37.44 34.50 39.09
C VAL A 626 -36.78 33.31 39.77
N ILE A 627 -37.59 32.45 40.39
CA ILE A 627 -37.15 31.26 41.10
C ILE A 627 -37.71 30.03 40.37
N THR A 628 -36.84 29.12 39.94
CA THR A 628 -37.23 27.90 39.19
C THR A 628 -36.76 26.62 39.91
N GLY A 629 -37.63 25.61 39.97
CA GLY A 629 -37.39 24.33 40.65
C GLY A 629 -38.69 23.65 41.10
N LYS A 630 -38.61 22.73 42.08
CA LYS A 630 -39.80 22.11 42.68
C LYS A 630 -40.71 23.15 43.34
N LYS A 631 -42.03 23.01 43.18
CA LYS A 631 -43.03 23.97 43.71
C LYS A 631 -42.82 24.35 45.17
N ALA A 632 -42.78 23.36 46.07
CA ALA A 632 -42.57 23.59 47.51
C ALA A 632 -41.25 24.33 47.81
N ASN A 633 -40.19 24.01 47.07
CA ASN A 633 -38.88 24.62 47.21
C ASN A 633 -38.85 26.07 46.70
N CYS A 634 -39.58 26.38 45.61
CA CYS A 634 -39.74 27.74 45.10
C CYS A 634 -40.54 28.63 46.08
N GLU A 635 -41.56 28.07 46.73
CA GLU A 635 -42.33 28.73 47.78
C GLU A 635 -41.49 28.96 49.05
N ALA A 636 -40.67 27.97 49.46
CA ALA A 636 -39.70 28.13 50.56
C ALA A 636 -38.65 29.22 50.27
N ALA A 637 -38.07 29.23 49.06
CA ALA A 637 -37.10 30.23 48.63
C ALA A 637 -37.69 31.64 48.60
N LYS A 638 -38.92 31.78 48.05
CA LYS A 638 -39.68 33.03 48.06
C LYS A 638 -39.88 33.56 49.49
N ASN A 639 -40.31 32.69 50.41
CA ASN A 639 -40.54 33.07 51.81
C ASN A 639 -39.23 33.48 52.51
N ARG A 640 -38.11 32.78 52.26
CA ARG A 640 -36.79 33.12 52.82
C ARG A 640 -36.29 34.50 52.35
N ILE A 641 -36.47 34.82 51.06
CA ILE A 641 -36.07 36.13 50.51
C ILE A 641 -36.95 37.27 51.06
N LEU A 642 -38.25 37.03 51.22
CA LEU A 642 -39.19 37.97 51.85
C LEU A 642 -38.94 38.16 53.37
N ALA A 643 -38.37 37.16 54.06
CA ALA A 643 -37.97 37.29 55.46
C ALA A 643 -36.77 38.22 55.63
N ILE A 644 -35.71 38.04 54.82
CA ILE A 644 -34.51 38.89 54.81
C ILE A 644 -34.87 40.37 54.55
N GLN A 645 -35.89 40.62 53.71
CA GLN A 645 -36.40 41.98 53.46
C GLN A 645 -37.06 42.62 54.70
N LYS A 646 -37.60 41.82 55.64
CA LYS A 646 -38.21 42.32 56.89
C LYS A 646 -37.18 42.53 58.00
N GLU A 647 -36.20 41.64 58.14
CA GLU A 647 -35.17 41.73 59.18
C GLU A 647 -34.36 43.03 59.08
N LEU A 648 -34.05 43.45 57.85
CA LEU A 648 -33.27 44.68 57.57
C LEU A 648 -33.99 46.00 57.92
N ALA A 649 -35.24 45.96 58.42
CA ALA A 649 -35.96 47.15 58.87
C ALA A 649 -35.75 47.49 60.37
N ASN A 650 -35.20 46.57 61.17
CA ASN A 650 -35.17 46.66 62.64
C ASN A 650 -33.78 47.00 63.22
N ILE A 651 -33.08 47.99 62.67
CA ILE A 651 -31.71 48.35 63.07
C ILE A 651 -31.69 49.72 63.75
N THR A 652 -31.02 49.82 64.90
CA THR A 652 -30.85 51.05 65.70
C THR A 652 -29.37 51.45 65.83
N GLU A 653 -29.09 52.70 66.20
CA GLU A 653 -27.74 53.28 66.25
C GLU A 653 -27.45 53.98 67.60
N LEU A 654 -26.23 53.85 68.12
CA LEU A 654 -25.83 54.38 69.43
C LEU A 654 -24.31 54.71 69.48
N GLU A 655 -23.90 55.75 70.22
CA GLU A 655 -22.51 56.23 70.23
C GLU A 655 -21.76 55.96 71.56
N VAL A 656 -20.43 55.85 71.47
CA VAL A 656 -19.51 55.54 72.58
C VAL A 656 -18.20 56.32 72.41
N SER A 657 -17.75 57.05 73.43
CA SER A 657 -16.46 57.77 73.39
C SER A 657 -15.30 56.89 73.87
N ILE A 658 -14.23 56.81 73.07
CA ILE A 658 -13.00 56.05 73.35
C ILE A 658 -11.80 56.88 72.86
N PRO A 659 -10.73 57.09 73.65
CA PRO A 659 -9.60 57.92 73.24
C PRO A 659 -8.91 57.45 71.95
N SER A 660 -8.79 58.36 70.98
CA SER A 660 -8.21 58.16 69.64
C SER A 660 -6.82 57.53 69.61
N LYS A 661 -5.99 57.73 70.65
CA LYS A 661 -4.68 57.06 70.81
C LYS A 661 -4.79 55.52 70.89
N LEU A 662 -5.94 54.99 71.33
CA LEU A 662 -6.18 53.55 71.48
C LEU A 662 -6.89 52.91 70.27
N HIS A 663 -7.46 53.71 69.35
CA HIS A 663 -8.24 53.19 68.21
C HIS A 663 -7.43 52.19 67.37
N ASN A 664 -6.18 52.50 67.03
CA ASN A 664 -5.30 51.62 66.23
C ASN A 664 -5.01 50.28 66.96
N SER A 665 -4.92 50.31 68.30
CA SER A 665 -4.72 49.11 69.13
C SER A 665 -5.99 48.23 69.20
N LEU A 666 -7.16 48.85 69.41
CA LEU A 666 -8.46 48.17 69.52
C LEU A 666 -8.95 47.60 68.17
N ILE A 667 -8.71 48.31 67.07
CA ILE A 667 -8.99 47.81 65.71
C ILE A 667 -7.99 46.68 65.37
N GLY A 668 -6.71 46.89 65.68
CA GLY A 668 -5.63 45.98 65.35
C GLY A 668 -5.37 45.87 63.84
N SER A 669 -4.31 45.14 63.47
CA SER A 669 -3.67 45.16 62.14
C SER A 669 -4.51 44.73 60.92
N LYS A 670 -5.82 44.45 61.09
CA LYS A 670 -6.82 44.34 60.01
C LYS A 670 -8.28 44.38 60.51
N GLY A 671 -8.57 44.99 61.65
CA GLY A 671 -9.90 44.91 62.28
C GLY A 671 -10.21 43.54 62.85
N ARG A 672 -9.21 42.81 63.38
CA ARG A 672 -9.38 41.41 63.82
C ARG A 672 -10.09 41.32 65.18
N PHE A 673 -9.74 42.17 66.14
CA PHE A 673 -10.42 42.23 67.44
C PHE A 673 -11.85 42.78 67.33
N VAL A 674 -12.04 43.84 66.53
CA VAL A 674 -13.39 44.35 66.22
C VAL A 674 -14.26 43.28 65.56
N ARG A 675 -13.72 42.43 64.67
CA ARG A 675 -14.46 41.27 64.15
C ARG A 675 -14.83 40.27 65.26
N SER A 676 -13.93 39.95 66.19
CA SER A 676 -14.25 39.06 67.33
C SER A 676 -15.45 39.57 68.12
N ILE A 677 -15.50 40.87 68.42
CA ILE A 677 -16.63 41.49 69.14
C ILE A 677 -17.92 41.48 68.28
N MET A 678 -17.81 41.69 66.97
CA MET A 678 -18.95 41.54 66.03
C MET A 678 -19.40 40.09 65.82
N GLU A 679 -18.57 39.11 66.18
CA GLU A 679 -18.80 37.67 66.01
C GLU A 679 -19.35 37.04 67.31
N GLU A 680 -18.98 37.60 68.47
CA GLU A 680 -19.58 37.33 69.78
C GLU A 680 -20.94 38.03 69.98
N CYS A 681 -21.05 39.31 69.59
CA CYS A 681 -22.30 40.09 69.60
C CYS A 681 -22.93 40.11 68.20
N GLY A 682 -23.42 38.94 67.77
CA GLY A 682 -23.73 38.53 66.39
C GLY A 682 -24.86 39.25 65.61
N GLY A 683 -24.87 40.58 65.64
CA GLY A 683 -25.77 41.45 64.88
C GLY A 683 -25.31 42.92 64.83
N VAL A 684 -24.16 43.23 65.44
CA VAL A 684 -23.67 44.60 65.66
C VAL A 684 -22.58 45.00 64.66
N HIS A 685 -22.72 46.19 64.10
CA HIS A 685 -21.74 46.88 63.26
C HIS A 685 -21.11 48.06 63.99
N ILE A 686 -19.81 47.98 64.25
CA ILE A 686 -19.04 49.01 64.94
C ILE A 686 -18.24 49.82 63.92
N HIS A 687 -18.43 51.14 63.90
CA HIS A 687 -17.78 52.06 62.99
C HIS A 687 -16.94 53.08 63.75
N PHE A 688 -15.63 53.06 63.48
CA PHE A 688 -14.66 54.00 64.02
C PHE A 688 -14.48 55.16 63.02
N PRO A 689 -14.36 56.42 63.49
CA PRO A 689 -14.16 57.58 62.63
C PRO A 689 -12.80 57.50 61.90
N THR A 690 -12.68 58.24 60.80
CA THR A 690 -11.50 58.14 59.92
C THR A 690 -10.25 58.75 60.58
N GLU A 691 -9.09 58.14 60.31
CA GLU A 691 -7.80 58.54 60.89
C GLU A 691 -7.50 60.03 60.61
N GLY A 692 -7.10 60.76 61.65
CA GLY A 692 -6.80 62.20 61.59
C GLY A 692 -7.95 63.14 61.97
N SER A 693 -9.17 62.65 62.18
CA SER A 693 -10.33 63.48 62.56
C SER A 693 -10.28 64.06 63.99
N GLY A 694 -9.55 63.43 64.91
CA GLY A 694 -9.49 63.84 66.33
C GLY A 694 -10.78 63.60 67.12
N ILE A 695 -11.76 62.89 66.54
CA ILE A 695 -13.05 62.59 67.15
C ILE A 695 -12.96 61.26 67.90
N ASP A 696 -13.17 61.28 69.22
CA ASP A 696 -13.12 60.08 70.07
C ASP A 696 -14.42 59.24 70.01
N ALA A 697 -15.47 59.71 69.31
CA ALA A 697 -16.76 59.02 69.20
C ALA A 697 -16.75 57.86 68.18
N VAL A 698 -17.10 56.66 68.65
CA VAL A 698 -17.28 55.42 67.88
C VAL A 698 -18.78 55.09 67.83
N THR A 699 -19.30 54.75 66.66
CA THR A 699 -20.74 54.47 66.49
C THR A 699 -21.01 52.97 66.36
N ILE A 700 -22.11 52.52 66.97
CA ILE A 700 -22.48 51.11 67.12
C ILE A 700 -23.91 50.95 66.60
N ARG A 701 -24.09 50.17 65.53
CA ARG A 701 -25.38 49.95 64.86
C ARG A 701 -25.80 48.49 64.95
N GLY A 702 -27.01 48.18 65.38
CA GLY A 702 -27.47 46.79 65.53
C GLY A 702 -28.82 46.67 66.24
N PRO A 703 -29.22 45.45 66.65
CA PRO A 703 -30.35 45.24 67.54
C PRO A 703 -30.01 45.70 68.96
N VAL A 704 -30.98 46.31 69.64
CA VAL A 704 -30.79 47.07 70.91
C VAL A 704 -30.04 46.27 71.97
N GLU A 705 -30.40 45.00 72.20
CA GLU A 705 -29.83 44.14 73.25
C GLU A 705 -28.37 43.73 73.04
N GLU A 706 -27.85 43.86 71.82
CA GLU A 706 -26.46 43.49 71.48
C GLU A 706 -25.54 44.72 71.42
N VAL A 707 -26.09 45.86 71.00
CA VAL A 707 -25.41 47.18 71.00
C VAL A 707 -24.86 47.51 72.40
N GLU A 708 -25.62 47.23 73.47
CA GLU A 708 -25.15 47.42 74.85
C GLU A 708 -24.06 46.44 75.29
N LYS A 709 -24.11 45.18 74.86
CA LYS A 709 -23.10 44.15 75.16
C LYS A 709 -21.76 44.51 74.49
N ALA A 710 -21.81 44.85 73.20
CA ALA A 710 -20.65 45.28 72.43
C ALA A 710 -19.99 46.53 73.05
N LYS A 711 -20.80 47.52 73.47
CA LYS A 711 -20.33 48.72 74.19
C LYS A 711 -19.56 48.38 75.48
N LYS A 712 -20.02 47.39 76.24
CA LYS A 712 -19.38 46.97 77.50
C LYS A 712 -18.06 46.24 77.27
N GLN A 713 -17.99 45.32 76.31
CA GLN A 713 -16.75 44.58 75.97
C GLN A 713 -15.64 45.49 75.44
N LEU A 714 -15.98 46.50 74.62
CA LEU A 714 -15.01 47.42 74.02
C LEU A 714 -14.30 48.31 75.06
N LEU A 715 -14.97 48.62 76.16
CA LEU A 715 -14.38 49.39 77.26
C LEU A 715 -13.38 48.53 78.08
N SER A 716 -13.76 47.30 78.48
CA SER A 716 -12.86 46.43 79.25
C SER A 716 -11.59 46.03 78.50
N LEU A 717 -11.67 45.87 77.18
CA LEU A 717 -10.51 45.53 76.34
C LEU A 717 -9.55 46.71 76.11
N ALA A 718 -9.96 47.94 76.41
CA ALA A 718 -9.08 49.11 76.35
C ALA A 718 -8.10 49.16 77.54
N GLU A 719 -8.53 48.71 78.73
CA GLU A 719 -7.73 48.74 79.95
C GLU A 719 -6.67 47.63 79.98
N GLU A 720 -7.03 46.38 79.61
CA GLU A 720 -6.12 45.22 79.73
C GLU A 720 -4.88 45.30 78.81
N LYS A 721 -4.95 46.11 77.74
CA LYS A 721 -3.86 46.25 76.76
C LYS A 721 -2.70 47.15 77.22
N GLN A 722 -2.85 47.88 78.32
CA GLN A 722 -1.94 48.98 78.67
C GLN A 722 -0.66 48.55 79.44
N THR A 723 -0.52 47.27 79.81
CA THR A 723 0.47 46.80 80.81
C THR A 723 1.42 45.67 80.36
N LYS A 724 1.45 45.26 79.07
CA LYS A 724 2.15 44.02 78.61
C LYS A 724 3.09 44.16 77.38
N SER A 725 3.69 45.33 77.12
CA SER A 725 4.57 45.54 75.95
C SER A 725 6.06 45.68 76.32
N HIS A 726 6.92 44.83 75.74
CA HIS A 726 8.38 44.91 75.83
C HIS A 726 9.00 45.41 74.50
N THR A 727 10.24 45.90 74.51
CA THR A 727 10.91 46.48 73.32
C THR A 727 12.42 46.31 73.39
N VAL A 728 13.04 45.89 72.28
CA VAL A 728 14.50 45.72 72.10
C VAL A 728 14.94 46.38 70.78
N GLU A 729 16.20 46.80 70.71
CA GLU A 729 16.79 47.47 69.55
C GLU A 729 17.93 46.62 68.95
N LEU A 730 17.99 46.54 67.62
CA LEU A 730 19.00 45.78 66.86
C LEU A 730 19.64 46.67 65.79
N ARG A 731 20.96 46.58 65.62
CA ARG A 731 21.70 47.38 64.62
C ARG A 731 21.95 46.60 63.33
N ALA A 732 21.68 47.21 62.18
CA ALA A 732 21.97 46.67 60.85
C ALA A 732 22.23 47.80 59.85
N LYS A 733 23.21 47.62 58.95
CA LYS A 733 23.56 48.61 57.92
C LYS A 733 22.35 49.00 57.05
N PRO A 734 22.17 50.28 56.64
CA PRO A 734 21.00 50.73 55.88
C PRO A 734 20.84 50.01 54.52
N GLU A 735 21.94 49.59 53.90
CA GLU A 735 21.96 48.85 52.64
C GLU A 735 21.18 47.52 52.73
N TYR A 736 21.26 46.84 53.89
CA TYR A 736 20.64 45.54 54.10
C TYR A 736 19.15 45.65 54.43
N HIS A 737 18.64 46.82 54.84
CA HIS A 737 17.23 47.01 55.21
C HIS A 737 16.28 46.64 54.05
N LYS A 738 16.66 46.99 52.81
CA LYS A 738 15.89 46.64 51.60
C LYS A 738 15.80 45.12 51.37
N PHE A 739 16.82 44.37 51.76
CA PHE A 739 16.85 42.90 51.65
C PHE A 739 16.16 42.21 52.83
N LEU A 740 16.31 42.73 54.05
CA LEU A 740 15.61 42.25 55.25
C LEU A 740 14.08 42.42 55.12
N ILE A 741 13.63 43.54 54.53
CA ILE A 741 12.23 43.73 54.13
C ILE A 741 11.85 42.76 53.00
N GLY A 742 12.68 42.70 51.95
CA GLY A 742 12.51 41.84 50.79
C GLY A 742 11.46 42.35 49.79
N LYS A 743 11.43 41.76 48.58
CA LYS A 743 10.49 42.15 47.52
C LYS A 743 9.04 42.03 48.02
N GLY A 744 8.33 43.16 48.08
CA GLY A 744 6.96 43.24 48.59
C GLY A 744 6.80 43.04 50.11
N GLY A 745 7.87 43.19 50.89
CA GLY A 745 7.85 42.97 52.34
C GLY A 745 7.76 41.50 52.75
N GLY A 746 7.99 40.56 51.82
CA GLY A 746 7.72 39.14 52.02
C GLY A 746 8.57 38.48 53.12
N ASN A 747 9.80 38.96 53.37
CA ASN A 747 10.70 38.32 54.34
C ASN A 747 10.43 38.81 55.77
N ILE A 748 10.29 40.13 55.96
CA ILE A 748 9.86 40.69 57.25
C ILE A 748 8.48 40.19 57.68
N ARG A 749 7.62 39.87 56.69
CA ARG A 749 6.32 39.29 56.92
C ARG A 749 6.39 37.85 57.41
N LYS A 750 7.38 37.05 56.97
CA LYS A 750 7.63 35.73 57.56
C LYS A 750 8.04 35.87 59.03
N VAL A 751 9.10 36.64 59.32
CA VAL A 751 9.61 36.82 60.70
C VAL A 751 8.54 37.37 61.65
N ARG A 752 7.72 38.32 61.19
CA ARG A 752 6.59 38.85 61.98
C ARG A 752 5.45 37.85 62.14
N ASP A 753 5.14 37.07 61.10
CA ASP A 753 4.04 36.10 61.14
C ASP A 753 4.45 34.76 61.80
N SER A 754 5.76 34.49 62.01
CA SER A 754 6.30 33.41 62.85
C SER A 754 6.38 33.81 64.33
N THR A 755 7.10 34.89 64.65
CA THR A 755 7.39 35.31 66.04
C THR A 755 6.30 36.16 66.67
N GLY A 756 5.46 36.83 65.87
CA GLY A 756 4.45 37.78 66.33
C GLY A 756 4.97 39.18 66.70
N ALA A 757 6.29 39.41 66.74
CA ALA A 757 6.86 40.69 67.15
C ALA A 757 6.75 41.77 66.06
N ARG A 758 6.47 43.02 66.46
CA ARG A 758 6.37 44.19 65.58
C ARG A 758 7.75 44.81 65.37
N ILE A 759 8.38 44.48 64.24
CA ILE A 759 9.62 45.09 63.77
C ILE A 759 9.32 46.44 63.11
N ILE A 760 10.07 47.48 63.47
CA ILE A 760 10.02 48.84 62.94
C ILE A 760 11.41 49.20 62.41
N PHE A 761 11.46 49.72 61.18
CA PHE A 761 12.69 50.22 60.54
C PHE A 761 12.75 51.74 60.67
N PRO A 762 13.95 52.33 60.78
CA PRO A 762 14.11 53.77 60.85
C PRO A 762 13.72 54.39 59.50
N THR A 763 13.15 55.59 59.55
CA THR A 763 12.80 56.37 58.37
C THR A 763 13.96 57.25 57.94
N ALA A 764 13.88 57.85 56.75
CA ALA A 764 14.97 58.67 56.20
C ALA A 764 15.22 59.98 56.99
N GLU A 765 14.33 60.33 57.91
CA GLU A 765 14.39 61.53 58.77
C GLU A 765 14.96 61.24 60.17
N ASP A 766 15.11 59.96 60.53
CA ASP A 766 15.67 59.53 61.82
C ASP A 766 17.21 59.65 61.84
N LYS A 767 17.76 60.03 63.01
CA LYS A 767 19.19 60.31 63.17
C LYS A 767 20.09 59.08 63.06
N ASP A 768 19.60 57.92 63.50
CA ASP A 768 20.35 56.66 63.57
C ASP A 768 19.76 55.63 62.59
N GLN A 769 20.06 55.78 61.30
CA GLN A 769 19.53 54.91 60.23
C GLN A 769 19.99 53.44 60.30
N GLU A 770 20.76 53.03 61.31
CA GLU A 770 21.13 51.63 61.55
C GLU A 770 20.20 50.90 62.54
N LEU A 771 19.33 51.62 63.27
CA LEU A 771 18.63 51.09 64.44
C LEU A 771 17.22 50.59 64.08
N ILE A 772 17.02 49.28 64.21
CA ILE A 772 15.74 48.57 64.01
C ILE A 772 15.13 48.27 65.38
N THR A 773 13.91 48.72 65.63
CA THR A 773 13.20 48.52 66.91
C THR A 773 12.22 47.36 66.82
N VAL A 774 12.25 46.45 67.78
CA VAL A 774 11.38 45.24 67.83
C VAL A 774 10.52 45.28 69.09
N ILE A 775 9.20 45.36 68.91
CA ILE A 775 8.20 45.56 69.98
C ILE A 775 7.28 44.33 70.07
N GLY A 776 7.09 43.75 71.25
CA GLY A 776 6.27 42.54 71.41
C GLY A 776 6.17 42.02 72.85
N THR A 777 5.85 40.74 73.00
CA THR A 777 6.13 39.99 74.23
C THR A 777 7.62 39.63 74.30
N GLU A 778 8.15 39.41 75.49
CA GLU A 778 9.58 39.17 75.73
C GLU A 778 10.13 37.99 74.91
N GLU A 779 9.41 36.87 74.91
CA GLU A 779 9.71 35.66 74.10
C GLU A 779 9.74 35.96 72.60
N ALA A 780 8.70 36.63 72.08
CA ALA A 780 8.56 36.96 70.66
C ALA A 780 9.67 37.90 70.16
N VAL A 781 10.09 38.85 71.00
CA VAL A 781 11.16 39.80 70.66
C VAL A 781 12.51 39.08 70.60
N ALA A 782 12.79 38.15 71.52
CA ALA A 782 14.02 37.36 71.51
C ALA A 782 14.14 36.43 70.28
N GLU A 783 13.05 35.79 69.86
CA GLU A 783 13.04 34.99 68.62
C GLU A 783 13.20 35.87 67.37
N ALA A 784 12.52 37.01 67.29
CA ALA A 784 12.60 37.93 66.15
C ALA A 784 14.02 38.52 65.99
N GLN A 785 14.68 38.84 67.10
CA GLN A 785 16.08 39.28 67.11
C GLN A 785 17.00 38.21 66.50
N LYS A 786 16.81 36.94 66.88
CA LYS A 786 17.62 35.79 66.42
C LYS A 786 17.40 35.48 64.94
N GLU A 787 16.16 35.52 64.44
CA GLU A 787 15.88 35.33 63.00
C GLU A 787 16.47 36.48 62.15
N LEU A 788 16.36 37.74 62.60
CA LEU A 788 16.94 38.89 61.90
C LEU A 788 18.47 38.83 61.85
N GLU A 789 19.14 38.48 62.96
CA GLU A 789 20.60 38.39 63.01
C GLU A 789 21.14 37.28 62.09
N ALA A 790 20.43 36.13 62.01
CA ALA A 790 20.76 35.06 61.08
C ALA A 790 20.60 35.48 59.61
N LEU A 791 19.55 36.24 59.29
CA LEU A 791 19.34 36.79 57.95
C LEU A 791 20.44 37.79 57.54
N ILE A 792 20.87 38.67 58.46
CA ILE A 792 21.99 39.59 58.22
C ILE A 792 23.26 38.82 57.85
N LYS A 793 23.65 37.82 58.66
CA LYS A 793 24.82 36.97 58.42
C LYS A 793 24.76 36.18 57.10
N SER A 794 23.57 35.91 56.58
CA SER A 794 23.40 35.27 55.26
C SER A 794 23.64 36.23 54.09
N LEU A 795 23.41 37.54 54.27
CA LEU A 795 23.58 38.57 53.24
C LEU A 795 25.05 38.99 53.09
N ASP A 796 25.84 38.98 54.16
CA ASP A 796 27.29 39.22 54.11
C ASP A 796 28.08 38.17 53.28
N ASN A 797 27.46 37.03 52.95
CA ASN A 797 28.08 35.95 52.13
C ASN A 797 27.83 36.08 50.62
N VAL A 798 27.14 37.13 50.15
CA VAL A 798 26.92 37.37 48.72
C VAL A 798 28.10 38.16 48.14
N VAL A 799 28.77 37.58 47.15
CA VAL A 799 29.96 38.16 46.50
C VAL A 799 29.63 38.55 45.06
N GLU A 800 30.16 39.70 44.63
CA GLU A 800 30.18 40.10 43.22
C GLU A 800 31.58 39.83 42.66
N ASP A 801 31.67 38.95 41.67
CA ASP A 801 32.92 38.59 40.99
C ASP A 801 32.82 38.89 39.49
N PHE A 802 33.98 39.07 38.87
CA PHE A 802 34.14 39.42 37.46
C PHE A 802 34.88 38.30 36.74
N MET A 803 34.44 37.98 35.52
CA MET A 803 35.23 37.19 34.58
C MET A 803 35.37 37.92 33.25
N ILE A 804 36.45 37.62 32.53
CA ILE A 804 36.72 38.16 31.20
C ILE A 804 36.31 37.09 30.19
N VAL A 805 35.48 37.46 29.21
CA VAL A 805 35.04 36.61 28.11
C VAL A 805 35.18 37.42 26.82
N ASP A 806 35.84 36.85 25.81
CA ASP A 806 36.00 37.49 24.51
C ASP A 806 34.62 37.81 23.87
N PRO A 807 34.39 39.03 23.35
CA PRO A 807 33.16 39.42 22.66
C PRO A 807 32.68 38.47 21.54
N LYS A 808 33.59 37.70 20.91
CA LYS A 808 33.24 36.61 19.97
C LYS A 808 32.24 35.63 20.58
N HIS A 809 32.44 35.28 21.86
CA HIS A 809 31.67 34.25 22.56
C HIS A 809 30.40 34.79 23.22
N HIS A 810 30.29 36.10 23.46
CA HIS A 810 29.07 36.72 24.05
C HIS A 810 27.80 36.37 23.25
N ARG A 811 27.92 36.26 21.93
CA ARG A 811 26.79 35.93 21.05
C ARG A 811 26.24 34.53 21.29
N PHE A 812 27.06 33.55 21.69
CA PHE A 812 26.62 32.20 21.99
C PHE A 812 25.72 32.16 23.24
N PHE A 813 26.19 32.74 24.35
CA PHE A 813 25.47 32.75 25.63
C PHE A 813 24.14 33.53 25.60
N VAL A 814 24.04 34.59 24.78
CA VAL A 814 22.85 35.46 24.71
C VAL A 814 21.79 34.95 23.70
N LEU A 815 22.16 34.07 22.76
CA LEU A 815 21.22 33.48 21.81
C LEU A 815 20.15 32.60 22.48
N ARG A 816 19.10 32.24 21.72
CA ARG A 816 17.95 31.42 22.18
C ARG A 816 17.31 31.90 23.50
N ARG A 817 17.12 33.22 23.67
CA ARG A 817 16.60 33.86 24.91
C ARG A 817 17.43 33.53 26.16
N GLY A 818 18.76 33.44 26.03
CA GLY A 818 19.67 33.13 27.12
C GLY A 818 19.44 31.76 27.73
N GLN A 819 19.19 30.74 26.91
CA GLN A 819 18.92 29.37 27.36
C GLN A 819 20.05 28.85 28.27
N VAL A 820 21.30 28.90 27.77
CA VAL A 820 22.50 28.47 28.49
C VAL A 820 22.68 29.22 29.82
N LEU A 821 22.35 30.52 29.85
CA LEU A 821 22.44 31.34 31.06
C LEU A 821 21.35 31.00 32.09
N ARG A 822 20.19 30.49 31.64
CA ARG A 822 19.17 29.96 32.56
C ARG A 822 19.55 28.58 33.07
N GLU A 823 20.07 27.71 32.22
CA GLU A 823 20.57 26.38 32.62
C GLU A 823 21.68 26.52 33.67
N ILE A 824 22.65 27.42 33.49
CA ILE A 824 23.68 27.71 34.51
C ILE A 824 23.09 28.35 35.77
N ALA A 825 22.11 29.27 35.65
CA ALA A 825 21.49 29.88 36.83
C ALA A 825 20.64 28.89 37.64
N ASP A 826 19.92 27.98 36.98
CA ASP A 826 19.08 26.96 37.62
C ASP A 826 19.95 25.82 38.22
N GLU A 827 21.04 25.43 37.57
CA GLU A 827 21.99 24.40 38.03
C GLU A 827 22.85 24.87 39.22
N TYR A 828 23.30 26.14 39.22
CA TYR A 828 24.18 26.71 40.25
C TYR A 828 23.48 27.72 41.18
N GLY A 829 22.27 27.39 41.64
CA GLY A 829 21.67 28.02 42.83
C GLY A 829 21.21 29.49 42.66
N GLY A 830 20.91 29.92 41.44
CA GLY A 830 20.38 31.25 41.13
C GLY A 830 21.41 32.35 40.87
N VAL A 831 22.67 31.98 40.60
CA VAL A 831 23.75 32.95 40.26
C VAL A 831 23.33 33.83 39.08
N MET A 832 23.34 35.15 39.31
CA MET A 832 22.97 36.12 38.28
C MET A 832 24.19 36.48 37.43
N VAL A 833 24.33 35.80 36.29
CA VAL A 833 25.34 36.10 35.26
C VAL A 833 24.81 37.21 34.35
N SER A 834 25.43 38.40 34.38
CA SER A 834 25.05 39.54 33.55
C SER A 834 26.13 39.90 32.54
N PHE A 835 25.77 39.82 31.26
CA PHE A 835 26.58 40.29 30.14
C PHE A 835 26.27 41.77 29.84
N PRO A 836 27.26 42.58 29.43
CA PRO A 836 27.04 43.97 29.05
C PRO A 836 26.12 44.09 27.82
N ARG A 837 25.39 45.20 27.71
CA ARG A 837 24.41 45.39 26.63
C ARG A 837 25.12 45.55 25.28
N THR A 838 24.62 44.83 24.27
CA THR A 838 25.08 44.90 22.88
C THR A 838 25.16 46.34 22.40
N GLY A 839 26.38 46.83 22.18
CA GLY A 839 26.70 48.24 21.93
C GLY A 839 27.86 48.75 22.79
N THR A 840 28.12 48.13 23.95
CA THR A 840 29.29 48.40 24.78
C THR A 840 30.37 47.36 24.52
N GLN A 841 31.53 47.77 23.99
CA GLN A 841 32.69 46.88 23.81
C GLN A 841 33.41 46.71 25.16
N SER A 842 32.96 45.75 25.96
CA SER A 842 33.54 45.45 27.26
C SER A 842 33.50 43.96 27.56
N ASP A 843 34.66 43.35 27.76
CA ASP A 843 34.83 41.90 27.87
C ASP A 843 34.43 41.36 29.27
N LYS A 844 34.03 42.25 30.19
CA LYS A 844 33.74 41.94 31.59
C LYS A 844 32.30 41.45 31.76
N VAL A 845 32.16 40.20 32.17
CA VAL A 845 30.91 39.58 32.62
C VAL A 845 30.87 39.61 34.15
N THR A 846 29.75 40.03 34.73
CA THR A 846 29.57 40.08 36.20
C THR A 846 28.76 38.89 36.68
N LEU A 847 29.22 38.21 37.73
CA LEU A 847 28.50 37.14 38.42
C LEU A 847 28.17 37.62 39.84
N LYS A 848 26.92 37.39 40.27
CA LYS A 848 26.44 37.75 41.62
C LYS A 848 25.73 36.57 42.25
N GLY A 849 26.13 36.18 43.47
CA GLY A 849 25.56 35.05 44.20
C GLY A 849 26.37 34.71 45.45
N ALA A 850 26.07 33.56 46.07
CA ALA A 850 26.94 32.99 47.10
C ALA A 850 28.30 32.61 46.50
N LYS A 851 29.39 32.85 47.23
CA LYS A 851 30.77 32.70 46.74
C LYS A 851 31.02 31.36 46.02
N ASP A 852 30.68 30.26 46.68
CA ASP A 852 30.94 28.89 46.17
C ASP A 852 30.18 28.62 44.85
N CYS A 853 28.95 29.13 44.73
CA CYS A 853 28.15 29.03 43.51
C CYS A 853 28.70 29.91 42.39
N VAL A 854 29.23 31.10 42.71
CA VAL A 854 29.85 32.01 41.74
C VAL A 854 31.14 31.42 41.18
N GLU A 855 31.99 30.82 42.02
CA GLU A 855 33.21 30.13 41.58
C GLU A 855 32.88 28.91 40.68
N ALA A 856 31.86 28.12 41.04
CA ALA A 856 31.38 27.01 40.22
C ALA A 856 30.82 27.47 38.85
N ALA A 857 29.96 28.50 38.83
CA ALA A 857 29.41 29.05 37.59
C ALA A 857 30.49 29.68 36.70
N LYS A 858 31.48 30.37 37.29
CA LYS A 858 32.64 30.94 36.59
C LYS A 858 33.50 29.85 35.95
N LYS A 859 33.74 28.73 36.64
CA LYS A 859 34.41 27.55 36.05
C LYS A 859 33.59 26.96 34.90
N ARG A 860 32.27 26.78 35.07
CA ARG A 860 31.39 26.20 34.06
C ARG A 860 31.33 27.03 32.77
N ILE A 861 31.37 28.37 32.89
CA ILE A 861 31.43 29.27 31.72
C ILE A 861 32.78 29.17 31.01
N LEU A 862 33.89 29.00 31.74
CA LEU A 862 35.21 28.78 31.13
C LEU A 862 35.29 27.45 30.37
N GLU A 863 34.79 26.35 30.94
CA GLU A 863 34.66 25.05 30.25
C GLU A 863 33.86 25.17 28.94
N LEU A 864 32.79 25.97 28.94
CA LEU A 864 31.96 26.22 27.75
C LEU A 864 32.62 27.15 26.71
N ILE A 865 33.64 27.92 27.10
CA ILE A 865 34.45 28.73 26.17
C ILE A 865 35.56 27.88 25.56
N GLU A 866 36.23 27.06 26.37
CA GLU A 866 37.18 26.04 25.89
C GLU A 866 36.52 25.08 24.89
N ASP A 867 35.25 24.71 25.11
CA ASP A 867 34.42 23.94 24.17
C ASP A 867 34.00 24.67 22.89
N LEU A 868 34.14 26.00 22.82
CA LEU A 868 33.94 26.82 21.62
C LEU A 868 35.25 27.02 20.86
N ASP A 869 36.34 27.32 21.56
CA ASP A 869 37.69 27.46 20.98
C ASP A 869 38.23 26.11 20.45
N ALA A 870 37.84 24.97 21.04
CA ALA A 870 38.17 23.62 20.58
C ALA A 870 37.29 23.09 19.43
N GLN A 871 36.48 23.94 18.77
CA GLN A 871 35.67 23.51 17.63
C GLN A 871 36.47 23.49 16.32
N VAL A 872 36.47 22.33 15.68
CA VAL A 872 37.15 22.09 14.41
C VAL A 872 36.10 21.86 13.33
N THR A 873 36.33 22.42 12.14
CA THR A 873 35.57 22.07 10.93
C THR A 873 36.23 20.89 10.22
N MET A 874 35.51 19.79 10.02
CA MET A 874 35.99 18.61 9.30
C MET A 874 35.19 18.36 8.02
N GLU A 875 35.88 18.02 6.94
CA GLU A 875 35.27 17.70 5.66
C GLU A 875 35.08 16.20 5.48
N CYS A 876 33.87 15.79 5.12
CA CYS A 876 33.50 14.41 4.82
C CYS A 876 33.09 14.31 3.34
N VAL A 877 33.96 13.70 2.54
CA VAL A 877 33.69 13.45 1.12
C VAL A 877 32.75 12.25 0.98
N ILE A 878 31.53 12.50 0.53
CA ILE A 878 30.53 11.48 0.21
C ILE A 878 29.86 11.84 -1.13
N PRO A 879 29.85 10.95 -2.13
CA PRO A 879 29.23 11.23 -3.43
C PRO A 879 27.77 11.70 -3.33
N GLN A 880 27.40 12.78 -4.04
CA GLN A 880 26.08 13.42 -3.98
C GLN A 880 24.91 12.43 -4.19
N LYS A 881 25.12 11.38 -5.01
CA LYS A 881 24.16 10.28 -5.22
C LYS A 881 23.64 9.64 -3.92
N PHE A 882 24.44 9.65 -2.84
CA PHE A 882 24.08 9.06 -1.55
C PHE A 882 23.53 10.06 -0.52
N HIS A 883 23.66 11.38 -0.74
CA HIS A 883 23.21 12.40 0.23
C HIS A 883 21.73 12.24 0.59
N ARG A 884 20.86 11.94 -0.39
CA ARG A 884 19.43 11.70 -0.17
C ARG A 884 19.15 10.46 0.69
N SER A 885 19.97 9.41 0.55
CA SER A 885 19.81 8.15 1.32
C SER A 885 20.23 8.36 2.78
N ILE A 886 21.40 8.97 3.00
CA ILE A 886 21.97 9.26 4.32
C ILE A 886 21.09 10.24 5.11
N MET A 887 20.43 11.18 4.41
CA MET A 887 19.47 12.10 5.02
C MET A 887 18.23 11.42 5.60
N GLY A 888 17.73 10.37 4.94
CA GLY A 888 16.51 9.68 5.34
C GLY A 888 15.26 10.57 5.30
N PRO A 889 14.09 10.05 5.76
CA PRO A 889 12.84 10.80 5.74
C PRO A 889 12.92 12.05 6.63
N LYS A 890 12.75 13.23 6.02
CA LYS A 890 12.79 14.55 6.68
C LYS A 890 14.10 14.88 7.41
N GLY A 891 15.22 14.22 7.07
CA GLY A 891 16.51 14.46 7.72
C GLY A 891 16.70 13.77 9.07
N SER A 892 15.80 12.85 9.46
CA SER A 892 15.79 12.24 10.81
C SER A 892 17.12 11.59 11.20
N ARG A 893 17.76 10.87 10.28
CA ARG A 893 19.01 10.12 10.54
C ARG A 893 20.20 11.07 10.75
N ILE A 894 20.27 12.18 10.02
CA ILE A 894 21.24 13.25 10.26
C ILE A 894 20.94 13.99 11.57
N GLN A 895 19.68 14.31 11.87
CA GLN A 895 19.29 14.96 13.12
C GLN A 895 19.64 14.11 14.35
N GLN A 896 19.55 12.78 14.22
CA GLN A 896 20.02 11.85 15.24
C GLN A 896 21.55 11.93 15.41
N ILE A 897 22.36 11.76 14.35
CA ILE A 897 23.84 11.88 14.44
C ILE A 897 24.27 13.26 14.99
N THR A 898 23.61 14.33 14.55
CA THR A 898 23.79 15.72 15.02
C THR A 898 23.60 15.83 16.53
N LYS A 899 22.56 15.17 17.07
CA LYS A 899 22.22 15.18 18.49
C LYS A 899 23.12 14.26 19.31
N ASP A 900 23.32 13.04 18.86
CA ASP A 900 23.99 11.98 19.62
C ASP A 900 25.51 12.28 19.73
N HIS A 901 26.13 12.82 18.67
CA HIS A 901 27.52 13.28 18.70
C HIS A 901 27.68 14.77 19.05
N ASN A 902 26.61 15.55 19.19
CA ASN A 902 26.65 17.01 19.44
C ASN A 902 27.56 17.77 18.44
N VAL A 903 27.35 17.54 17.14
CA VAL A 903 28.04 18.22 16.03
C VAL A 903 27.05 18.86 15.07
N GLN A 904 27.40 19.99 14.49
CA GLN A 904 26.60 20.63 13.44
C GLN A 904 27.09 20.17 12.05
N ILE A 905 26.19 19.51 11.30
CA ILE A 905 26.46 18.96 9.96
C ILE A 905 25.81 19.86 8.91
N LYS A 906 26.59 20.32 7.92
CA LYS A 906 26.14 21.17 6.81
C LYS A 906 26.46 20.49 5.47
N PHE A 907 25.43 20.33 4.64
CA PHE A 907 25.55 19.82 3.28
C PHE A 907 25.84 20.96 2.29
N PRO A 908 26.53 20.68 1.16
CA PRO A 908 26.76 21.68 0.14
C PRO A 908 25.46 22.00 -0.61
N ASP A 909 25.26 23.28 -0.97
CA ASP A 909 24.13 23.69 -1.80
C ASP A 909 24.26 23.10 -3.21
N ARG A 910 23.13 22.73 -3.82
CA ARG A 910 23.11 22.00 -5.09
C ARG A 910 23.20 22.95 -6.28
N GLU A 911 24.36 23.01 -6.93
CA GLU A 911 24.50 23.70 -8.22
C GLU A 911 23.76 22.94 -9.33
N ASP A 912 22.75 23.56 -9.93
CA ASP A 912 22.21 23.14 -11.22
C ASP A 912 23.18 23.52 -12.34
N GLN A 913 23.76 22.53 -13.03
CA GLN A 913 24.69 22.76 -14.14
C GLN A 913 24.02 22.55 -15.50
N GLN A 914 23.98 23.61 -16.31
CA GLN A 914 23.94 23.52 -17.77
C GLN A 914 24.91 24.54 -18.40
N ALA A 915 25.46 24.14 -19.56
CA ALA A 915 26.41 24.85 -20.41
C ALA A 915 27.81 25.12 -19.81
N PRO A 916 28.89 24.52 -20.37
CA PRO A 916 30.24 25.00 -20.13
C PRO A 916 30.48 26.34 -20.84
N SER A 917 31.40 27.15 -20.33
CA SER A 917 31.96 28.29 -21.04
C SER A 917 33.47 28.12 -21.15
N ALA A 918 34.00 28.38 -22.34
CA ALA A 918 35.42 28.36 -22.66
C ALA A 918 35.86 29.75 -23.14
N ASP A 919 37.18 29.96 -23.16
CA ASP A 919 37.89 31.17 -23.58
C ASP A 919 37.65 32.40 -22.68
N ALA A 920 38.65 33.24 -22.35
CA ALA A 920 40.06 33.30 -22.75
C ALA A 920 40.88 33.92 -21.56
N PRO A 921 42.20 34.23 -21.64
CA PRO A 921 43.05 34.39 -22.84
C PRO A 921 44.41 33.66 -22.82
N VAL A 922 45.09 33.69 -23.96
CA VAL A 922 46.54 33.43 -24.09
C VAL A 922 47.18 34.54 -24.93
N GLN A 923 48.22 35.15 -24.38
CA GLN A 923 49.28 35.95 -25.02
C GLN A 923 50.46 35.97 -24.02
N GLU A 924 51.74 35.84 -24.39
CA GLU A 924 52.38 35.57 -25.69
C GLU A 924 53.84 35.09 -25.44
N ASN A 925 54.53 34.61 -26.49
CA ASN A 925 55.94 34.15 -26.54
C ASN A 925 56.25 32.70 -26.10
N GLY A 926 57.31 32.13 -26.70
CA GLY A 926 58.01 30.91 -26.22
C GLY A 926 58.10 29.79 -27.25
N GLU A 927 59.30 29.55 -27.80
CA GLU A 927 59.55 28.56 -28.86
C GLU A 927 59.77 27.13 -28.34
N ALA A 928 59.42 26.16 -29.20
CA ALA A 928 60.06 24.85 -29.40
C ALA A 928 60.04 23.74 -28.31
N ASN A 929 59.94 22.51 -28.84
CA ASN A 929 60.36 21.20 -28.28
C ASN A 929 59.67 20.63 -27.02
N GLY A 930 59.27 19.36 -27.13
CA GLY A 930 59.77 18.35 -26.18
C GLY A 930 58.76 17.53 -25.38
N GLU A 931 58.53 16.30 -25.86
CA GLU A 931 58.27 15.08 -25.05
C GLU A 931 56.96 14.96 -24.24
N VAL A 932 56.75 13.74 -23.72
CA VAL A 932 55.49 13.19 -23.22
C VAL A 932 55.49 13.10 -21.70
N LYS A 933 54.32 13.25 -21.06
CA LYS A 933 54.07 12.75 -19.71
C LYS A 933 52.65 12.19 -19.54
N GLU A 934 52.51 11.34 -18.54
CA GLU A 934 51.42 10.37 -18.34
C GLU A 934 50.10 11.00 -17.84
N PRO A 935 48.95 10.31 -18.00
CA PRO A 935 47.68 10.75 -17.43
C PRO A 935 47.69 10.71 -15.90
N ALA A 936 47.22 11.79 -15.25
CA ALA A 936 47.20 11.94 -13.79
C ALA A 936 45.91 11.36 -13.13
N ASP A 937 45.98 11.14 -11.81
CA ASP A 937 45.04 10.33 -11.04
C ASP A 937 43.56 10.77 -11.03
N PRO A 938 42.60 9.83 -10.89
CA PRO A 938 41.15 10.13 -10.78
C PRO A 938 40.70 10.78 -9.45
N LEU A 939 41.61 11.10 -8.53
CA LEU A 939 41.30 11.16 -7.09
C LEU A 939 41.01 12.57 -6.51
N VAL A 940 40.61 13.54 -7.33
CA VAL A 940 40.25 14.90 -6.86
C VAL A 940 38.72 15.04 -6.71
N PRO A 941 38.16 15.05 -5.49
CA PRO A 941 36.71 15.13 -5.28
C PRO A 941 36.13 16.51 -5.62
N LYS A 942 34.87 16.53 -6.05
CA LYS A 942 34.17 17.78 -6.43
C LYS A 942 33.58 18.46 -5.19
N LYS A 943 33.50 19.80 -5.20
CA LYS A 943 32.91 20.60 -4.11
C LYS A 943 31.47 20.20 -3.75
N CYS A 944 30.72 19.62 -4.69
CA CYS A 944 29.36 19.12 -4.49
C CYS A 944 29.26 17.81 -3.69
N ASP A 945 30.39 17.12 -3.45
CA ASP A 945 30.47 15.88 -2.68
C ASP A 945 31.00 16.09 -1.25
N VAL A 946 31.32 17.34 -0.85
CA VAL A 946 31.93 17.67 0.45
C VAL A 946 30.88 18.12 1.46
N ILE A 947 30.66 17.30 2.50
CA ILE A 947 29.82 17.64 3.66
C ILE A 947 30.73 18.21 4.75
N VAL A 948 30.35 19.34 5.35
CA VAL A 948 31.14 19.99 6.42
C VAL A 948 30.51 19.68 7.78
N LEU A 949 31.30 19.12 8.69
CA LEU A 949 30.96 18.93 10.10
C LEU A 949 31.67 19.99 10.94
N SER A 950 31.06 20.40 12.05
CA SER A 950 31.64 21.37 13.00
C SER A 950 31.30 21.01 14.45
N GLY A 951 32.30 21.03 15.32
CA GLY A 951 32.20 20.64 16.74
C GLY A 951 33.58 20.24 17.29
N ARG A 952 33.64 19.65 18.50
CA ARG A 952 34.92 19.11 19.01
C ARG A 952 35.47 18.03 18.05
N LYS A 953 36.80 18.01 17.86
CA LYS A 953 37.50 17.08 16.95
C LYS A 953 37.04 15.62 17.08
N GLU A 954 37.16 15.04 18.28
CA GLU A 954 36.81 13.64 18.58
C GLU A 954 35.35 13.29 18.18
N ARG A 955 34.43 14.24 18.41
CA ARG A 955 33.01 14.09 18.09
C ARG A 955 32.75 14.22 16.59
N CYS A 956 33.51 15.07 15.90
CA CYS A 956 33.48 15.17 14.44
C CYS A 956 34.07 13.92 13.78
N GLU A 957 35.14 13.33 14.32
CA GLU A 957 35.72 12.08 13.83
C GLU A 957 34.71 10.92 13.93
N ALA A 958 34.08 10.75 15.10
CA ALA A 958 33.01 9.74 15.29
C ALA A 958 31.78 9.99 14.38
N ALA A 959 31.41 11.26 14.15
CA ALA A 959 30.31 11.60 13.24
C ALA A 959 30.67 11.44 11.75
N VAL A 960 31.94 11.63 11.37
CA VAL A 960 32.47 11.33 10.03
C VAL A 960 32.42 9.81 9.79
N GLU A 961 32.84 9.01 10.76
CA GLU A 961 32.74 7.55 10.70
C GLU A 961 31.27 7.10 10.59
N ALA A 962 30.38 7.62 11.43
CA ALA A 962 28.94 7.36 11.36
C ALA A 962 28.35 7.72 9.98
N LEU A 963 28.68 8.88 9.41
CA LEU A 963 28.21 9.27 8.08
C LEU A 963 28.76 8.35 6.96
N LYS A 964 30.02 7.91 7.06
CA LYS A 964 30.62 6.97 6.11
C LYS A 964 29.98 5.58 6.19
N ALA A 965 29.66 5.09 7.39
CA ALA A 965 28.97 3.83 7.60
C ALA A 965 27.54 3.79 7.03
N LEU A 966 26.94 4.96 6.72
CA LEU A 966 25.65 5.08 6.05
C LEU A 966 25.71 5.11 4.51
N VAL A 967 26.91 5.06 3.92
CA VAL A 967 27.07 4.91 2.47
C VAL A 967 26.78 3.45 2.09
N PRO A 968 25.78 3.16 1.25
CA PRO A 968 25.52 1.79 0.83
C PRO A 968 26.63 1.29 -0.09
N VAL A 969 27.19 0.13 0.26
CA VAL A 969 28.23 -0.59 -0.50
C VAL A 969 27.54 -1.63 -1.40
N THR A 970 28.20 -2.01 -2.49
CA THR A 970 27.77 -3.12 -3.36
C THR A 970 28.87 -4.17 -3.41
N ILE A 971 28.51 -5.44 -3.19
CA ILE A 971 29.40 -6.60 -3.29
C ILE A 971 28.80 -7.60 -4.28
N ALA A 972 29.68 -8.20 -5.08
CA ALA A 972 29.38 -9.34 -5.94
C ALA A 972 29.47 -10.65 -5.13
N VAL A 973 28.51 -11.55 -5.33
CA VAL A 973 28.50 -12.91 -4.78
C VAL A 973 28.35 -13.88 -5.94
N GLU A 974 29.26 -14.85 -6.00
CA GLU A 974 29.31 -15.89 -7.03
C GLU A 974 28.36 -17.03 -6.66
N VAL A 975 27.44 -17.35 -7.57
CA VAL A 975 26.30 -18.25 -7.38
C VAL A 975 25.98 -18.92 -8.73
N PRO A 976 26.07 -20.25 -8.86
CA PRO A 976 25.81 -20.94 -10.13
C PRO A 976 24.46 -20.60 -10.76
N PHE A 977 24.46 -20.24 -12.04
CA PHE A 977 23.30 -19.77 -12.81
C PHE A 977 22.05 -20.67 -12.69
N GLU A 978 22.23 -22.00 -12.66
CA GLU A 978 21.13 -22.97 -12.48
C GLU A 978 20.33 -22.72 -11.19
N LEU A 979 21.01 -22.31 -10.12
CA LEU A 979 20.44 -22.08 -8.79
C LEU A 979 19.73 -20.73 -8.68
N HIS A 980 19.99 -19.77 -9.58
CA HIS A 980 19.36 -18.43 -9.56
C HIS A 980 17.83 -18.56 -9.54
N ARG A 981 17.27 -19.47 -10.35
CA ARG A 981 15.83 -19.74 -10.41
C ARG A 981 15.24 -20.14 -9.06
N TYR A 982 15.98 -20.92 -8.28
CA TYR A 982 15.55 -21.46 -6.98
C TYR A 982 15.69 -20.40 -5.87
N ILE A 983 16.72 -19.56 -5.96
CA ILE A 983 16.98 -18.41 -5.05
C ILE A 983 15.96 -17.29 -5.27
N ILE A 984 15.65 -16.96 -6.54
CA ILE A 984 14.55 -16.05 -6.90
C ILE A 984 13.23 -16.57 -6.30
N GLY A 985 12.98 -17.88 -6.42
CA GLY A 985 11.76 -18.53 -5.94
C GLY A 985 10.52 -18.11 -6.72
N GLN A 986 9.35 -18.67 -6.35
CA GLN A 986 8.11 -18.40 -7.09
C GLN A 986 7.75 -16.91 -7.04
N LYS A 987 7.65 -16.26 -8.22
CA LYS A 987 7.35 -14.82 -8.38
C LYS A 987 8.32 -13.88 -7.64
N GLY A 988 9.58 -14.28 -7.42
CA GLY A 988 10.58 -13.48 -6.71
C GLY A 988 10.44 -13.50 -5.18
N SER A 989 9.72 -14.46 -4.62
CA SER A 989 9.45 -14.54 -3.18
C SER A 989 10.64 -14.97 -2.32
N GLY A 990 11.64 -15.66 -2.87
CA GLY A 990 12.86 -16.01 -2.13
C GLY A 990 13.74 -14.78 -1.92
N ILE A 991 14.09 -14.10 -3.02
CA ILE A 991 14.86 -12.85 -2.97
C ILE A 991 14.15 -11.76 -2.16
N ARG A 992 12.83 -11.55 -2.33
CA ARG A 992 12.11 -10.53 -1.54
C ARG A 992 12.20 -10.79 -0.04
N LYS A 993 12.06 -12.04 0.40
CA LYS A 993 12.27 -12.38 1.81
C LYS A 993 13.67 -11.99 2.28
N MET A 994 14.72 -12.36 1.55
CA MET A 994 16.10 -12.00 1.94
C MET A 994 16.38 -10.49 1.84
N MET A 995 15.74 -9.78 0.92
CA MET A 995 15.78 -8.31 0.88
C MET A 995 15.18 -7.68 2.14
N ASP A 996 13.99 -8.14 2.52
CA ASP A 996 13.24 -7.64 3.69
C ASP A 996 13.90 -8.06 5.02
N GLU A 997 14.45 -9.27 5.09
CA GLU A 997 15.03 -9.89 6.30
C GLU A 997 16.43 -9.35 6.64
N PHE A 998 17.27 -9.11 5.63
CA PHE A 998 18.62 -8.54 5.83
C PHE A 998 18.67 -7.02 5.58
N GLU A 999 17.57 -6.38 5.17
CA GLU A 999 17.49 -4.96 4.75
C GLU A 999 18.50 -4.59 3.64
N VAL A 1000 18.59 -5.40 2.58
CA VAL A 1000 19.48 -5.19 1.42
C VAL A 1000 18.74 -5.29 0.10
N ASN A 1001 19.28 -4.70 -0.97
CA ASN A 1001 18.80 -4.86 -2.33
C ASN A 1001 19.68 -5.86 -3.09
N ILE A 1002 19.11 -7.04 -3.40
CA ILE A 1002 19.77 -8.15 -4.12
C ILE A 1002 19.36 -8.14 -5.59
N GLN A 1003 20.22 -7.63 -6.47
CA GLN A 1003 19.99 -7.59 -7.90
C GLN A 1003 20.67 -8.78 -8.60
N VAL A 1004 19.85 -9.68 -9.12
CA VAL A 1004 20.24 -10.84 -9.94
C VAL A 1004 20.24 -10.44 -11.43
N PRO A 1005 21.23 -10.87 -12.24
CA PRO A 1005 21.29 -10.58 -13.66
C PRO A 1005 20.14 -11.21 -14.45
N ALA A 1006 19.88 -10.68 -15.65
CA ALA A 1006 18.88 -11.24 -16.56
C ALA A 1006 19.33 -12.61 -17.10
N HIS A 1007 18.36 -13.50 -17.35
CA HIS A 1007 18.59 -14.87 -17.85
C HIS A 1007 19.36 -14.91 -19.19
N GLU A 1008 19.29 -13.83 -19.98
CA GLU A 1008 20.01 -13.64 -21.24
C GLU A 1008 21.53 -13.48 -21.06
N LEU A 1009 21.99 -13.08 -19.88
CA LEU A 1009 23.41 -12.80 -19.59
C LEU A 1009 24.19 -14.03 -19.07
N GLN A 1010 23.49 -15.10 -18.67
CA GLN A 1010 24.08 -16.35 -18.14
C GLN A 1010 25.22 -16.14 -17.12
N SER A 1011 25.10 -15.11 -16.28
CA SER A 1011 26.16 -14.71 -15.35
C SER A 1011 25.92 -15.27 -13.96
N ASP A 1012 26.91 -15.94 -13.40
CA ASP A 1012 26.91 -16.46 -12.03
C ASP A 1012 27.03 -15.38 -10.94
N ILE A 1013 27.02 -14.09 -11.31
CA ILE A 1013 27.30 -12.99 -10.36
C ILE A 1013 26.00 -12.31 -9.91
N ILE A 1014 25.63 -12.51 -8.65
CA ILE A 1014 24.55 -11.78 -7.98
C ILE A 1014 25.13 -10.56 -7.27
N SER A 1015 24.51 -9.38 -7.43
CA SER A 1015 24.97 -8.14 -6.79
C SER A 1015 24.10 -7.78 -5.57
N ILE A 1016 24.71 -7.69 -4.40
CA ILE A 1016 24.04 -7.27 -3.15
C ILE A 1016 24.43 -5.83 -2.84
N SER A 1017 23.46 -4.98 -2.50
CA SER A 1017 23.67 -3.56 -2.21
C SER A 1017 22.95 -3.11 -0.93
N GLY A 1018 23.64 -2.38 -0.04
CA GLY A 1018 23.12 -2.06 1.29
C GLY A 1018 24.19 -1.58 2.28
N LEU A 1019 23.85 -1.50 3.57
CA LEU A 1019 24.81 -1.17 4.65
C LEU A 1019 25.81 -2.32 4.84
N ALA A 1020 27.09 -2.02 5.09
CA ALA A 1020 28.15 -3.05 5.16
C ALA A 1020 27.83 -4.20 6.14
N SER A 1021 27.44 -3.88 7.37
CA SER A 1021 27.05 -4.84 8.43
C SER A 1021 25.77 -5.64 8.15
N HIS A 1022 25.04 -5.30 7.08
CA HIS A 1022 23.89 -6.03 6.57
C HIS A 1022 24.27 -6.85 5.33
N LEU A 1023 25.18 -6.33 4.51
CA LEU A 1023 25.72 -6.97 3.32
C LEU A 1023 26.44 -8.28 3.62
N ASP A 1024 27.27 -8.30 4.67
CA ASP A 1024 28.02 -9.52 5.05
C ASP A 1024 27.07 -10.65 5.44
N ARG A 1025 26.05 -10.33 6.27
CA ARG A 1025 24.99 -11.29 6.67
C ARG A 1025 24.15 -11.76 5.49
N ALA A 1026 23.80 -10.86 4.57
CA ALA A 1026 23.06 -11.21 3.36
C ALA A 1026 23.88 -12.08 2.39
N LYS A 1027 25.19 -11.86 2.30
CA LYS A 1027 26.12 -12.69 1.53
C LYS A 1027 26.25 -14.08 2.15
N GLU A 1028 26.39 -14.17 3.46
CA GLU A 1028 26.48 -15.43 4.19
C GLU A 1028 25.18 -16.25 4.03
N GLY A 1029 24.01 -15.64 4.27
CA GLY A 1029 22.72 -16.30 4.06
C GLY A 1029 22.44 -16.70 2.61
N LEU A 1030 22.90 -15.92 1.62
CA LEU A 1030 22.83 -16.31 0.21
C LEU A 1030 23.70 -17.54 -0.10
N LEU A 1031 24.92 -17.60 0.44
CA LEU A 1031 25.84 -18.73 0.25
C LEU A 1031 25.38 -19.99 1.01
N GLU A 1032 24.82 -19.84 2.21
CA GLU A 1032 24.19 -20.95 2.94
C GLU A 1032 23.00 -21.50 2.17
N ARG A 1033 22.12 -20.62 1.65
CA ARG A 1033 20.97 -21.06 0.84
C ARG A 1033 21.38 -21.71 -0.49
N VAL A 1034 22.50 -21.31 -1.09
CA VAL A 1034 23.11 -22.00 -2.24
C VAL A 1034 23.52 -23.42 -1.87
N LYS A 1035 24.20 -23.58 -0.73
CA LYS A 1035 24.68 -24.89 -0.24
C LYS A 1035 23.53 -25.84 0.09
N GLU A 1036 22.44 -25.34 0.69
CA GLU A 1036 21.20 -26.13 0.90
C GLU A 1036 20.61 -26.62 -0.43
N LEU A 1037 20.53 -25.75 -1.43
CA LEU A 1037 19.96 -26.07 -2.75
C LEU A 1037 20.82 -27.07 -3.53
N GLN A 1038 22.15 -27.01 -3.40
CA GLN A 1038 23.06 -28.00 -3.96
C GLN A 1038 22.84 -29.38 -3.33
N ALA A 1039 22.74 -29.46 -1.99
CA ALA A 1039 22.44 -30.71 -1.30
C ALA A 1039 21.04 -31.29 -1.66
N GLU A 1040 20.02 -30.44 -1.82
CA GLU A 1040 18.69 -30.86 -2.30
C GLU A 1040 18.75 -31.42 -3.74
N GLN A 1041 19.59 -30.83 -4.61
CA GLN A 1041 19.78 -31.28 -5.99
C GLN A 1041 20.57 -32.60 -6.08
N GLU A 1042 21.57 -32.82 -5.22
CA GLU A 1042 22.33 -34.07 -5.11
C GLU A 1042 21.46 -35.22 -4.57
N ASP A 1043 20.73 -35.01 -3.47
CA ASP A 1043 19.79 -35.99 -2.91
C ASP A 1043 18.68 -36.33 -3.93
N ARG A 1044 18.16 -35.33 -4.64
CA ARG A 1044 17.18 -35.55 -5.72
C ARG A 1044 17.76 -36.39 -6.87
N ALA A 1045 19.03 -36.22 -7.21
CA ALA A 1045 19.71 -37.05 -8.21
C ALA A 1045 19.83 -38.51 -7.73
N LEU A 1046 20.25 -38.72 -6.47
CA LEU A 1046 20.37 -40.04 -5.86
C LEU A 1046 19.02 -40.79 -5.78
N ARG A 1047 17.92 -40.09 -5.49
CA ARG A 1047 16.54 -40.62 -5.54
C ARG A 1047 16.05 -40.96 -6.95
N SER A 1048 16.71 -40.46 -8.00
CA SER A 1048 16.27 -40.60 -9.39
C SER A 1048 16.90 -41.76 -10.15
N PHE A 1049 17.73 -42.57 -9.49
CA PHE A 1049 18.35 -43.75 -10.09
C PHE A 1049 17.27 -44.72 -10.62
N LYS A 1050 17.47 -45.17 -11.87
CA LYS A 1050 16.53 -46.01 -12.61
C LYS A 1050 17.18 -47.36 -12.92
N LEU A 1051 16.56 -48.43 -12.44
CA LEU A 1051 16.89 -49.82 -12.76
C LEU A 1051 15.79 -50.39 -13.67
N ILE A 1052 16.15 -51.28 -14.60
CA ILE A 1052 15.21 -51.99 -15.47
C ILE A 1052 15.45 -53.49 -15.28
N ILE A 1053 14.37 -54.26 -15.17
CA ILE A 1053 14.40 -55.71 -14.95
C ILE A 1053 13.48 -56.39 -15.99
N THR A 1054 13.89 -57.55 -16.50
CA THR A 1054 13.15 -58.33 -17.51
C THR A 1054 12.39 -59.46 -16.83
N VAL A 1055 11.07 -59.53 -17.04
CA VAL A 1055 10.16 -60.52 -16.47
C VAL A 1055 9.02 -60.82 -17.46
N ASP A 1056 8.73 -62.09 -17.73
CA ASP A 1056 7.68 -62.48 -18.69
C ASP A 1056 6.29 -61.91 -18.29
N PRO A 1057 5.55 -61.27 -19.23
CA PRO A 1057 4.20 -60.72 -19.03
C PRO A 1057 3.20 -61.65 -18.32
N LYS A 1058 3.33 -62.98 -18.49
CA LYS A 1058 2.52 -64.02 -17.85
C LYS A 1058 2.53 -63.90 -16.32
N TYR A 1059 3.62 -63.43 -15.72
CA TYR A 1059 3.77 -63.31 -14.27
C TYR A 1059 3.35 -61.94 -13.73
N HIS A 1060 3.28 -60.89 -14.56
CA HIS A 1060 2.96 -59.52 -14.13
C HIS A 1060 1.67 -59.42 -13.29
N PRO A 1061 0.54 -60.08 -13.63
CA PRO A 1061 -0.67 -60.03 -12.80
C PRO A 1061 -0.50 -60.66 -11.42
N LYS A 1062 0.37 -61.69 -11.30
CA LYS A 1062 0.68 -62.34 -10.02
C LYS A 1062 1.59 -61.46 -9.15
N ILE A 1063 2.62 -60.84 -9.75
CA ILE A 1063 3.59 -59.94 -9.07
C ILE A 1063 2.90 -58.65 -8.58
N ILE A 1064 1.98 -58.09 -9.38
CA ILE A 1064 1.12 -56.98 -8.95
C ILE A 1064 0.24 -57.44 -7.77
N GLY A 1065 -0.35 -58.63 -7.88
CA GLY A 1065 -1.21 -59.23 -6.87
C GLY A 1065 -2.63 -58.64 -6.84
N ARG A 1066 -3.51 -59.24 -6.03
CA ARG A 1066 -4.92 -58.82 -5.92
C ARG A 1066 -4.99 -57.34 -5.49
N LYS A 1067 -5.60 -56.48 -6.34
CA LYS A 1067 -5.66 -55.01 -6.19
C LYS A 1067 -4.28 -54.31 -6.06
N GLY A 1068 -3.18 -54.91 -6.51
CA GLY A 1068 -1.85 -54.31 -6.39
C GLY A 1068 -1.20 -54.46 -5.01
N ALA A 1069 -1.71 -55.33 -4.14
CA ALA A 1069 -1.23 -55.44 -2.75
C ALA A 1069 0.25 -55.82 -2.65
N ILE A 1070 0.71 -56.81 -3.43
CA ILE A 1070 2.09 -57.34 -3.36
C ILE A 1070 3.07 -56.26 -3.83
N ILE A 1071 2.83 -55.65 -5.00
CA ILE A 1071 3.70 -54.57 -5.47
C ILE A 1071 3.67 -53.34 -4.54
N THR A 1072 2.52 -53.02 -3.93
CA THR A 1072 2.43 -51.91 -2.95
C THR A 1072 3.25 -52.21 -1.70
N GLN A 1073 3.30 -53.46 -1.25
CA GLN A 1073 4.19 -53.88 -0.17
C GLN A 1073 5.66 -53.69 -0.55
N ILE A 1074 6.11 -54.14 -1.73
CA ILE A 1074 7.50 -53.99 -2.18
C ILE A 1074 7.88 -52.50 -2.34
N ARG A 1075 7.00 -51.68 -2.95
CA ARG A 1075 7.19 -50.22 -3.07
C ARG A 1075 7.37 -49.54 -1.71
N ASN A 1076 6.55 -49.92 -0.72
CA ASN A 1076 6.61 -49.34 0.62
C ASN A 1076 7.81 -49.86 1.44
N GLN A 1077 8.13 -51.14 1.32
CA GLN A 1077 9.20 -51.80 2.09
C GLN A 1077 10.61 -51.35 1.66
N HIS A 1078 10.77 -50.96 0.38
CA HIS A 1078 12.04 -50.50 -0.16
C HIS A 1078 12.02 -49.01 -0.56
N GLU A 1079 10.94 -48.26 -0.30
CA GLU A 1079 10.81 -46.83 -0.70
C GLU A 1079 11.09 -46.56 -2.19
N VAL A 1080 10.63 -47.44 -3.08
CA VAL A 1080 10.80 -47.33 -4.54
C VAL A 1080 9.48 -47.16 -5.29
N ASN A 1081 9.52 -46.44 -6.40
CA ASN A 1081 8.45 -46.43 -7.39
C ASN A 1081 8.74 -47.49 -8.47
N ILE A 1082 7.90 -48.51 -8.55
CA ILE A 1082 8.02 -49.62 -9.52
C ILE A 1082 6.90 -49.51 -10.56
N GLN A 1083 7.26 -49.37 -11.83
CA GLN A 1083 6.36 -49.10 -12.95
C GLN A 1083 6.42 -50.22 -13.98
N PHE A 1084 5.25 -50.80 -14.28
CA PHE A 1084 5.06 -51.82 -15.32
C PHE A 1084 4.82 -51.17 -16.69
N PRO A 1085 5.15 -51.87 -17.79
CA PRO A 1085 4.86 -51.39 -19.14
C PRO A 1085 3.35 -51.42 -19.44
N GLU A 1086 2.90 -50.61 -20.39
CA GLU A 1086 1.50 -50.60 -20.83
C GLU A 1086 1.24 -51.74 -21.84
N LYS A 1087 -0.01 -52.22 -21.90
CA LYS A 1087 -0.41 -53.42 -22.69
C LYS A 1087 -0.22 -53.33 -24.21
N ASN A 1088 0.17 -52.16 -24.72
CA ASN A 1088 0.39 -51.88 -26.14
C ASN A 1088 1.85 -51.46 -26.44
N ASP A 1089 2.76 -51.51 -25.47
CA ASP A 1089 4.19 -51.27 -25.71
C ASP A 1089 4.84 -52.50 -26.38
N GLU A 1090 6.01 -52.32 -27.01
CA GLU A 1090 6.81 -53.42 -27.57
C GLU A 1090 7.63 -54.14 -26.49
N ASN A 1091 7.99 -53.43 -25.41
CA ASN A 1091 8.83 -53.94 -24.31
C ASN A 1091 7.98 -54.42 -23.13
N GLN A 1092 7.03 -55.33 -23.38
CA GLN A 1092 6.07 -55.77 -22.35
C GLN A 1092 6.72 -56.57 -21.21
N ASP A 1093 7.96 -56.99 -21.37
CA ASP A 1093 8.79 -57.71 -20.41
C ASP A 1093 9.52 -56.79 -19.41
N GLN A 1094 9.65 -55.49 -19.69
CA GLN A 1094 10.52 -54.58 -18.94
C GLN A 1094 9.81 -53.82 -17.81
N ILE A 1095 10.07 -54.22 -16.56
CA ILE A 1095 9.62 -53.50 -15.37
C ILE A 1095 10.69 -52.46 -14.99
N THR A 1096 10.28 -51.20 -14.81
CA THR A 1096 11.13 -50.11 -14.33
C THR A 1096 11.04 -49.97 -12.82
N ILE A 1097 12.18 -49.83 -12.13
CA ILE A 1097 12.29 -49.48 -10.71
C ILE A 1097 13.00 -48.13 -10.60
N THR A 1098 12.47 -47.23 -9.77
CA THR A 1098 13.03 -45.87 -9.54
C THR A 1098 13.07 -45.55 -8.05
N GLY A 1099 14.20 -45.03 -7.57
CA GLY A 1099 14.47 -44.72 -6.16
C GLY A 1099 15.97 -44.62 -5.90
N TYR A 1100 16.40 -44.75 -4.63
CA TYR A 1100 17.83 -44.87 -4.32
C TYR A 1100 18.41 -46.20 -4.86
N GLU A 1101 19.69 -46.19 -5.25
CA GLU A 1101 20.37 -47.34 -5.87
C GLU A 1101 20.26 -48.66 -5.06
N GLN A 1102 20.66 -48.63 -3.79
CA GLN A 1102 20.60 -49.80 -2.90
C GLN A 1102 19.17 -50.35 -2.75
N ASN A 1103 18.20 -49.44 -2.67
CA ASN A 1103 16.79 -49.77 -2.53
C ASN A 1103 16.20 -50.35 -3.82
N ALA A 1104 16.60 -49.82 -4.98
CA ALA A 1104 16.19 -50.32 -6.29
C ALA A 1104 16.73 -51.73 -6.56
N LEU A 1105 17.98 -52.01 -6.14
CA LEU A 1105 18.57 -53.34 -6.20
C LEU A 1105 17.82 -54.34 -5.28
N ALA A 1106 17.57 -53.96 -4.03
CA ALA A 1106 16.80 -54.82 -3.10
C ALA A 1106 15.37 -55.09 -3.59
N ALA A 1107 14.73 -54.11 -4.24
CA ALA A 1107 13.40 -54.28 -4.84
C ALA A 1107 13.40 -55.14 -6.12
N ARG A 1108 14.47 -55.12 -6.93
CA ARG A 1108 14.68 -56.11 -8.02
C ARG A 1108 14.71 -57.50 -7.40
N ASP A 1109 15.55 -57.71 -6.40
CA ASP A 1109 15.80 -59.04 -5.82
C ASP A 1109 14.52 -59.63 -5.19
N ALA A 1110 13.70 -58.79 -4.55
CA ALA A 1110 12.37 -59.17 -4.06
C ALA A 1110 11.40 -59.58 -5.18
N ILE A 1111 11.38 -58.86 -6.32
CA ILE A 1111 10.55 -59.24 -7.47
C ILE A 1111 11.07 -60.53 -8.11
N GLN A 1112 12.39 -60.68 -8.24
CA GLN A 1112 13.01 -61.83 -8.90
C GLN A 1112 12.82 -63.13 -8.10
N THR A 1113 12.82 -63.07 -6.76
CA THR A 1113 12.40 -64.20 -5.90
C THR A 1113 10.95 -64.61 -6.22
N ILE A 1114 10.02 -63.65 -6.30
CA ILE A 1114 8.61 -63.90 -6.61
C ILE A 1114 8.44 -64.48 -8.03
N VAL A 1115 9.31 -64.13 -8.98
CA VAL A 1115 9.29 -64.75 -10.33
C VAL A 1115 9.70 -66.22 -10.25
N GLY A 1116 10.79 -66.56 -9.54
CA GLY A 1116 11.21 -67.95 -9.35
C GLY A 1116 10.14 -68.81 -8.67
N ASP A 1117 9.55 -68.33 -7.58
CA ASP A 1117 8.41 -68.97 -6.88
C ASP A 1117 7.19 -69.26 -7.79
N LEU A 1118 7.07 -68.55 -8.91
CA LEU A 1118 5.98 -68.69 -9.87
C LEU A 1118 6.36 -69.49 -11.13
N GLU A 1119 7.66 -69.65 -11.40
CA GLU A 1119 8.21 -70.54 -12.42
C GLU A 1119 8.24 -72.00 -11.95
N GLU A 1120 8.43 -72.23 -10.64
CA GLU A 1120 8.37 -73.55 -9.98
C GLU A 1120 6.93 -74.11 -9.80
N MET A 1121 5.88 -73.39 -10.22
CA MET A 1121 4.49 -73.83 -10.09
C MET A 1121 4.05 -74.77 -11.21
N ILE A 1122 3.74 -76.02 -10.85
CA ILE A 1122 3.15 -77.04 -11.72
C ILE A 1122 1.61 -76.94 -11.68
N SER A 1123 0.94 -77.58 -12.63
CA SER A 1123 -0.52 -77.64 -12.74
C SER A 1123 -0.92 -79.03 -13.23
N GLU A 1124 -1.69 -79.75 -12.43
CA GLU A 1124 -2.11 -81.13 -12.73
C GLU A 1124 -3.65 -81.24 -12.69
N ASP A 1125 -4.19 -82.10 -13.55
CA ASP A 1125 -5.64 -82.32 -13.69
C ASP A 1125 -6.03 -83.68 -13.10
N ILE A 1126 -6.96 -83.68 -12.15
CA ILE A 1126 -7.47 -84.88 -11.49
C ILE A 1126 -8.96 -85.11 -11.77
N THR A 1127 -9.38 -86.37 -11.69
CA THR A 1127 -10.77 -86.78 -11.88
C THR A 1127 -11.45 -87.00 -10.52
N LEU A 1128 -12.39 -86.11 -10.17
CA LEU A 1128 -13.25 -86.21 -8.97
C LEU A 1128 -14.72 -86.24 -9.41
N ASP A 1129 -15.56 -87.10 -8.85
CA ASP A 1129 -16.98 -87.21 -9.19
C ASP A 1129 -17.76 -85.92 -8.87
N SER A 1130 -18.41 -85.36 -9.88
CA SER A 1130 -19.26 -84.15 -9.78
C SER A 1130 -20.27 -84.15 -8.63
N ARG A 1131 -20.69 -85.33 -8.13
CA ARG A 1131 -21.59 -85.47 -6.97
C ARG A 1131 -20.96 -85.02 -5.65
N VAL A 1132 -19.64 -85.19 -5.47
CA VAL A 1132 -18.95 -84.76 -4.23
C VAL A 1132 -18.46 -83.31 -4.29
N HIS A 1133 -18.32 -82.71 -5.48
CA HIS A 1133 -17.81 -81.33 -5.67
C HIS A 1133 -18.51 -80.31 -4.78
N ALA A 1134 -19.84 -80.33 -4.71
CA ALA A 1134 -20.62 -79.37 -3.92
C ALA A 1134 -20.32 -79.48 -2.40
N ARG A 1135 -19.93 -80.66 -1.92
CA ARG A 1135 -19.59 -80.91 -0.53
C ARG A 1135 -18.13 -80.52 -0.23
N ILE A 1136 -17.19 -80.85 -1.12
CA ILE A 1136 -15.77 -80.45 -1.03
C ILE A 1136 -15.62 -78.93 -1.10
N ILE A 1137 -16.34 -78.26 -2.00
CA ILE A 1137 -16.38 -76.78 -2.09
C ILE A 1137 -16.96 -76.17 -0.81
N GLY A 1138 -18.06 -76.74 -0.30
CA GLY A 1138 -18.72 -76.32 0.92
C GLY A 1138 -19.44 -74.96 0.83
N ALA A 1139 -20.20 -74.62 1.87
CA ALA A 1139 -21.04 -73.41 1.88
C ALA A 1139 -20.22 -72.12 1.63
N ARG A 1140 -20.59 -71.37 0.58
CA ARG A 1140 -19.86 -70.17 0.08
C ARG A 1140 -18.37 -70.41 -0.24
N GLY A 1141 -17.97 -71.64 -0.56
CA GLY A 1141 -16.59 -72.00 -0.89
C GLY A 1141 -15.67 -72.09 0.34
N LYS A 1142 -16.21 -72.25 1.56
CA LYS A 1142 -15.40 -72.37 2.78
C LYS A 1142 -14.59 -73.66 2.87
N GLY A 1143 -15.08 -74.78 2.33
CA GLY A 1143 -14.40 -76.07 2.36
C GLY A 1143 -13.14 -76.03 1.52
N ILE A 1144 -13.29 -75.73 0.23
CA ILE A 1144 -12.14 -75.64 -0.68
C ILE A 1144 -11.13 -74.55 -0.28
N ARG A 1145 -11.57 -73.41 0.27
CA ARG A 1145 -10.62 -72.41 0.79
C ARG A 1145 -9.77 -72.93 1.93
N LYS A 1146 -10.30 -73.76 2.82
CA LYS A 1146 -9.48 -74.42 3.86
C LYS A 1146 -8.38 -75.25 3.20
N ILE A 1147 -8.73 -76.10 2.23
CA ILE A 1147 -7.78 -76.95 1.50
C ILE A 1147 -6.72 -76.11 0.77
N MET A 1148 -7.14 -75.05 0.05
CA MET A 1148 -6.22 -74.12 -0.62
C MET A 1148 -5.28 -73.38 0.35
N ASP A 1149 -5.78 -72.92 1.50
CA ASP A 1149 -4.98 -72.24 2.52
C ASP A 1149 -4.09 -73.21 3.33
N GLU A 1150 -4.43 -74.49 3.38
CA GLU A 1150 -3.73 -75.55 4.14
C GLU A 1150 -2.56 -76.11 3.31
N PHE A 1151 -2.82 -76.57 2.09
CA PHE A 1151 -1.81 -77.13 1.17
C PHE A 1151 -1.13 -76.08 0.26
N LYS A 1152 -1.55 -74.81 0.29
CA LYS A 1152 -1.03 -73.69 -0.54
C LYS A 1152 -1.26 -73.80 -2.05
N VAL A 1153 -2.12 -74.72 -2.49
CA VAL A 1153 -2.53 -74.90 -3.90
C VAL A 1153 -3.74 -74.03 -4.29
N ASP A 1154 -3.83 -73.64 -5.55
CA ASP A 1154 -5.03 -73.08 -6.18
C ASP A 1154 -5.77 -74.18 -6.96
N VAL A 1155 -6.91 -74.62 -6.41
CA VAL A 1155 -7.76 -75.69 -6.96
C VAL A 1155 -8.94 -75.09 -7.72
N ARG A 1156 -9.16 -75.54 -8.96
CA ARG A 1156 -10.22 -75.04 -9.85
C ARG A 1156 -11.11 -76.18 -10.34
N PHE A 1157 -12.35 -76.16 -9.84
CA PHE A 1157 -13.45 -77.02 -10.29
C PHE A 1157 -14.02 -76.56 -11.65
N PRO A 1158 -14.58 -77.47 -12.46
CA PRO A 1158 -15.09 -77.14 -13.77
C PRO A 1158 -16.39 -76.31 -13.67
N PRO A 1159 -16.65 -75.38 -14.60
CA PRO A 1159 -17.91 -74.64 -14.62
C PRO A 1159 -19.10 -75.56 -14.89
N SER A 1160 -20.25 -75.27 -14.29
CA SER A 1160 -21.49 -76.06 -14.44
C SER A 1160 -21.97 -76.07 -15.89
N GLY A 1161 -21.66 -77.16 -16.62
CA GLY A 1161 -21.89 -77.29 -18.07
C GLY A 1161 -20.62 -77.50 -18.90
N ALA A 1162 -19.45 -77.72 -18.28
CA ALA A 1162 -18.25 -78.21 -18.97
C ALA A 1162 -18.47 -79.59 -19.61
N ALA A 1163 -17.64 -79.92 -20.61
CA ALA A 1163 -17.72 -81.21 -21.32
C ALA A 1163 -17.47 -82.41 -20.39
N ASP A 1164 -16.43 -82.32 -19.56
CA ASP A 1164 -16.10 -83.31 -18.53
C ASP A 1164 -16.40 -82.70 -17.14
N PRO A 1165 -17.53 -83.03 -16.51
CA PRO A 1165 -17.93 -82.43 -15.22
C PRO A 1165 -17.10 -82.92 -14.04
N ASN A 1166 -16.19 -83.88 -14.24
CA ASN A 1166 -15.36 -84.49 -13.21
C ASN A 1166 -13.91 -83.96 -13.20
N LEU A 1167 -13.50 -83.13 -14.17
CA LEU A 1167 -12.10 -82.69 -14.32
C LEU A 1167 -11.80 -81.47 -13.45
N VAL A 1168 -10.89 -81.60 -12.49
CA VAL A 1168 -10.52 -80.57 -11.50
C VAL A 1168 -9.01 -80.30 -11.56
N THR A 1169 -8.61 -79.06 -11.82
CA THR A 1169 -7.19 -78.68 -11.90
C THR A 1169 -6.66 -78.26 -10.52
N VAL A 1170 -5.53 -78.81 -10.09
CA VAL A 1170 -4.77 -78.41 -8.89
C VAL A 1170 -3.48 -77.72 -9.34
N THR A 1171 -3.16 -76.54 -8.81
CA THR A 1171 -1.98 -75.77 -9.24
C THR A 1171 -1.16 -75.25 -8.04
N GLY A 1172 0.15 -75.47 -8.04
CA GLY A 1172 1.03 -75.20 -6.88
C GLY A 1172 2.45 -75.75 -7.07
N ARG A 1173 3.22 -75.89 -5.98
CA ARG A 1173 4.53 -76.59 -6.01
C ARG A 1173 4.30 -78.11 -6.07
N PRO A 1174 5.14 -78.92 -6.75
CA PRO A 1174 4.93 -80.36 -6.96
C PRO A 1174 4.52 -81.12 -5.68
N GLU A 1175 5.38 -81.09 -4.65
CA GLU A 1175 5.15 -81.78 -3.36
C GLU A 1175 3.79 -81.41 -2.71
N GLN A 1176 3.34 -80.18 -2.90
CA GLN A 1176 2.08 -79.66 -2.35
C GLN A 1176 0.86 -79.96 -3.23
N VAL A 1177 1.08 -80.14 -4.54
CA VAL A 1177 0.06 -80.61 -5.48
C VAL A 1177 -0.23 -82.09 -5.19
N ASP A 1178 0.80 -82.92 -5.03
CA ASP A 1178 0.69 -84.34 -4.66
C ASP A 1178 -0.13 -84.51 -3.36
N GLU A 1179 0.29 -83.86 -2.26
CA GLU A 1179 -0.41 -83.92 -0.97
C GLU A 1179 -1.87 -83.43 -1.04
N ALA A 1180 -2.14 -82.38 -1.83
CA ALA A 1180 -3.49 -81.86 -2.02
C ALA A 1180 -4.38 -82.78 -2.87
N ILE A 1181 -3.81 -83.46 -3.87
CA ILE A 1181 -4.50 -84.45 -4.70
C ILE A 1181 -4.90 -85.65 -3.85
N ASP A 1182 -3.97 -86.22 -3.08
CA ASP A 1182 -4.26 -87.32 -2.16
C ASP A 1182 -5.37 -86.93 -1.17
N HIS A 1183 -5.28 -85.74 -0.56
CA HIS A 1183 -6.31 -85.27 0.36
C HIS A 1183 -7.69 -85.06 -0.31
N LEU A 1184 -7.74 -84.62 -1.57
CA LEU A 1184 -8.99 -84.47 -2.33
C LEU A 1184 -9.61 -85.83 -2.71
N LEU A 1185 -8.79 -86.83 -3.06
CA LEU A 1185 -9.23 -88.20 -3.38
C LEU A 1185 -9.76 -88.93 -2.13
N ASN A 1186 -9.09 -88.77 -0.97
CA ASN A 1186 -9.58 -89.30 0.30
C ASN A 1186 -10.95 -88.70 0.70
N LEU A 1187 -11.14 -87.39 0.49
CA LEU A 1187 -12.45 -86.73 0.70
C LEU A 1187 -13.52 -87.16 -0.31
N GLU A 1188 -13.14 -87.52 -1.53
CA GLU A 1188 -14.06 -88.15 -2.48
C GLU A 1188 -14.53 -89.51 -1.98
N GLU A 1189 -13.63 -90.41 -1.57
CA GLU A 1189 -14.00 -91.74 -1.07
C GLU A 1189 -14.91 -91.66 0.17
N GLU A 1190 -14.55 -90.80 1.14
CA GLU A 1190 -15.39 -90.53 2.32
C GLU A 1190 -16.79 -90.08 1.91
N TYR A 1191 -16.90 -89.02 1.10
CA TYR A 1191 -18.19 -88.41 0.77
C TYR A 1191 -19.02 -89.23 -0.22
N LEU A 1192 -18.38 -90.03 -1.08
CA LEU A 1192 -19.07 -90.93 -2.00
C LEU A 1192 -19.68 -92.12 -1.25
N SER A 1193 -18.96 -92.68 -0.26
CA SER A 1193 -19.49 -93.73 0.62
C SER A 1193 -20.72 -93.24 1.40
N ASP A 1194 -20.67 -92.01 1.92
CA ASP A 1194 -21.75 -91.36 2.67
C ASP A 1194 -22.99 -91.03 1.80
N VAL A 1195 -22.78 -90.77 0.50
CA VAL A 1195 -23.87 -90.65 -0.49
C VAL A 1195 -24.51 -92.02 -0.77
N VAL A 1196 -23.72 -93.07 -0.99
CA VAL A 1196 -24.22 -94.44 -1.24
C VAL A 1196 -24.97 -94.99 -0.03
N GLU A 1197 -24.49 -94.75 1.20
CA GLU A 1197 -25.22 -95.10 2.42
C GLU A 1197 -26.56 -94.37 2.54
N ASN A 1198 -26.64 -93.09 2.13
CA ASN A 1198 -27.89 -92.34 2.16
C ASN A 1198 -28.88 -92.82 1.07
N GLU A 1199 -28.41 -93.16 -0.13
CA GLU A 1199 -29.27 -93.79 -1.15
C GLU A 1199 -29.79 -95.16 -0.67
N ALA A 1200 -28.95 -95.98 -0.03
CA ALA A 1200 -29.37 -97.25 0.56
C ALA A 1200 -30.41 -97.06 1.69
N LYS A 1201 -30.23 -96.05 2.55
CA LYS A 1201 -31.20 -95.68 3.60
C LYS A 1201 -32.52 -95.17 3.00
N MET A 1202 -32.49 -94.40 1.91
CA MET A 1202 -33.70 -93.97 1.20
C MET A 1202 -34.41 -95.13 0.48
N ALA A 1203 -33.67 -96.08 -0.09
CA ALA A 1203 -34.23 -97.27 -0.73
C ALA A 1203 -35.03 -98.14 0.26
N TYR A 1204 -34.57 -98.22 1.51
CA TYR A 1204 -35.25 -98.98 2.58
C TYR A 1204 -36.55 -98.34 3.12
N MET A 1205 -36.88 -97.09 2.76
CA MET A 1205 -38.05 -96.37 3.30
C MET A 1205 -39.27 -96.28 2.37
N LYS A 1206 -39.35 -97.06 1.28
CA LYS A 1206 -40.50 -97.05 0.35
C LYS A 1206 -41.32 -98.35 0.35
N PRO A 1207 -42.56 -98.36 0.89
CA PRO A 1207 -43.48 -99.50 0.81
C PRO A 1207 -44.21 -99.59 -0.55
N SER A 1208 -44.91 -100.71 -0.78
CA SER A 1208 -45.54 -101.09 -2.06
C SER A 1208 -47.04 -100.75 -2.16
N GLY A 1209 -47.51 -100.41 -3.37
CA GLY A 1209 -48.92 -100.15 -3.75
C GLY A 1209 -49.06 -98.82 -4.54
N SER A 1210 -49.42 -98.80 -5.82
CA SER A 1210 -50.75 -99.08 -6.43
C SER A 1210 -51.83 -98.09 -5.95
N THR A 1211 -52.56 -97.32 -6.79
CA THR A 1211 -52.87 -97.50 -8.23
C THR A 1211 -53.34 -96.19 -8.92
N ALA A 1212 -53.32 -96.16 -10.26
CA ALA A 1212 -54.23 -95.43 -11.19
C ALA A 1212 -54.03 -93.91 -11.54
N SER A 1213 -53.62 -93.69 -12.79
CA SER A 1213 -54.26 -92.81 -13.81
C SER A 1213 -53.95 -91.30 -13.99
N SER A 1214 -53.11 -91.03 -15.01
CA SER A 1214 -53.27 -90.08 -16.14
C SER A 1214 -53.42 -88.55 -15.96
N MET A 1215 -52.45 -87.80 -16.56
CA MET A 1215 -52.53 -86.56 -17.39
C MET A 1215 -53.41 -85.37 -16.93
N GLU A 1216 -53.02 -84.09 -17.01
CA GLU A 1216 -51.85 -83.42 -17.65
C GLU A 1216 -51.53 -82.07 -16.94
N GLU A 1217 -50.63 -81.25 -17.50
CA GLU A 1217 -50.16 -79.93 -16.99
C GLU A 1217 -51.23 -78.79 -16.97
N PRO A 1218 -50.94 -77.54 -16.48
CA PRO A 1218 -49.97 -77.09 -15.44
C PRO A 1218 -50.54 -76.03 -14.44
N ARG A 1219 -49.88 -75.83 -13.28
CA ARG A 1219 -49.63 -74.51 -12.62
C ARG A 1219 -48.92 -74.62 -11.26
N GLY A 1220 -48.15 -73.58 -10.91
CA GLY A 1220 -47.39 -73.51 -9.65
C GLY A 1220 -48.19 -73.08 -8.41
N PRO A 1221 -47.66 -73.31 -7.18
CA PRO A 1221 -48.39 -73.14 -5.93
C PRO A 1221 -48.36 -71.71 -5.37
N SER A 1222 -49.44 -71.30 -4.68
CA SER A 1222 -49.43 -70.15 -3.78
C SER A 1222 -50.41 -70.31 -2.61
N LYS A 1223 -50.02 -69.81 -1.43
CA LYS A 1223 -50.81 -69.53 -0.20
C LYS A 1223 -51.41 -70.70 0.61
N GLY A 1224 -51.08 -70.69 1.91
CA GLY A 1224 -52.06 -70.51 3.01
C GLY A 1224 -51.52 -69.38 3.92
N PHE A 1225 -52.20 -68.27 4.18
CA PHE A 1225 -53.34 -68.06 5.10
C PHE A 1225 -53.01 -68.46 6.56
N VAL A 1226 -52.68 -67.56 7.50
CA VAL A 1226 -53.30 -66.30 8.03
C VAL A 1226 -54.40 -66.55 9.07
N VAL A 1227 -54.18 -65.96 10.26
CA VAL A 1227 -55.23 -65.49 11.19
C VAL A 1227 -54.97 -64.00 11.45
N ARG A 1228 -56.03 -63.19 11.62
CA ARG A 1228 -55.98 -61.75 11.91
C ARG A 1228 -57.12 -61.39 12.85
N GLU A 1229 -56.80 -60.68 13.94
CA GLU A 1229 -57.64 -59.75 14.71
C GLU A 1229 -56.73 -59.20 15.86
N ALA A 1230 -56.72 -57.92 16.24
CA ALA A 1230 -57.39 -56.73 15.69
C ALA A 1230 -56.42 -55.49 15.72
N PRO A 1231 -56.80 -54.21 15.95
CA PRO A 1231 -56.86 -53.30 14.80
C PRO A 1231 -56.11 -51.96 14.98
N TRP A 1232 -54.77 -51.96 15.03
CA TRP A 1232 -53.97 -50.72 14.89
C TRP A 1232 -52.81 -50.88 13.89
N ALA A 1233 -53.01 -50.34 12.68
CA ALA A 1233 -51.97 -50.21 11.67
C ALA A 1233 -51.84 -48.74 11.26
N SER A 1234 -50.75 -48.09 11.68
CA SER A 1234 -50.28 -46.80 11.16
C SER A 1234 -48.87 -46.49 11.70
N GLY A 1235 -47.97 -45.99 10.84
CA GLY A 1235 -46.75 -45.31 11.28
C GLY A 1235 -45.50 -46.19 11.46
N ASN A 1236 -44.80 -46.43 10.35
CA ASN A 1236 -43.34 -46.38 10.24
C ASN A 1236 -42.47 -46.98 11.37
N GLU A 1237 -42.25 -48.29 11.33
CA GLU A 1237 -40.94 -48.92 11.58
C GLU A 1237 -40.95 -50.36 11.08
N LYS A 1238 -39.79 -50.90 10.69
CA LYS A 1238 -39.63 -52.33 10.36
C LYS A 1238 -38.38 -52.84 11.08
N ALA A 1239 -38.56 -53.89 11.89
CA ALA A 1239 -37.55 -54.34 12.84
C ALA A 1239 -36.24 -54.79 12.17
N PRO A 1240 -35.08 -54.59 12.83
CA PRO A 1240 -33.78 -55.02 12.32
C PRO A 1240 -33.65 -56.55 12.25
N ASP A 1241 -32.88 -57.01 11.26
CA ASP A 1241 -32.54 -58.42 11.06
C ASP A 1241 -31.41 -58.82 12.03
N MET A 1242 -31.65 -59.81 12.89
CA MET A 1242 -30.70 -60.25 13.92
C MET A 1242 -29.64 -61.22 13.37
N SER A 1243 -28.90 -60.77 12.35
CA SER A 1243 -27.85 -61.55 11.66
C SER A 1243 -26.50 -60.83 11.47
N SER A 1244 -26.29 -59.68 12.12
CA SER A 1244 -24.99 -58.99 12.20
C SER A 1244 -24.69 -58.53 13.64
N SER A 1245 -23.43 -58.51 14.07
CA SER A 1245 -23.06 -58.45 15.49
C SER A 1245 -21.81 -57.62 15.80
N GLU A 1246 -21.80 -56.34 15.42
CA GLU A 1246 -20.74 -55.37 15.80
C GLU A 1246 -21.30 -54.08 16.44
N GLU A 1247 -22.35 -54.18 17.26
CA GLU A 1247 -22.74 -53.08 18.16
C GLU A 1247 -23.53 -53.59 19.39
N PHE A 1248 -22.84 -53.77 20.54
CA PHE A 1248 -23.29 -53.50 21.92
C PHE A 1248 -22.25 -54.03 22.94
N PRO A 1249 -21.85 -53.27 23.99
CA PRO A 1249 -20.77 -53.65 24.90
C PRO A 1249 -21.26 -54.20 26.26
N SER A 1250 -20.39 -54.90 27.00
CA SER A 1250 -20.56 -55.12 28.44
C SER A 1250 -19.25 -55.24 29.23
N PHE A 1251 -19.34 -54.86 30.51
CA PHE A 1251 -18.27 -54.57 31.46
C PHE A 1251 -17.35 -55.76 31.85
N GLY A 1252 -16.05 -55.48 32.04
CA GLY A 1252 -15.08 -56.33 32.75
C GLY A 1252 -13.75 -55.58 33.03
N ALA A 1253 -13.25 -55.62 34.26
CA ALA A 1253 -12.06 -54.88 34.76
C ALA A 1253 -11.33 -55.74 35.84
N PRO A 1254 -10.25 -55.30 36.58
CA PRO A 1254 -9.60 -53.98 36.66
C PRO A 1254 -8.04 -53.93 36.90
N VAL A 1255 -7.47 -52.69 36.87
CA VAL A 1255 -6.38 -52.12 37.71
C VAL A 1255 -4.93 -52.69 37.71
N THR A 1256 -3.95 -51.83 37.37
CA THR A 1256 -2.82 -51.34 38.25
C THR A 1256 -1.95 -50.27 37.54
N ASN A 1257 -1.18 -49.36 38.18
CA ASN A 1257 -1.55 -48.36 39.23
C ASN A 1257 -0.50 -47.19 39.38
N ALA A 1258 -0.83 -45.93 39.02
CA ALA A 1258 -0.18 -44.65 39.43
C ALA A 1258 -1.03 -43.46 38.87
N ARG A 1259 -1.51 -42.42 39.59
CA ARG A 1259 -0.92 -41.36 40.46
C ARG A 1259 -0.06 -40.33 39.69
N SER A 1260 -0.27 -39.00 39.79
CA SER A 1260 -1.22 -38.18 40.60
C SER A 1260 -1.41 -36.72 40.11
N SER A 1261 -2.54 -36.08 40.49
CA SER A 1261 -2.94 -34.64 40.31
C SER A 1261 -2.37 -33.73 41.45
N PRO A 1262 -2.79 -32.44 41.73
CA PRO A 1262 -3.82 -31.53 41.13
C PRO A 1262 -3.51 -29.98 41.06
N TRP A 1263 -4.45 -29.21 40.45
CA TRP A 1263 -4.79 -27.76 40.66
C TRP A 1263 -3.74 -26.64 40.32
N GLY A 1264 -4.24 -25.41 40.00
CA GLY A 1264 -3.47 -24.24 39.49
C GLY A 1264 -3.23 -23.10 40.53
N PRO A 1265 -3.16 -21.77 40.18
CA PRO A 1265 -3.50 -21.11 38.89
C PRO A 1265 -2.63 -19.86 38.45
N LYS A 1266 -3.08 -19.19 37.36
CA LYS A 1266 -2.98 -17.74 37.01
C LYS A 1266 -1.76 -17.13 36.26
N ARG A 1267 -2.12 -16.13 35.41
CA ARG A 1267 -1.32 -15.20 34.57
C ARG A 1267 -0.65 -15.82 33.34
N PHE A 1268 -0.52 -15.13 32.21
CA PHE A 1268 -1.00 -13.76 31.87
C PHE A 1268 -2.25 -13.79 30.96
#